data_AF-A0A815LXE0-F1
#
_entry.id   AF-A0A815LXE0-F1
#
_cell.length_a   1.000
_cell.length_b   1.000
_cell.length_c   1.000
_cell.angle_alpha   90.00
_cell.angle_beta   90.00
_cell.angle_gamma   90.00
#
_symmetry.space_group_name_H-M   'P 1'
#
loop_
_entity.id
_entity.type
_entity.pdbx_description
1 polymer ?
#
loop_
_entity_poly.entity_id
_entity_poly.type
_entity_poly.pdbx_seq_one_letter_code
_entity_poly.pdbx_strand_id
1 'polypeptide(L)'
;MEHYETIRRYFIDLNLFDSKTNDAHVKRNEILSTRIYIVLLLTIVVLFTLYMCLISQTNTITIAKPTQEQFERLTNKYENKLQCLCKQISIPYRQFMNIQPVFDEICLSDFVSQKWIDYLFYENTSYYFQLDFRHSAASKFQILRALCEQARLTIGDNLEKFYVNQFLSNQLITQTIFDAQTSSFIDSFQMTTFSIFQTLLKFIRNLVISNALFSGAEMLSTLQFDNNSYPYVGMENSRYYQERVQGKFFGCYCENFTICQLQEGIYTQMNMFDYAGSDWSGYKDINASTNMINATFLVRGMFSSCKHMESLMQSTSECLSDQLCLNQIGSYINHSSVSISSFPKLNSSNPARYLTIETLANNLFVGNWILNKSYSAYFASCQPSTCQYTDAQKYSFIYILTSVITLYGGVRGLLAYFIPIIITHLRKKKIQSPPSTAVPPHPQSTMTWVSSVFQHISQLNIFNSYSSDEHEQKNEIISSKIYLIALGACLLGFAIALSQGNQSRTVYIYNPTRFQFEQLNNRSTINLQCPCAKITIKYSKFLHFNPTYHQICNSIFVSNLWYNSYDIWDVSIPCVTPSFSDLASFYFSFLSTLCQSAHDIIYSGLAQIDSMNYVTSEAILENQFNNEMEAFIKLFEQRLQTSFRGQLALMQGVIFTNQIISSKATNVYYNHTKLINNTITVDSYLTTHENCTCGTNPKCYTDLAVCSSNRMNYIKGMYVGCFVVDSVLISTTECFFDETCIELMKSSMKNSSELYQQMYTLNSSAVSEYQINDLIGTLVGNLFIEQWNEVYSYNAYYNECQPIYCSYTVQQTSSVIYILTRLIGLYGGLTFLLGYLVPNIVTVIRRKRHQRAGVSIWNRFGIYYQTTKTKLIELNWFESNTNDEENLRKEIITTRVYLIVFTLVLLTLVFYSSLIDKTINVKVSLSSLSQYQQVQMKYPNTFNCPCNEISVPYKDFLVVSPIYHEVCSSDFIQQSWIEYLYNEQTITDQNYRAVAAAQFQVLSYLCIIADGTIQESLAQFYSTKFITNDFIPFSLFQIQTDSIVDIFQKTLSQTFNRPFEMTQDLLQGNSLMSVFQTNWKFTVLKTSSWSPIYTNPMFYNQICNCGTSSKCTQPVFINNTLVDGLYIGCYPVETMLQSSLQCFYNQTCLQMILSYFGELPKNMTLRVLSVSSQYGIDETIQEMVDRLFVNQWIINQSYENYFLKCQPTYCTYSYTEYFNIFYTITTILGLFDGVTVLLRLIVPLVIYFIFRIFYKTKISNCPLTQ
;
A
#
# COMPACT_ATOMS: atom_id res chain seq x y z
N MET A 1 -9.99 84.75 -8.65
CA MET A 1 -11.39 85.08 -8.30
C MET A 1 -12.31 85.08 -9.53
N GLU A 2 -11.93 85.75 -10.62
CA GLU A 2 -12.73 85.80 -11.87
C GLU A 2 -13.02 84.41 -12.50
N HIS A 3 -12.09 83.46 -12.42
CA HIS A 3 -12.32 82.08 -12.85
C HIS A 3 -13.33 81.32 -11.97
N TYR A 4 -13.41 81.62 -10.67
CA TYR A 4 -14.38 80.99 -9.76
C TYR A 4 -15.80 81.48 -10.05
N GLU A 5 -15.98 82.79 -10.28
CA GLU A 5 -17.28 83.36 -10.63
C GLU A 5 -17.78 82.92 -12.02
N THR A 6 -16.87 82.72 -12.98
CA THR A 6 -17.23 82.22 -14.32
C THR A 6 -17.69 80.77 -14.28
N ILE A 7 -16.98 79.90 -13.55
CA ILE A 7 -17.36 78.49 -13.35
C ILE A 7 -18.64 78.39 -12.52
N ARG A 8 -18.79 79.24 -11.49
CA ARG A 8 -19.98 79.30 -10.64
C ARG A 8 -21.23 79.69 -11.44
N ARG A 9 -21.16 80.70 -12.31
CA ARG A 9 -22.28 81.06 -13.21
C ARG A 9 -22.61 79.92 -14.17
N TYR A 10 -21.60 79.28 -14.76
CA TYR A 10 -21.80 78.12 -15.65
C TYR A 10 -22.55 76.97 -14.96
N PHE A 11 -22.22 76.66 -13.70
CA PHE A 11 -22.94 75.63 -12.94
C PHE A 11 -24.33 76.07 -12.44
N ILE A 12 -24.55 77.37 -12.22
CA ILE A 12 -25.85 77.92 -11.80
C ILE A 12 -26.87 77.87 -12.96
N ASP A 13 -26.41 78.15 -14.18
CA ASP A 13 -27.21 78.18 -15.41
C ASP A 13 -27.26 76.83 -16.15
N LEU A 14 -26.55 75.81 -15.64
CA LEU A 14 -26.49 74.48 -16.26
C LEU A 14 -27.88 73.83 -16.32
N ASN A 15 -28.38 73.64 -17.54
CA ASN A 15 -29.62 72.96 -17.83
C ASN A 15 -29.38 71.80 -18.82
N LEU A 16 -29.30 70.58 -18.30
CA LEU A 16 -29.11 69.35 -19.09
C LEU A 16 -30.39 68.89 -19.81
N PHE A 17 -31.54 69.53 -19.55
CA PHE A 17 -32.85 69.16 -20.09
C PHE A 17 -33.53 70.33 -20.84
N ASP A 18 -32.75 71.21 -21.48
CA ASP A 18 -33.24 72.41 -22.16
C ASP A 18 -34.15 72.07 -23.36
N SER A 19 -35.44 72.42 -23.27
CA SER A 19 -36.43 72.18 -24.35
C SER A 19 -36.62 73.37 -25.30
N LYS A 20 -35.74 74.39 -25.27
CA LYS A 20 -35.81 75.60 -26.11
C LYS A 20 -37.12 76.40 -25.98
N THR A 21 -37.84 76.26 -24.86
CA THR A 21 -39.08 76.98 -24.58
C THR A 21 -38.82 78.33 -23.89
N ASN A 22 -39.62 79.34 -24.22
CA ASN A 22 -39.59 80.65 -23.55
C ASN A 22 -40.41 80.69 -22.24
N ASP A 23 -41.02 79.57 -21.86
CA ASP A 23 -41.78 79.46 -20.61
C ASP A 23 -40.83 79.37 -19.40
N ALA A 24 -40.85 80.43 -18.58
CA ALA A 24 -40.05 80.53 -17.37
C ALA A 24 -40.31 79.40 -16.36
N HIS A 25 -41.52 78.82 -16.34
CA HIS A 25 -41.87 77.70 -15.46
C HIS A 25 -41.26 76.39 -15.94
N VAL A 26 -41.25 76.15 -17.26
CA VAL A 26 -40.64 74.95 -17.84
C VAL A 26 -39.13 75.02 -17.68
N LYS A 27 -38.50 76.17 -18.00
CA LYS A 27 -37.06 76.39 -17.83
C LYS A 27 -36.59 76.16 -16.39
N ARG A 28 -37.39 76.57 -15.40
CA ARG A 28 -37.10 76.31 -13.98
C ARG A 28 -37.23 74.82 -13.60
N ASN A 29 -38.16 74.09 -14.20
CA ASN A 29 -38.31 72.64 -13.98
C ASN A 29 -37.16 71.85 -14.60
N GLU A 30 -36.66 72.28 -15.76
CA GLU A 30 -35.52 71.65 -16.42
C GLU A 30 -34.22 71.87 -15.64
N ILE A 31 -33.99 73.09 -15.12
CA ILE A 31 -32.85 73.39 -14.23
C ILE A 31 -32.94 72.57 -12.93
N LEU A 32 -34.13 72.42 -12.35
CA LEU A 32 -34.31 71.59 -11.16
C LEU A 32 -34.09 70.10 -11.46
N SER A 33 -34.59 69.62 -12.60
CA SER A 33 -34.35 68.26 -13.11
C SER A 33 -32.86 68.01 -13.30
N THR A 34 -32.13 68.99 -13.82
CA THR A 34 -30.68 68.96 -14.00
C THR A 34 -29.95 68.80 -12.68
N ARG A 35 -30.33 69.57 -11.64
CA ARG A 35 -29.70 69.49 -10.32
C ARG A 35 -29.97 68.15 -9.62
N ILE A 36 -31.21 67.67 -9.67
CA ILE A 36 -31.58 66.38 -9.07
C ILE A 36 -30.89 65.22 -9.81
N TYR A 37 -30.83 65.29 -11.13
CA TYR A 37 -30.11 64.34 -11.97
C TYR A 37 -28.62 64.27 -11.61
N ILE A 38 -27.94 65.41 -11.50
CA ILE A 38 -26.51 65.45 -11.18
C ILE A 38 -26.26 64.89 -9.77
N VAL A 39 -27.07 65.26 -8.77
CA VAL A 39 -26.90 64.79 -7.39
C VAL A 39 -27.15 63.28 -7.28
N LEU A 40 -28.23 62.76 -7.85
CA LEU A 40 -28.54 61.32 -7.83
C LEU A 40 -27.51 60.48 -8.58
N LEU A 41 -27.04 60.97 -9.73
CA LEU A 41 -26.01 60.29 -10.50
C LEU A 41 -24.71 60.19 -9.71
N LEU A 42 -24.27 61.30 -9.09
CA LEU A 42 -23.05 61.32 -8.29
C LEU A 42 -23.16 60.43 -7.06
N THR A 43 -24.29 60.43 -6.35
CA THR A 43 -24.47 59.58 -5.16
C THR A 43 -24.47 58.10 -5.52
N ILE A 44 -25.14 57.70 -6.60
CA ILE A 44 -25.16 56.30 -7.07
C ILE A 44 -23.76 55.84 -7.48
N VAL A 45 -23.02 56.67 -8.23
CA VAL A 45 -21.64 56.34 -8.65
C VAL A 45 -20.71 56.24 -7.44
N VAL A 46 -20.78 57.18 -6.49
CA VAL A 46 -19.94 57.16 -5.28
C VAL A 46 -20.25 55.92 -4.43
N LEU A 47 -21.53 55.64 -4.12
CA LEU A 47 -21.91 54.48 -3.33
C LEU A 47 -21.47 53.17 -4.00
N PHE A 48 -21.60 53.06 -5.33
CA PHE A 48 -21.15 51.89 -6.07
C PHE A 48 -19.62 51.75 -6.05
N THR A 49 -18.86 52.84 -6.26
CA THR A 49 -17.40 52.80 -6.15
C THR A 49 -16.93 52.39 -4.76
N LEU A 50 -17.58 52.90 -3.71
CA LEU A 50 -17.26 52.61 -2.32
C LEU A 50 -17.55 51.15 -1.98
N TYR A 51 -18.69 50.64 -2.44
CA TYR A 51 -19.04 49.21 -2.37
C TYR A 51 -17.99 48.32 -3.04
N MET A 52 -17.58 48.65 -4.27
CA MET A 52 -16.58 47.88 -5.02
C MET A 52 -15.18 47.98 -4.40
N CYS A 53 -14.83 49.08 -3.73
CA CYS A 53 -13.55 49.23 -3.03
C CYS A 53 -13.48 48.45 -1.70
N LEU A 54 -14.63 48.20 -1.06
CA LEU A 54 -14.72 47.53 0.24
C LEU A 54 -14.79 46.00 0.13
N ILE A 55 -15.20 45.47 -1.02
CA ILE A 55 -15.28 44.02 -1.23
C ILE A 55 -13.90 43.46 -1.56
N SER A 56 -13.48 42.45 -0.81
CA SER A 56 -12.34 41.60 -1.15
C SER A 56 -12.81 40.40 -1.98
N GLN A 57 -11.98 40.02 -2.95
CA GLN A 57 -12.16 38.79 -3.71
C GLN A 57 -11.12 37.78 -3.23
N THR A 58 -11.57 36.55 -2.95
CA THR A 58 -10.67 35.43 -2.75
C THR A 58 -10.13 35.01 -4.11
N ASN A 59 -8.91 35.40 -4.42
CA ASN A 59 -8.23 34.96 -5.63
C ASN A 59 -7.47 33.68 -5.30
N THR A 60 -7.77 32.63 -6.05
CA THR A 60 -6.95 31.42 -6.03
C THR A 60 -5.81 31.64 -7.01
N ILE A 61 -4.57 31.69 -6.51
CA ILE A 61 -3.38 31.84 -7.34
C ILE A 61 -2.87 30.44 -7.66
N THR A 62 -2.79 30.11 -8.95
CA THR A 62 -2.31 28.82 -9.43
C THR A 62 -0.93 28.97 -10.02
N ILE A 63 0.04 28.23 -9.50
CA ILE A 63 1.40 28.13 -10.02
C ILE A 63 1.54 26.78 -10.71
N ALA A 64 1.78 26.78 -12.01
CA ALA A 64 2.07 25.56 -12.77
C ALA A 64 3.54 25.17 -12.58
N LYS A 65 3.80 23.89 -12.29
CA LYS A 65 5.16 23.29 -12.19
C LYS A 65 6.14 24.09 -11.30
N PRO A 66 5.88 24.22 -9.99
CA PRO A 66 6.80 24.92 -9.09
C PRO A 66 8.17 24.20 -9.02
N THR A 67 9.24 24.98 -8.80
CA THR A 67 10.53 24.43 -8.36
C THR A 67 10.50 24.12 -6.86
N GLN A 68 11.40 23.26 -6.39
CA GLN A 68 11.49 22.92 -4.96
C GLN A 68 11.70 24.16 -4.08
N GLU A 69 12.62 25.04 -4.46
CA GLU A 69 12.89 26.28 -3.73
C GLU A 69 11.68 27.23 -3.69
N GLN A 70 10.91 27.30 -4.78
CA GLN A 70 9.66 28.07 -4.81
C GLN A 70 8.62 27.47 -3.86
N PHE A 71 8.48 26.14 -3.83
CA PHE A 71 7.58 25.47 -2.91
C PHE A 71 7.95 25.75 -1.45
N GLU A 72 9.23 25.59 -1.08
CA GLU A 72 9.71 25.84 0.28
C GLU A 72 9.45 27.29 0.74
N ARG A 73 9.71 28.27 -0.14
CA ARG A 73 9.42 29.69 0.12
C ARG A 73 7.93 29.95 0.31
N LEU A 74 7.07 29.32 -0.49
CA LEU A 74 5.62 29.49 -0.41
C LEU A 74 5.03 28.81 0.82
N THR A 75 5.52 27.63 1.18
CA THR A 75 5.12 26.90 2.38
C THR A 75 5.39 27.73 3.63
N ASN A 76 6.56 28.37 3.72
CA ASN A 76 6.91 29.26 4.83
C ASN A 76 6.02 30.51 4.93
N LYS A 77 5.37 30.92 3.84
CA LYS A 77 4.55 32.14 3.79
C LYS A 77 3.05 31.90 3.93
N TYR A 78 2.57 30.76 3.44
CA TYR A 78 1.14 30.47 3.31
C TYR A 78 0.69 29.22 4.05
N GLU A 79 1.62 28.45 4.65
CA GLU A 79 1.38 27.26 5.47
C GLU A 79 0.21 26.40 4.95
N ASN A 80 -0.83 26.21 5.78
CA ASN A 80 -1.99 25.33 5.56
C ASN A 80 -2.89 25.77 4.39
N LYS A 81 -2.62 26.90 3.73
CA LYS A 81 -3.38 27.40 2.58
C LYS A 81 -2.76 27.01 1.24
N LEU A 82 -1.53 26.49 1.22
CA LEU A 82 -0.85 26.05 0.01
C LEU A 82 -1.12 24.57 -0.24
N GLN A 83 -1.76 24.26 -1.36
CA GLN A 83 -2.04 22.90 -1.80
C GLN A 83 -1.38 22.64 -3.15
N CYS A 84 -0.47 21.67 -3.20
CA CYS A 84 0.28 21.33 -4.41
C CYS A 84 -0.05 19.91 -4.82
N LEU A 85 -0.71 19.73 -5.97
CA LEU A 85 -1.11 18.40 -6.44
C LEU A 85 0.09 17.67 -7.07
N CYS A 86 0.35 16.45 -6.62
CA CYS A 86 1.33 15.56 -7.27
C CYS A 86 0.74 15.04 -8.59
N LYS A 87 1.56 14.95 -9.64
CA LYS A 87 1.19 14.24 -10.87
C LYS A 87 1.22 12.73 -10.66
N GLN A 88 2.15 12.25 -9.85
CA GLN A 88 2.26 10.84 -9.46
C GLN A 88 1.98 10.73 -7.96
N ILE A 89 0.82 10.18 -7.61
CA ILE A 89 0.37 10.02 -6.22
C ILE A 89 1.00 8.84 -5.52
N SER A 90 1.57 7.92 -6.30
CA SER A 90 2.10 6.65 -5.84
C SER A 90 3.55 6.55 -6.29
N ILE A 91 4.46 6.64 -5.34
CA ILE A 91 5.90 6.70 -5.59
C ILE A 91 6.55 5.51 -4.90
N PRO A 92 7.17 4.56 -5.63
CA PRO A 92 7.89 3.45 -5.02
C PRO A 92 8.99 3.95 -4.09
N TYR A 93 9.11 3.33 -2.92
CA TYR A 93 10.13 3.65 -1.91
C TYR A 93 11.56 3.67 -2.48
N ARG A 94 11.85 2.79 -3.45
CA ARG A 94 13.14 2.73 -4.16
C ARG A 94 13.59 4.06 -4.77
N GLN A 95 12.65 4.93 -5.15
CA GLN A 95 13.00 6.18 -5.84
C GLN A 95 13.61 7.24 -4.91
N PHE A 96 13.37 7.14 -3.59
CA PHE A 96 13.79 8.18 -2.64
C PHE A 96 14.40 7.64 -1.34
N MET A 97 14.47 6.32 -1.16
CA MET A 97 15.13 5.67 -0.01
C MET A 97 16.14 4.61 -0.46
N ASN A 98 17.23 4.52 0.30
CA ASN A 98 18.21 3.44 0.23
C ASN A 98 18.60 3.03 1.67
N ILE A 99 18.61 1.73 1.93
CA ILE A 99 18.80 1.10 3.26
C ILE A 99 19.87 0.04 3.05
N GLN A 100 20.96 0.12 3.80
CA GLN A 100 22.06 -0.85 3.72
C GLN A 100 22.37 -1.40 5.12
N PRO A 101 22.26 -2.72 5.34
CA PRO A 101 22.67 -3.34 6.60
C PRO A 101 24.19 -3.42 6.68
N VAL A 102 24.73 -3.15 7.87
CA VAL A 102 26.12 -3.45 8.23
C VAL A 102 26.09 -4.64 9.20
N PHE A 103 26.53 -5.80 8.72
CA PHE A 103 26.56 -7.03 9.51
C PHE A 103 27.66 -7.00 10.57
N ASP A 104 27.41 -7.72 11.67
CA ASP A 104 28.40 -7.96 12.72
C ASP A 104 29.60 -8.72 12.15
N GLU A 105 30.78 -8.42 12.71
CA GLU A 105 32.06 -8.96 12.28
C GLU A 105 32.06 -10.49 12.24
N ILE A 106 31.33 -11.15 13.15
CA ILE A 106 31.28 -12.62 13.19
C ILE A 106 30.76 -13.22 11.87
N CYS A 107 29.76 -12.60 11.23
CA CYS A 107 29.20 -13.05 9.96
C CYS A 107 30.04 -12.67 8.74
N LEU A 108 31.03 -11.80 8.91
CA LEU A 108 31.99 -11.37 7.88
C LEU A 108 33.35 -12.05 8.03
N SER A 109 33.54 -12.86 9.08
CA SER A 109 34.81 -13.47 9.44
C SER A 109 35.02 -14.85 8.83
N ASP A 110 36.25 -15.37 8.91
CA ASP A 110 36.55 -16.75 8.50
C ASP A 110 35.89 -17.81 9.40
N PHE A 111 35.35 -17.45 10.58
CA PHE A 111 34.68 -18.39 11.49
C PHE A 111 33.33 -18.91 10.96
N VAL A 112 32.79 -18.31 9.90
CA VAL A 112 31.63 -18.85 9.17
C VAL A 112 32.03 -19.49 7.83
N SER A 113 33.32 -19.65 7.55
CA SER A 113 33.80 -20.27 6.32
C SER A 113 33.78 -21.80 6.39
N GLN A 114 33.67 -22.48 5.23
CA GLN A 114 33.85 -23.94 5.16
C GLN A 114 35.23 -24.36 5.68
N LYS A 115 36.27 -23.57 5.40
CA LYS A 115 37.64 -23.83 5.85
C LYS A 115 37.75 -23.93 7.38
N TRP A 116 37.02 -23.10 8.12
CA TRP A 116 36.98 -23.17 9.59
C TRP A 116 36.24 -24.40 10.09
N ILE A 117 35.11 -24.74 9.47
CA ILE A 117 34.34 -25.94 9.78
C ILE A 117 35.19 -27.20 9.55
N ASP A 118 35.88 -27.28 8.42
CA ASP A 118 36.78 -28.40 8.08
C ASP A 118 37.98 -28.47 9.04
N TYR A 119 38.45 -27.33 9.53
CA TYR A 119 39.52 -27.28 10.53
C TYR A 119 39.08 -27.88 11.88
N LEU A 120 37.84 -27.61 12.30
CA LEU A 120 37.29 -28.14 13.54
C LEU A 120 36.85 -29.60 13.43
N PHE A 121 36.40 -30.02 12.25
CA PHE A 121 35.76 -31.32 12.04
C PHE A 121 36.71 -32.50 12.26
N TYR A 122 36.25 -33.50 13.01
CA TYR A 122 36.91 -34.78 13.21
C TYR A 122 35.88 -35.89 12.99
N GLU A 123 36.25 -36.97 12.30
CA GLU A 123 35.31 -38.05 11.96
C GLU A 123 34.77 -38.80 13.19
N ASN A 124 35.58 -38.85 14.25
CA ASN A 124 35.33 -39.58 15.48
C ASN A 124 34.90 -38.59 16.59
N THR A 125 34.04 -37.61 16.30
CA THR A 125 33.60 -36.59 17.29
C THR A 125 32.77 -37.17 18.43
N SER A 126 32.00 -38.23 18.20
CA SER A 126 31.22 -38.95 19.21
C SER A 126 32.09 -39.59 20.29
N TYR A 127 33.39 -39.76 20.05
CA TYR A 127 34.34 -40.26 21.06
C TYR A 127 34.63 -39.26 22.18
N TYR A 128 34.53 -37.97 21.87
CA TYR A 128 34.74 -36.92 22.85
C TYR A 128 33.57 -36.87 23.82
N PHE A 129 33.88 -36.50 25.07
CA PHE A 129 32.88 -36.21 26.07
C PHE A 129 31.96 -35.06 25.63
N GLN A 130 30.68 -35.08 25.98
CA GLN A 130 29.67 -34.14 25.46
C GLN A 130 29.92 -32.66 25.83
N LEU A 131 30.69 -32.37 26.89
CA LEU A 131 31.12 -31.00 27.24
C LEU A 131 32.46 -30.60 26.60
N ASP A 132 33.11 -31.51 25.88
CA ASP A 132 34.32 -31.19 25.13
C ASP A 132 33.96 -30.34 23.91
N PHE A 133 34.59 -29.17 23.78
CA PHE A 133 34.37 -28.26 22.67
C PHE A 133 34.53 -28.96 21.30
N ARG A 134 35.48 -29.90 21.17
CA ARG A 134 35.75 -30.61 19.91
C ARG A 134 34.60 -31.53 19.49
N HIS A 135 33.76 -31.95 20.43
CA HIS A 135 32.59 -32.78 20.18
C HIS A 135 31.55 -32.05 19.31
N SER A 136 31.29 -30.77 19.60
CA SER A 136 30.18 -30.01 19.02
C SER A 136 30.61 -28.83 18.14
N ALA A 137 31.91 -28.46 18.13
CA ALA A 137 32.39 -27.23 17.50
C ALA A 137 32.02 -27.13 16.02
N ALA A 138 32.34 -28.14 15.20
CA ALA A 138 32.07 -28.09 13.76
C ALA A 138 30.58 -27.84 13.46
N SER A 139 29.69 -28.54 14.18
CA SER A 139 28.24 -28.41 14.06
C SER A 139 27.74 -27.02 14.47
N LYS A 140 28.26 -26.44 15.56
CA LYS A 140 27.92 -25.06 15.98
C LYS A 140 28.27 -24.03 14.93
N PHE A 141 29.46 -24.12 14.33
CA PHE A 141 29.89 -23.16 13.32
C PHE A 141 29.20 -23.38 11.97
N GLN A 142 28.73 -24.59 11.66
CA GLN A 142 27.80 -24.83 10.55
C GLN A 142 26.47 -24.09 10.76
N ILE A 143 25.89 -24.20 11.96
CA ILE A 143 24.66 -23.48 12.31
C ILE A 143 24.88 -21.97 12.24
N LEU A 144 25.99 -21.46 12.80
CA LEU A 144 26.30 -20.04 12.76
C LEU A 144 26.41 -19.51 11.32
N ARG A 145 27.08 -20.25 10.45
CA ARG A 145 27.15 -19.93 9.02
C ARG A 145 25.76 -19.85 8.39
N ALA A 146 24.92 -20.86 8.63
CA ALA A 146 23.55 -20.89 8.12
C ALA A 146 22.74 -19.68 8.62
N LEU A 147 22.82 -19.35 9.91
CA LEU A 147 22.10 -18.21 10.48
C LEU A 147 22.56 -16.87 9.90
N CYS A 148 23.86 -16.67 9.68
CA CYS A 148 24.38 -15.49 9.00
C CYS A 148 23.89 -15.39 7.55
N GLU A 149 23.88 -16.51 6.82
CA GLU A 149 23.38 -16.56 5.44
C GLU A 149 21.88 -16.27 5.38
N GLN A 150 21.07 -16.95 6.19
CA GLN A 150 19.63 -16.77 6.27
C GLN A 150 19.26 -15.35 6.72
N ALA A 151 20.02 -14.73 7.62
CA ALA A 151 19.81 -13.34 8.00
C ALA A 151 20.01 -12.39 6.81
N ARG A 152 21.08 -12.58 6.02
CA ARG A 152 21.35 -11.78 4.82
C ARG A 152 20.26 -11.94 3.76
N LEU A 153 19.81 -13.17 3.53
CA LEU A 153 18.75 -13.48 2.57
C LEU A 153 17.41 -12.89 3.02
N THR A 154 17.08 -13.03 4.30
CA THR A 154 15.84 -12.47 4.89
C THR A 154 15.80 -10.94 4.75
N ILE A 155 16.92 -10.25 5.00
CA ILE A 155 16.98 -8.80 4.79
C ILE A 155 16.82 -8.46 3.31
N GLY A 156 17.56 -9.13 2.42
CA GLY A 156 17.51 -8.88 0.98
C GLY A 156 16.09 -9.03 0.40
N ASP A 157 15.39 -10.11 0.74
CA ASP A 157 14.05 -10.39 0.23
C ASP A 157 13.02 -9.39 0.77
N ASN A 158 13.05 -9.09 2.07
CA ASN A 158 12.14 -8.11 2.65
C ASN A 158 12.44 -6.69 2.15
N LEU A 159 13.71 -6.37 1.87
CA LEU A 159 14.09 -5.07 1.33
C LEU A 159 13.58 -4.87 -0.10
N GLU A 160 13.64 -5.91 -0.94
CA GLU A 160 13.03 -5.89 -2.28
C GLU A 160 11.52 -5.62 -2.20
N LYS A 161 10.81 -6.31 -1.30
CA LYS A 161 9.37 -6.07 -1.04
C LYS A 161 9.12 -4.64 -0.54
N PHE A 162 9.93 -4.17 0.41
CA PHE A 162 9.83 -2.82 0.95
C PHE A 162 10.02 -1.76 -0.14
N TYR A 163 10.98 -1.93 -1.04
CA TYR A 163 11.27 -0.96 -2.09
C TYR A 163 10.19 -0.82 -3.17
N VAL A 164 9.40 -1.86 -3.36
CA VAL A 164 8.24 -1.85 -4.27
C VAL A 164 7.05 -1.13 -3.64
N ASN A 165 6.94 -1.13 -2.30
CA ASN A 165 5.86 -0.46 -1.61
C ASN A 165 5.78 1.02 -2.01
N GLN A 166 4.55 1.50 -2.06
CA GLN A 166 4.23 2.79 -2.66
C GLN A 166 3.96 3.82 -1.57
N PHE A 167 4.65 4.95 -1.67
CA PHE A 167 4.35 6.15 -0.92
C PHE A 167 3.16 6.85 -1.55
N LEU A 168 2.05 6.90 -0.82
CA LEU A 168 0.80 7.48 -1.29
C LEU A 168 0.64 8.92 -0.80
N SER A 169 0.66 9.87 -1.73
CA SER A 169 0.33 11.26 -1.44
C SER A 169 -0.26 11.97 -2.66
N ASN A 170 -1.50 12.44 -2.53
CA ASN A 170 -2.13 13.25 -3.57
C ASN A 170 -1.57 14.69 -3.62
N GLN A 171 -0.93 15.13 -2.54
CA GLN A 171 -0.35 16.45 -2.39
C GLN A 171 1.15 16.36 -2.10
N LEU A 172 1.91 17.34 -2.54
CA LEU A 172 3.31 17.47 -2.17
C LEU A 172 3.40 17.82 -0.67
N ILE A 173 4.01 16.93 0.12
CA ILE A 173 4.19 17.14 1.56
C ILE A 173 5.49 17.89 1.85
N THR A 174 5.57 18.48 3.04
CA THR A 174 6.78 19.17 3.51
C THR A 174 7.90 18.18 3.85
N GLN A 175 9.14 18.65 3.85
CA GLN A 175 10.30 17.84 4.24
C GLN A 175 10.16 17.26 5.66
N THR A 176 9.63 18.03 6.61
CA THR A 176 9.42 17.56 7.99
C THR A 176 8.43 16.40 8.09
N ILE A 177 7.33 16.46 7.34
CA ILE A 177 6.34 15.37 7.29
C ILE A 177 6.94 14.16 6.56
N PHE A 178 7.69 14.39 5.48
CA PHE A 178 8.39 13.34 4.75
C PHE A 178 9.38 12.59 5.65
N ASP A 179 10.22 13.30 6.40
CA ASP A 179 11.21 12.70 7.30
C ASP A 179 10.54 11.89 8.42
N ALA A 180 9.42 12.39 8.99
CA ALA A 180 8.67 11.68 10.01
C ALA A 180 8.02 10.40 9.47
N GLN A 181 7.35 10.48 8.31
CA GLN A 181 6.69 9.32 7.69
C GLN A 181 7.69 8.26 7.24
N THR A 182 8.77 8.67 6.57
CA THR A 182 9.81 7.73 6.12
C THR A 182 10.55 7.06 7.27
N SER A 183 10.78 7.75 8.38
CA SER A 183 11.31 7.12 9.61
C SER A 183 10.37 6.03 10.13
N SER A 184 9.07 6.33 10.23
CA SER A 184 8.08 5.33 10.65
C SER A 184 8.01 4.12 9.72
N PHE A 185 8.20 4.28 8.40
CA PHE A 185 8.21 3.16 7.46
C PHE A 185 9.45 2.28 7.64
N ILE A 186 10.61 2.89 7.91
CA ILE A 186 11.87 2.17 8.15
C ILE A 186 11.78 1.39 9.47
N ASP A 187 11.27 2.01 10.54
CA ASP A 187 11.10 1.35 11.83
C ASP A 187 10.16 0.13 11.69
N SER A 188 9.04 0.28 10.96
CA SER A 188 8.12 -0.80 10.66
C SER A 188 8.77 -1.92 9.82
N PHE A 189 9.57 -1.55 8.81
CA PHE A 189 10.34 -2.51 8.01
C PHE A 189 11.31 -3.31 8.86
N GLN A 190 12.12 -2.65 9.70
CA GLN A 190 13.10 -3.31 10.57
C GLN A 190 12.40 -4.26 11.54
N MET A 191 11.37 -3.78 12.25
CA MET A 191 10.61 -4.60 13.21
C MET A 191 9.97 -5.81 12.55
N THR A 192 9.35 -5.64 11.38
CA THR A 192 8.72 -6.74 10.64
C THR A 192 9.76 -7.76 10.18
N THR A 193 10.90 -7.30 9.66
CA THR A 193 11.98 -8.17 9.18
C THR A 193 12.60 -8.98 10.31
N PHE A 194 12.84 -8.36 11.48
CA PHE A 194 13.30 -9.07 12.68
C PHE A 194 12.30 -10.11 13.14
N SER A 195 11.02 -9.74 13.24
CA SER A 195 9.96 -10.65 13.71
C SER A 195 9.82 -11.88 12.83
N ILE A 196 9.81 -11.71 11.49
CA ILE A 196 9.71 -12.82 10.54
C ILE A 196 10.82 -13.85 10.77
N PHE A 197 12.07 -13.40 10.93
CA PHE A 197 13.21 -14.28 11.16
C PHE A 197 13.14 -14.96 12.53
N GLN A 198 12.84 -14.21 13.59
CA GLN A 198 12.76 -14.71 14.95
C GLN A 198 11.65 -15.76 15.09
N THR A 199 10.46 -15.50 14.55
CA THR A 199 9.33 -16.44 14.60
C THR A 199 9.69 -17.74 13.89
N LEU A 200 10.29 -17.69 12.70
CA LEU A 200 10.71 -18.89 11.98
C LEU A 200 11.81 -19.65 12.72
N LEU A 201 12.84 -18.96 13.22
CA LEU A 201 13.93 -19.56 13.99
C LEU A 201 13.41 -20.26 15.25
N LYS A 202 12.56 -19.57 16.02
CA LYS A 202 11.96 -20.10 17.26
C LYS A 202 11.06 -21.29 16.97
N PHE A 203 10.26 -21.22 15.91
CA PHE A 203 9.41 -22.33 15.46
C PHE A 203 10.26 -23.58 15.13
N ILE A 204 11.32 -23.41 14.33
CA ILE A 204 12.19 -24.54 13.96
C ILE A 204 12.90 -25.12 15.19
N ARG A 205 13.46 -24.25 16.04
CA ARG A 205 14.13 -24.66 17.30
C ARG A 205 13.22 -25.51 18.17
N ASN A 206 12.02 -25.00 18.46
CA ASN A 206 11.07 -25.69 19.33
C ASN A 206 10.61 -27.02 18.71
N LEU A 207 10.40 -27.07 17.40
CA LEU A 207 10.02 -28.32 16.73
C LEU A 207 11.11 -29.39 16.79
N VAL A 208 12.39 -29.03 16.63
CA VAL A 208 13.51 -29.98 16.74
C VAL A 208 13.65 -30.52 18.18
N ILE A 209 13.52 -29.64 19.17
CA ILE A 209 13.67 -30.01 20.59
C ILE A 209 12.50 -30.89 21.03
N SER A 210 11.27 -30.44 20.81
CA SER A 210 10.07 -31.10 21.33
C SER A 210 9.72 -32.39 20.59
N ASN A 211 10.19 -32.58 19.34
CA ASN A 211 10.11 -33.89 18.66
C ASN A 211 11.15 -34.91 19.14
N ALA A 212 12.05 -34.54 20.04
CA ALA A 212 13.09 -35.43 20.54
C ALA A 212 13.99 -36.00 19.43
N LEU A 213 14.31 -35.24 18.38
CA LEU A 213 15.05 -35.79 17.23
C LEU A 213 16.49 -36.18 17.61
N PHE A 214 16.95 -37.36 17.25
CA PHE A 214 18.28 -37.86 17.57
C PHE A 214 19.36 -37.20 16.71
N SER A 215 20.47 -36.82 17.35
CA SER A 215 21.65 -36.27 16.69
C SER A 215 22.71 -37.35 16.61
N GLY A 216 23.39 -37.46 15.46
CA GLY A 216 24.58 -38.29 15.31
C GLY A 216 25.63 -37.93 16.37
N ALA A 217 25.76 -36.67 16.77
CA ALA A 217 26.69 -36.30 17.84
C ALA A 217 26.18 -36.62 19.26
N GLU A 218 25.04 -37.29 19.46
CA GLU A 218 24.64 -37.87 20.76
C GLU A 218 24.51 -36.88 21.95
N MET A 219 24.02 -35.68 21.67
CA MET A 219 23.91 -34.59 22.68
C MET A 219 22.66 -34.67 23.58
N LEU A 220 21.55 -35.23 23.07
CA LEU A 220 20.27 -35.33 23.80
C LEU A 220 20.10 -36.69 24.46
N SER A 221 20.51 -37.74 23.76
CA SER A 221 20.34 -39.13 24.16
C SER A 221 21.55 -39.92 23.67
N THR A 222 22.02 -40.84 24.50
CA THR A 222 23.11 -41.76 24.17
C THR A 222 22.54 -43.14 23.89
N LEU A 223 23.08 -43.82 22.90
CA LEU A 223 22.77 -45.22 22.63
C LEU A 223 23.73 -46.12 23.39
N GLN A 224 23.20 -47.15 24.03
CA GLN A 224 23.98 -48.10 24.80
C GLN A 224 23.66 -49.53 24.37
N PHE A 225 24.69 -50.37 24.35
CA PHE A 225 24.59 -51.80 24.10
C PHE A 225 24.70 -52.56 25.42
N ASP A 226 23.65 -53.30 25.78
CA ASP A 226 23.70 -54.24 26.90
C ASP A 226 24.00 -55.65 26.38
N ASN A 227 25.00 -56.30 26.99
CA ASN A 227 25.47 -57.63 26.62
C ASN A 227 25.01 -58.72 27.62
N ASN A 228 23.97 -58.43 28.42
CA ASN A 228 23.31 -59.40 29.30
C ASN A 228 22.65 -60.56 28.50
N SER A 229 22.00 -61.51 29.18
CA SER A 229 21.46 -62.76 28.58
C SER A 229 20.57 -62.57 27.33
N TYR A 230 20.01 -61.37 27.15
CA TYR A 230 19.35 -60.92 25.93
C TYR A 230 19.99 -59.59 25.50
N PRO A 231 20.90 -59.60 24.51
CA PRO A 231 21.55 -58.38 24.07
C PRO A 231 20.54 -57.44 23.43
N TYR A 232 20.50 -56.19 23.88
CA TYR A 232 19.62 -55.16 23.32
C TYR A 232 20.33 -53.82 23.23
N VAL A 233 19.82 -52.97 22.34
CA VAL A 233 20.27 -51.59 22.17
C VAL A 233 19.20 -50.68 22.79
N GLY A 234 19.60 -49.92 23.79
CA GLY A 234 18.74 -48.96 24.50
C GLY A 234 19.13 -47.52 24.20
N MET A 235 18.14 -46.63 24.13
CA MET A 235 18.34 -45.17 24.11
C MET A 235 18.11 -44.61 25.50
N GLU A 236 19.13 -43.95 26.04
CA GLU A 236 19.08 -43.29 27.35
C GLU A 236 19.18 -41.77 27.19
N ASN A 237 18.51 -41.01 28.06
CA ASN A 237 18.65 -39.56 28.07
C ASN A 237 20.05 -39.16 28.54
N SER A 238 20.67 -38.19 27.86
CA SER A 238 22.00 -37.69 28.25
C SER A 238 21.93 -36.94 29.57
N ARG A 239 22.81 -37.31 30.50
CA ARG A 239 23.02 -36.64 31.81
C ARG A 239 24.36 -35.90 31.78
N TYR A 240 24.47 -34.80 32.53
CA TYR A 240 25.72 -34.06 32.74
C TYR A 240 26.02 -33.96 34.26
N TYR A 241 27.29 -34.10 34.65
CA TYR A 241 27.74 -33.97 36.04
C TYR A 241 28.42 -32.60 36.28
N GLN A 242 28.08 -31.91 37.37
CA GLN A 242 28.78 -30.69 37.80
C GLN A 242 29.14 -30.72 39.29
N GLU A 243 30.36 -30.28 39.60
CA GLU A 243 31.02 -30.44 40.91
C GLU A 243 30.58 -29.45 42.00
N ARG A 244 29.95 -28.32 41.65
CA ARG A 244 29.76 -27.20 42.60
C ARG A 244 28.58 -27.32 43.55
N VAL A 245 27.66 -28.26 43.35
CA VAL A 245 26.46 -28.40 44.20
C VAL A 245 26.22 -29.88 44.52
N GLN A 246 26.82 -30.38 45.61
CA GLN A 246 26.42 -31.61 46.33
C GLN A 246 25.93 -32.79 45.46
N GLY A 247 26.70 -33.24 44.47
CA GLY A 247 26.40 -34.48 43.73
C GLY A 247 25.09 -34.46 42.92
N LYS A 248 24.66 -33.29 42.44
CA LYS A 248 23.43 -33.14 41.65
C LYS A 248 23.70 -33.35 40.15
N PHE A 249 22.79 -34.07 39.50
CA PHE A 249 22.78 -34.31 38.06
C PHE A 249 22.10 -33.14 37.33
N PHE A 250 22.65 -32.77 36.18
CA PHE A 250 22.00 -31.85 35.24
C PHE A 250 21.51 -32.68 34.06
N GLY A 251 20.20 -32.88 33.96
CA GLY A 251 19.59 -33.37 32.73
C GLY A 251 19.67 -32.30 31.65
N CYS A 252 19.60 -32.72 30.38
CA CYS A 252 19.46 -31.80 29.25
C CYS A 252 18.34 -30.76 29.48
N TYR A 253 17.23 -31.14 30.13
CA TYR A 253 16.04 -30.30 30.29
C TYR A 253 16.09 -29.24 31.39
N CYS A 254 17.25 -29.01 32.03
CA CYS A 254 17.40 -28.02 33.11
C CYS A 254 16.37 -28.19 34.25
N GLU A 255 16.15 -29.43 34.68
CA GLU A 255 14.98 -29.86 35.48
C GLU A 255 14.87 -29.21 36.88
N ASN A 256 15.85 -28.43 37.37
CA ASN A 256 15.79 -27.82 38.72
C ASN A 256 16.76 -26.65 39.03
N PHE A 257 17.50 -26.09 38.06
CA PHE A 257 18.58 -25.13 38.37
C PHE A 257 18.56 -23.87 37.50
N THR A 258 18.90 -22.74 38.12
CA THR A 258 19.07 -21.42 37.51
C THR A 258 20.26 -21.31 36.53
N ILE A 259 21.03 -22.39 36.34
CA ILE A 259 22.21 -22.43 35.46
C ILE A 259 22.00 -23.52 34.41
N CYS A 260 21.40 -23.15 33.27
CA CYS A 260 21.33 -23.99 32.05
C CYS A 260 22.61 -23.94 31.19
N GLN A 261 23.60 -23.17 31.63
CA GLN A 261 24.80 -22.86 30.85
C GLN A 261 25.98 -23.65 31.41
N LEU A 262 26.26 -24.81 30.81
CA LEU A 262 27.49 -25.54 31.10
C LEU A 262 28.58 -25.03 30.17
N GLN A 263 29.61 -24.40 30.74
CA GLN A 263 30.74 -23.90 29.97
C GLN A 263 31.52 -25.07 29.35
N GLU A 264 31.82 -24.97 28.05
CA GLU A 264 32.61 -25.97 27.35
C GLU A 264 34.10 -25.85 27.65
N GLY A 265 34.78 -26.98 27.55
CA GLY A 265 36.22 -27.05 27.74
C GLY A 265 36.85 -28.09 26.83
N ILE A 266 38.16 -28.29 26.96
CA ILE A 266 38.89 -29.36 26.32
C ILE A 266 39.25 -30.38 27.40
N TYR A 267 38.82 -31.63 27.22
CA TYR A 267 38.99 -32.72 28.16
C TYR A 267 39.90 -33.77 27.53
N THR A 268 41.17 -33.76 27.93
CA THR A 268 42.19 -34.66 27.33
C THR A 268 42.28 -36.03 28.00
N GLN A 269 41.74 -36.17 29.21
CA GLN A 269 41.86 -37.38 30.05
C GLN A 269 40.56 -38.19 30.11
N MET A 270 39.55 -37.83 29.32
CA MET A 270 38.23 -38.44 29.36
C MET A 270 37.68 -38.59 27.95
N ASN A 271 37.20 -39.79 27.63
CA ASN A 271 36.39 -40.06 26.45
C ASN A 271 34.98 -40.51 26.89
N MET A 272 34.08 -40.69 25.94
CA MET A 272 32.70 -41.12 26.21
C MET A 272 32.61 -42.49 26.92
N PHE A 273 33.58 -43.40 26.72
CA PHE A 273 33.62 -44.71 27.39
C PHE A 273 33.93 -44.58 28.88
N ASP A 274 34.86 -43.70 29.25
CA ASP A 274 35.19 -43.41 30.65
C ASP A 274 33.99 -42.81 31.41
N TYR A 275 33.09 -42.12 30.69
CA TYR A 275 31.86 -41.55 31.21
C TYR A 275 30.73 -42.59 31.33
N ALA A 276 30.40 -43.29 30.25
CA ALA A 276 29.30 -44.27 30.21
C ALA A 276 29.49 -45.42 31.22
N GLY A 277 30.73 -45.84 31.46
CA GLY A 277 31.04 -46.88 32.45
C GLY A 277 30.81 -46.50 33.91
N SER A 278 30.56 -45.22 34.22
CA SER A 278 30.41 -44.72 35.60
C SER A 278 28.99 -44.73 36.15
N ASP A 279 27.96 -44.87 35.31
CA ASP A 279 26.58 -44.55 35.70
C ASP A 279 25.75 -45.78 36.13
N TRP A 280 26.12 -47.02 35.77
CA TRP A 280 25.22 -48.18 35.95
C TRP A 280 25.82 -49.52 36.43
N SER A 281 27.14 -49.69 36.54
CA SER A 281 27.67 -50.96 37.06
C SER A 281 29.09 -50.87 37.62
N GLY A 282 29.25 -50.56 38.92
CA GLY A 282 30.28 -51.08 39.82
C GLY A 282 31.77 -51.15 39.39
N TYR A 283 32.21 -50.53 38.30
CA TYR A 283 33.59 -50.52 37.86
C TYR A 283 34.03 -49.08 37.61
N LYS A 284 34.71 -48.56 38.64
CA LYS A 284 35.06 -47.16 38.89
C LYS A 284 33.85 -46.28 39.21
N ASP A 285 33.35 -46.44 40.43
CA ASP A 285 32.66 -45.33 41.09
C ASP A 285 33.54 -44.08 40.94
N ILE A 286 33.06 -43.09 40.18
CA ILE A 286 33.65 -41.76 40.19
C ILE A 286 33.44 -41.25 41.60
N ASN A 287 34.44 -41.43 42.46
CA ASN A 287 34.40 -40.91 43.80
C ASN A 287 34.38 -39.37 43.69
N ALA A 288 33.21 -38.78 43.92
CA ALA A 288 32.94 -37.34 43.83
C ALA A 288 33.88 -36.48 44.71
N SER A 289 34.65 -37.10 45.61
CA SER A 289 35.63 -36.43 46.47
C SER A 289 37.09 -36.52 46.00
N THR A 290 37.43 -37.38 45.01
CA THR A 290 38.86 -37.62 44.66
C THR A 290 39.21 -37.63 43.18
N ASN A 291 38.25 -37.68 42.25
CA ASN A 291 38.52 -37.50 40.81
C ASN A 291 37.62 -36.42 40.22
N MET A 292 38.12 -35.18 40.31
CA MET A 292 37.50 -33.99 39.73
C MET A 292 37.63 -34.00 38.20
N ILE A 293 36.56 -33.73 37.45
CA ILE A 293 36.64 -33.55 36.00
C ILE A 293 36.94 -32.07 35.69
N ASN A 294 38.18 -31.65 35.96
CA ASN A 294 38.63 -30.32 35.56
C ASN A 294 38.95 -30.33 34.05
N ALA A 295 38.31 -29.43 33.30
CA ALA A 295 38.70 -29.17 31.91
C ALA A 295 40.19 -28.79 31.87
N THR A 296 40.94 -29.34 30.91
CA THR A 296 42.34 -28.94 30.69
C THR A 296 42.41 -27.46 30.32
N PHE A 297 41.40 -26.98 29.58
CA PHE A 297 41.23 -25.60 29.17
C PHE A 297 39.73 -25.31 29.04
N LEU A 298 39.24 -24.21 29.62
CA LEU A 298 37.86 -23.76 29.40
C LEU A 298 37.81 -22.79 28.22
N VAL A 299 36.90 -23.04 27.28
CA VAL A 299 36.71 -22.19 26.12
C VAL A 299 35.75 -21.06 26.51
N ARG A 300 36.30 -19.86 26.77
CA ARG A 300 35.50 -18.72 27.24
C ARG A 300 34.42 -18.32 26.23
N GLY A 301 33.19 -18.15 26.72
CA GLY A 301 32.05 -17.80 25.89
C GLY A 301 31.41 -18.97 25.14
N MET A 302 31.95 -20.19 25.19
CA MET A 302 31.32 -21.36 24.56
C MET A 302 30.57 -22.18 25.61
N PHE A 303 29.31 -22.50 25.33
CA PHE A 303 28.43 -23.24 26.23
C PHE A 303 27.81 -24.44 25.53
N SER A 304 27.50 -25.48 26.30
CA SER A 304 26.82 -26.70 25.88
C SER A 304 25.41 -26.78 26.46
N SER A 305 24.48 -27.33 25.69
CA SER A 305 23.05 -27.50 25.98
C SER A 305 22.52 -28.78 25.30
N CYS A 306 21.21 -29.04 25.25
CA CYS A 306 20.66 -30.32 24.75
C CYS A 306 20.87 -30.56 23.24
N LYS A 307 21.15 -29.49 22.48
CA LYS A 307 21.32 -29.47 21.03
C LYS A 307 22.40 -28.48 20.63
N HIS A 308 23.02 -28.70 19.47
CA HIS A 308 24.07 -27.81 18.95
C HIS A 308 23.56 -26.40 18.71
N MET A 309 22.32 -26.26 18.22
CA MET A 309 21.67 -24.95 18.05
C MET A 309 21.55 -24.21 19.39
N GLU A 310 20.96 -24.84 20.41
CA GLU A 310 20.78 -24.22 21.73
C GLU A 310 22.12 -23.85 22.39
N SER A 311 23.10 -24.73 22.22
CA SER A 311 24.47 -24.52 22.68
C SER A 311 25.10 -23.28 22.01
N LEU A 312 24.91 -23.12 20.70
CA LEU A 312 25.36 -21.95 19.97
C LEU A 312 24.61 -20.69 20.43
N MET A 313 23.29 -20.74 20.55
CA MET A 313 22.44 -19.60 20.92
C MET A 313 22.87 -18.97 22.25
N GLN A 314 23.28 -19.80 23.22
CA GLN A 314 23.78 -19.36 24.52
C GLN A 314 25.26 -18.93 24.51
N SER A 315 26.01 -19.26 23.46
CA SER A 315 27.42 -18.92 23.30
C SER A 315 27.64 -17.45 22.92
N THR A 316 28.86 -16.94 23.14
CA THR A 316 29.34 -15.59 22.79
C THR A 316 30.61 -15.71 21.93
N SER A 317 31.09 -14.60 21.36
CA SER A 317 32.30 -14.59 20.51
C SER A 317 33.57 -14.19 21.27
N GLU A 318 33.56 -14.32 22.61
CA GLU A 318 34.68 -13.95 23.49
C GLU A 318 35.98 -14.65 23.12
N CYS A 319 35.99 -15.98 23.00
CA CYS A 319 37.18 -16.73 22.62
C CYS A 319 37.69 -16.35 21.22
N LEU A 320 36.78 -16.10 20.28
CA LEU A 320 37.11 -15.74 18.89
C LEU A 320 37.76 -14.36 18.78
N SER A 321 37.60 -13.52 19.80
CA SER A 321 38.22 -12.20 19.92
C SER A 321 39.56 -12.22 20.69
N ASP A 322 39.98 -13.39 21.20
CA ASP A 322 41.17 -13.57 22.03
C ASP A 322 42.18 -14.52 21.36
N GLN A 323 43.33 -13.98 20.95
CA GLN A 323 44.38 -14.75 20.29
C GLN A 323 44.92 -15.89 21.17
N LEU A 324 44.99 -15.70 22.49
CA LEU A 324 45.46 -16.74 23.40
C LEU A 324 44.46 -17.90 23.42
N CYS A 325 43.16 -17.60 23.40
CA CYS A 325 42.11 -18.62 23.35
C CYS A 325 42.16 -19.42 22.04
N LEU A 326 42.29 -18.75 20.89
CA LEU A 326 42.44 -19.41 19.59
C LEU A 326 43.71 -20.29 19.52
N ASN A 327 44.85 -19.79 20.01
CA ASN A 327 46.08 -20.57 20.04
C ASN A 327 45.94 -21.83 20.92
N GLN A 328 45.23 -21.74 22.05
CA GLN A 328 44.93 -22.90 22.90
C GLN A 328 44.05 -23.91 22.16
N ILE A 329 42.96 -23.49 21.52
CA ILE A 329 42.14 -24.37 20.66
C ILE A 329 43.02 -25.08 19.62
N GLY A 330 43.91 -24.32 18.95
CA GLY A 330 44.79 -24.89 17.94
C GLY A 330 45.83 -25.87 18.45
N SER A 331 46.22 -25.81 19.72
CA SER A 331 47.13 -26.80 20.30
C SER A 331 46.49 -28.20 20.50
N TYR A 332 45.16 -28.26 20.52
CA TYR A 332 44.39 -29.49 20.78
C TYR A 332 43.65 -30.05 19.56
N ILE A 333 43.70 -29.35 18.42
CA ILE A 333 43.19 -29.79 17.13
C ILE A 333 44.40 -30.19 16.28
N ASN A 334 44.81 -31.46 16.40
CA ASN A 334 45.99 -32.00 15.71
C ASN A 334 45.67 -32.79 14.44
N HIS A 335 44.38 -32.95 14.11
CA HIS A 335 43.89 -33.71 12.96
C HIS A 335 43.77 -32.86 11.69
N SER A 336 43.76 -31.53 11.79
CA SER A 336 43.64 -30.65 10.63
C SER A 336 44.99 -30.37 9.96
N SER A 337 44.99 -30.34 8.62
CA SER A 337 46.15 -29.90 7.82
C SER A 337 46.29 -28.38 7.72
N VAL A 338 45.26 -27.63 8.13
CA VAL A 338 45.23 -26.16 8.13
C VAL A 338 45.73 -25.63 9.47
N SER A 339 46.66 -24.66 9.46
CA SER A 339 47.14 -24.04 10.70
C SER A 339 46.11 -23.06 11.28
N ILE A 340 45.95 -23.06 12.62
CA ILE A 340 45.15 -22.07 13.37
C ILE A 340 45.52 -20.61 13.06
N SER A 341 46.78 -20.36 12.68
CA SER A 341 47.26 -19.03 12.27
C SER A 341 46.58 -18.49 11.01
N SER A 342 45.88 -19.36 10.26
CA SER A 342 45.12 -18.98 9.07
C SER A 342 43.80 -18.28 9.36
N PHE A 343 43.39 -18.21 10.63
CA PHE A 343 42.11 -17.64 11.05
C PHE A 343 42.37 -16.41 11.94
N PRO A 344 42.15 -15.19 11.43
CA PRO A 344 42.35 -13.98 12.20
C PRO A 344 41.31 -13.87 13.32
N LYS A 345 41.74 -13.42 14.50
CA LYS A 345 40.81 -13.09 15.60
C LYS A 345 39.86 -11.96 15.22
N LEU A 346 38.68 -11.93 15.84
CA LEU A 346 37.75 -10.80 15.76
C LEU A 346 38.30 -9.56 16.50
N ASN A 347 37.74 -8.38 16.20
CA ASN A 347 38.11 -7.12 16.83
C ASN A 347 37.76 -7.13 18.32
N SER A 348 38.80 -7.18 19.16
CA SER A 348 38.67 -7.18 20.61
C SER A 348 38.04 -5.90 21.20
N SER A 349 37.92 -4.82 20.43
CA SER A 349 37.24 -3.60 20.87
C SER A 349 35.74 -3.60 20.60
N ASN A 350 35.20 -4.58 19.86
CA ASN A 350 33.77 -4.68 19.60
C ASN A 350 33.01 -5.14 20.88
N PRO A 351 32.11 -4.32 21.45
CA PRO A 351 31.34 -4.72 22.63
C PRO A 351 30.38 -5.88 22.36
N ALA A 352 30.02 -6.13 21.09
CA ALA A 352 29.16 -7.24 20.69
C ALA A 352 29.74 -8.62 21.04
N ARG A 353 31.05 -8.71 21.34
CA ARG A 353 31.69 -9.98 21.70
C ARG A 353 31.14 -10.67 22.96
N TYR A 354 30.51 -9.89 23.84
CA TYR A 354 29.87 -10.39 25.07
C TYR A 354 28.37 -10.65 24.89
N LEU A 355 27.80 -10.30 23.74
CA LEU A 355 26.42 -10.64 23.42
C LEU A 355 26.34 -12.11 23.05
N THR A 356 25.24 -12.76 23.43
CA THR A 356 24.97 -14.13 22.99
C THR A 356 24.70 -14.14 21.50
N ILE A 357 24.99 -15.26 20.84
CA ILE A 357 24.65 -15.45 19.42
C ILE A 357 23.13 -15.31 19.23
N GLU A 358 22.30 -15.72 20.19
CA GLU A 358 20.86 -15.47 20.17
C GLU A 358 20.52 -13.98 20.11
N THR A 359 21.20 -13.15 20.90
CA THR A 359 20.99 -11.69 20.87
C THR A 359 21.38 -11.09 19.53
N LEU A 360 22.46 -11.60 18.91
CA LEU A 360 22.87 -11.19 17.56
C LEU A 360 21.86 -11.67 16.51
N ALA A 361 21.43 -12.93 16.57
CA ALA A 361 20.46 -13.53 15.66
C ALA A 361 19.10 -12.83 15.72
N ASN A 362 18.64 -12.43 16.92
CA ASN A 362 17.42 -11.65 17.10
C ASN A 362 17.47 -10.30 16.37
N ASN A 363 18.67 -9.75 16.15
CA ASN A 363 18.89 -8.53 15.37
C ASN A 363 19.39 -8.81 13.94
N LEU A 364 19.18 -10.03 13.41
CA LEU A 364 19.66 -10.46 12.08
C LEU A 364 21.18 -10.30 11.89
N PHE A 365 21.94 -10.35 12.97
CA PHE A 365 23.36 -10.04 13.00
C PHE A 365 23.69 -8.65 12.42
N VAL A 366 22.75 -7.70 12.45
CA VAL A 366 22.98 -6.33 11.98
C VAL A 366 23.50 -5.48 13.13
N GLY A 367 24.73 -4.98 12.99
CA GLY A 367 25.32 -4.04 13.94
C GLY A 367 24.81 -2.61 13.75
N ASN A 368 24.57 -2.19 12.51
CA ASN A 368 24.02 -0.87 12.20
C ASN A 368 23.30 -0.85 10.83
N TRP A 369 22.38 0.09 10.65
CA TRP A 369 21.71 0.36 9.37
C TRP A 369 22.14 1.72 8.82
N ILE A 370 22.63 1.75 7.59
CA ILE A 370 22.91 3.00 6.86
C ILE A 370 21.63 3.39 6.11
N LEU A 371 21.02 4.52 6.50
CA LEU A 371 19.75 5.01 5.97
C LEU A 371 19.96 6.30 5.16
N ASN A 372 19.68 6.25 3.87
CA ASN A 372 19.76 7.40 2.97
C ASN A 372 18.35 7.74 2.45
N LYS A 373 17.86 8.94 2.78
CA LYS A 373 16.54 9.45 2.36
C LYS A 373 16.73 10.73 1.55
N SER A 374 16.03 10.88 0.43
CA SER A 374 16.16 12.04 -0.45
C SER A 374 14.82 12.72 -0.70
N TYR A 375 14.58 13.84 0.01
CA TYR A 375 13.41 14.69 -0.26
C TYR A 375 13.44 15.25 -1.69
N SER A 376 14.62 15.57 -2.22
CA SER A 376 14.77 16.07 -3.60
C SER A 376 14.33 15.03 -4.65
N ALA A 377 14.62 13.75 -4.42
CA ALA A 377 14.17 12.67 -5.29
C ALA A 377 12.66 12.47 -5.18
N TYR A 378 12.10 12.51 -3.96
CA TYR A 378 10.65 12.49 -3.75
C TYR A 378 9.94 13.65 -4.47
N PHE A 379 10.46 14.89 -4.36
CA PHE A 379 9.93 16.06 -5.05
C PHE A 379 9.93 15.86 -6.58
N ALA A 380 11.05 15.35 -7.11
CA ALA A 380 11.21 15.07 -8.54
C ALA A 380 10.26 13.97 -9.03
N SER A 381 9.94 12.97 -8.21
CA SER A 381 8.99 11.91 -8.53
C SER A 381 7.53 12.34 -8.41
N CYS A 382 7.17 13.13 -7.39
CA CYS A 382 5.82 13.70 -7.23
C CYS A 382 5.46 14.59 -8.44
N GLN A 383 6.44 15.29 -9.02
CA GLN A 383 6.25 16.22 -10.15
C GLN A 383 5.05 17.14 -9.95
N PRO A 384 5.08 18.08 -8.97
CA PRO A 384 3.93 18.91 -8.64
C PRO A 384 3.38 19.61 -9.89
N SER A 385 2.13 19.32 -10.23
CA SER A 385 1.49 19.78 -11.47
C SER A 385 1.01 21.22 -11.34
N THR A 386 0.28 21.50 -10.25
CA THR A 386 -0.20 22.83 -9.89
C THR A 386 -0.18 23.01 -8.37
N CYS A 387 0.34 24.14 -7.90
CA CYS A 387 0.14 24.63 -6.55
C CYS A 387 -0.92 25.73 -6.53
N GLN A 388 -1.82 25.66 -5.57
CA GLN A 388 -2.88 26.64 -5.36
C GLN A 388 -2.78 27.17 -3.93
N TYR A 389 -2.92 28.49 -3.80
CA TYR A 389 -3.17 29.11 -2.51
C TYR A 389 -4.19 30.23 -2.67
N THR A 390 -4.95 30.47 -1.61
CA THR A 390 -5.97 31.52 -1.60
C THR A 390 -5.42 32.77 -0.92
N ASP A 391 -5.47 33.89 -1.66
CA ASP A 391 -5.07 35.20 -1.18
C ASP A 391 -6.25 36.18 -1.35
N ALA A 392 -6.53 36.94 -0.29
CA ALA A 392 -7.63 37.90 -0.30
C ALA A 392 -7.12 39.22 -0.90
N GLN A 393 -7.49 39.49 -2.15
CA GLN A 393 -7.07 40.70 -2.85
C GLN A 393 -8.25 41.63 -3.12
N LYS A 394 -7.99 42.94 -3.13
CA LYS A 394 -8.97 43.95 -3.53
C LYS A 394 -9.13 43.93 -5.06
N TYR A 395 -10.30 44.29 -5.56
CA TYR A 395 -10.51 44.44 -7.00
C TYR A 395 -9.45 45.38 -7.61
N SER A 396 -8.95 45.01 -8.80
CA SER A 396 -7.98 45.85 -9.50
C SER A 396 -8.62 47.20 -9.84
N PHE A 397 -7.82 48.26 -9.78
CA PHE A 397 -8.28 49.61 -10.12
C PHE A 397 -8.91 49.66 -11.52
N ILE A 398 -8.33 48.93 -12.48
CA ILE A 398 -8.85 48.85 -13.85
C ILE A 398 -10.25 48.21 -13.87
N TYR A 399 -10.46 47.12 -13.12
CA TYR A 399 -11.76 46.45 -13.07
C TYR A 399 -12.83 47.32 -12.40
N ILE A 400 -12.48 48.01 -11.31
CA ILE A 400 -13.36 48.99 -10.65
C ILE A 400 -13.72 50.10 -11.65
N LEU A 401 -12.72 50.66 -12.33
CA LEU A 401 -12.89 51.73 -13.31
C LEU A 401 -13.79 51.31 -14.48
N THR A 402 -13.55 50.15 -15.10
CA THR A 402 -14.38 49.65 -16.20
C THR A 402 -15.81 49.35 -15.75
N SER A 403 -15.99 48.78 -14.55
CA SER A 403 -17.32 48.50 -14.00
C SER A 403 -18.10 49.78 -13.73
N VAL A 404 -17.43 50.82 -13.23
CA VAL A 404 -18.02 52.15 -13.00
C VAL A 404 -18.39 52.83 -14.32
N ILE A 405 -17.52 52.77 -15.33
CA ILE A 405 -17.78 53.35 -16.67
C ILE A 405 -18.98 52.67 -17.34
N THR A 406 -19.10 51.35 -17.24
CA THR A 406 -20.24 50.60 -17.81
C THR A 406 -21.56 50.88 -17.08
N LEU A 407 -21.54 50.96 -15.74
CA LEU A 407 -22.72 51.29 -14.93
C LEU A 407 -23.19 52.73 -15.21
N TYR A 408 -22.25 53.66 -15.36
CA TYR A 408 -22.53 55.08 -15.57
C TYR A 408 -23.41 55.33 -16.81
N GLY A 409 -23.15 54.64 -17.93
CA GLY A 409 -23.94 54.78 -19.16
C GLY A 409 -25.41 54.37 -18.98
N GLY A 410 -25.64 53.17 -18.44
CA GLY A 410 -27.00 52.66 -18.19
C GLY A 410 -27.80 53.49 -17.18
N VAL A 411 -27.16 53.90 -16.08
CA VAL A 411 -27.79 54.74 -15.04
C VAL A 411 -28.11 56.14 -15.57
N ARG A 412 -27.23 56.73 -16.39
CA ARG A 412 -27.48 58.01 -17.05
C ARG A 412 -28.72 57.97 -17.92
N GLY A 413 -28.87 56.95 -18.77
CA GLY A 413 -30.03 56.82 -19.66
C GLY A 413 -31.34 56.71 -18.89
N LEU A 414 -31.37 55.89 -17.83
CA LEU A 414 -32.55 55.72 -16.98
C LEU A 414 -32.91 56.99 -16.22
N LEU A 415 -31.94 57.65 -15.57
CA LEU A 415 -32.20 58.88 -14.81
C LEU A 415 -32.64 60.04 -15.71
N ALA A 416 -32.06 60.17 -16.91
CA ALA A 416 -32.43 61.22 -17.86
C ALA A 416 -33.87 61.07 -18.38
N TYR A 417 -34.37 59.84 -18.48
CA TYR A 417 -35.74 59.56 -18.90
C TYR A 417 -36.76 59.77 -17.76
N PHE A 418 -36.49 59.25 -16.56
CA PHE A 418 -37.48 59.23 -15.48
C PHE A 418 -37.57 60.54 -14.68
N ILE A 419 -36.48 61.30 -14.50
CA ILE A 419 -36.47 62.49 -13.64
C ILE A 419 -37.43 63.60 -14.12
N PRO A 420 -37.47 63.97 -15.42
CA PRO A 420 -38.41 64.99 -15.91
C PRO A 420 -39.88 64.58 -15.70
N ILE A 421 -40.19 63.29 -15.91
CA ILE A 421 -41.52 62.72 -15.74
C ILE A 421 -41.94 62.77 -14.26
N ILE A 422 -41.04 62.38 -13.35
CA ILE A 422 -41.27 62.39 -11.90
C ILE A 422 -41.52 63.81 -11.38
N ILE A 423 -40.72 64.80 -11.80
CA ILE A 423 -40.91 66.19 -11.36
C ILE A 423 -42.24 66.77 -11.87
N THR A 424 -42.64 66.43 -13.09
CA THR A 424 -43.92 66.84 -13.67
C THR A 424 -45.10 66.25 -12.90
N HIS A 425 -45.00 65.00 -12.46
CA HIS A 425 -46.03 64.35 -11.63
C HIS A 425 -46.06 64.83 -10.17
N LEU A 426 -44.91 65.03 -9.53
CA LEU A 426 -44.83 65.51 -8.14
C LEU A 426 -45.41 66.93 -7.97
N ARG A 427 -45.36 67.77 -9.02
CA ARG A 427 -45.99 69.11 -9.00
C ARG A 427 -47.46 69.13 -9.39
N LYS A 428 -47.96 68.21 -10.23
CA LYS A 428 -49.42 68.07 -10.48
C LYS A 428 -50.20 67.79 -9.18
N LYS A 429 -49.57 67.17 -8.18
CA LYS A 429 -50.15 66.96 -6.85
C LYS A 429 -50.14 68.19 -5.92
N LYS A 430 -49.44 69.28 -6.28
CA LYS A 430 -49.24 70.47 -5.42
C LYS A 430 -50.07 71.70 -5.82
N ILE A 431 -50.84 71.62 -6.92
CA ILE A 431 -51.70 72.71 -7.43
C ILE A 431 -53.18 72.55 -7.00
N GLN A 432 -53.57 71.47 -6.33
CA GLN A 432 -54.93 71.29 -5.80
C GLN A 432 -54.97 71.22 -4.26
N SER A 433 -55.19 72.36 -3.60
CA SER A 433 -56.00 72.54 -2.36
C SER A 433 -56.14 74.06 -2.09
N PRO A 434 -57.24 74.59 -1.49
CA PRO A 434 -57.90 74.10 -0.25
C PRO A 434 -59.46 74.26 -0.21
N PRO A 435 -60.11 74.34 0.98
CA PRO A 435 -60.74 73.29 1.82
C PRO A 435 -62.26 73.10 1.47
N SER A 436 -63.02 72.05 1.83
CA SER A 436 -63.33 71.50 3.15
C SER A 436 -64.19 70.22 3.05
N THR A 437 -64.05 69.34 4.05
CA THR A 437 -65.01 68.37 4.62
C THR A 437 -65.56 67.17 3.82
N ALA A 438 -65.45 66.01 4.47
CA ALA A 438 -66.18 64.74 4.36
C ALA A 438 -65.56 63.59 3.51
N VAL A 439 -65.24 62.52 4.24
CA VAL A 439 -64.82 61.14 3.88
C VAL A 439 -66.09 60.29 3.60
N PRO A 440 -66.16 59.09 2.91
CA PRO A 440 -65.17 58.09 2.36
C PRO A 440 -65.53 57.60 0.90
N PRO A 441 -65.15 56.41 0.35
CA PRO A 441 -64.01 55.47 0.53
C PRO A 441 -63.25 55.07 -0.78
N HIS A 442 -62.07 54.47 -0.59
CA HIS A 442 -61.27 53.51 -1.41
C HIS A 442 -60.89 53.76 -2.90
N PRO A 443 -59.60 53.60 -3.28
CA PRO A 443 -59.12 53.83 -4.65
C PRO A 443 -59.00 52.55 -5.49
N GLN A 444 -59.62 52.56 -6.68
CA GLN A 444 -59.18 51.80 -7.86
C GLN A 444 -58.18 52.68 -8.64
N SER A 445 -56.87 52.54 -8.41
CA SER A 445 -55.86 53.42 -9.03
C SER A 445 -54.71 52.72 -9.73
N THR A 446 -54.94 51.55 -10.34
CA THR A 446 -53.90 50.88 -11.16
C THR A 446 -54.23 50.88 -12.65
N MET A 447 -55.52 50.92 -13.03
CA MET A 447 -55.93 50.81 -14.44
C MET A 447 -55.91 52.15 -15.22
N THR A 448 -56.08 53.29 -14.56
CA THR A 448 -56.03 54.62 -15.18
C THR A 448 -54.60 55.11 -15.45
N TRP A 449 -53.61 54.59 -14.73
CA TRP A 449 -52.19 54.90 -14.96
C TRP A 449 -51.66 54.22 -16.24
N VAL A 450 -52.04 52.95 -16.46
CA VAL A 450 -51.62 52.18 -17.64
C VAL A 450 -52.20 52.76 -18.93
N SER A 451 -53.46 53.22 -18.93
CA SER A 451 -54.05 53.85 -20.13
C SER A 451 -53.44 55.23 -20.44
N SER A 452 -53.11 56.01 -19.41
CA SER A 452 -52.44 57.32 -19.57
C SER A 452 -51.01 57.20 -20.13
N VAL A 453 -50.27 56.17 -19.69
CA VAL A 453 -48.93 55.86 -20.21
C VAL A 453 -49.02 55.37 -21.66
N PHE A 454 -49.98 54.51 -22.01
CA PHE A 454 -50.20 54.07 -23.39
C PHE A 454 -50.56 55.22 -24.34
N GLN A 455 -51.37 56.17 -23.86
CA GLN A 455 -51.76 57.34 -24.64
C GLN A 455 -50.56 58.28 -24.89
N HIS A 456 -49.67 58.47 -23.91
CA HIS A 456 -48.42 59.21 -24.08
C HIS A 456 -47.43 58.49 -25.03
N ILE A 457 -47.29 57.17 -24.92
CA ILE A 457 -46.42 56.38 -25.80
C ILE A 457 -46.91 56.43 -27.26
N SER A 458 -48.22 56.57 -27.50
CA SER A 458 -48.80 56.66 -28.84
C SER A 458 -48.45 57.94 -29.61
N GLN A 459 -48.15 59.03 -28.88
CA GLN A 459 -47.80 60.35 -29.42
C GLN A 459 -46.28 60.65 -29.37
N LEU A 460 -45.47 59.70 -28.90
CA LEU A 460 -44.04 59.88 -28.65
C LEU A 460 -43.25 59.92 -29.97
N ASN A 461 -42.67 61.08 -30.30
CA ASN A 461 -41.67 61.26 -31.36
C ASN A 461 -40.28 61.52 -30.75
N ILE A 462 -39.47 60.47 -30.65
CA ILE A 462 -38.12 60.49 -30.06
C ILE A 462 -37.12 61.20 -30.97
N PHE A 463 -37.36 61.24 -32.29
CA PHE A 463 -36.40 61.72 -33.30
C PHE A 463 -36.72 63.13 -33.83
N ASN A 464 -37.49 63.92 -33.08
CA ASN A 464 -38.05 65.22 -33.47
C ASN A 464 -37.01 66.18 -34.08
N SER A 465 -37.01 66.34 -35.41
CA SER A 465 -36.00 67.16 -36.11
C SER A 465 -36.40 68.63 -36.33
N TYR A 466 -37.56 69.07 -35.84
CA TYR A 466 -38.14 70.39 -36.16
C TYR A 466 -38.32 70.64 -37.68
N SER A 467 -38.43 69.58 -38.49
CA SER A 467 -38.75 69.71 -39.91
C SER A 467 -40.21 70.13 -40.13
N SER A 468 -40.43 71.09 -41.05
CA SER A 468 -41.76 71.49 -41.52
C SER A 468 -42.36 70.52 -42.56
N ASP A 469 -41.63 69.48 -42.93
CA ASP A 469 -42.07 68.46 -43.90
C ASP A 469 -42.92 67.37 -43.20
N GLU A 470 -44.20 67.30 -43.55
CA GLU A 470 -45.17 66.33 -43.02
C GLU A 470 -44.72 64.87 -43.27
N HIS A 471 -43.95 64.63 -44.33
CA HIS A 471 -43.42 63.31 -44.67
C HIS A 471 -42.27 62.89 -43.74
N GLU A 472 -41.48 63.86 -43.27
CA GLU A 472 -40.36 63.66 -42.36
C GLU A 472 -40.86 63.41 -40.94
N GLN A 473 -41.84 64.18 -40.46
CA GLN A 473 -42.49 63.94 -39.16
C GLN A 473 -43.15 62.55 -39.07
N LYS A 474 -43.82 62.10 -40.14
CA LYS A 474 -44.38 60.73 -40.18
C LYS A 474 -43.30 59.66 -40.15
N ASN A 475 -42.13 59.90 -40.73
CA ASN A 475 -41.00 58.96 -40.68
C ASN A 475 -40.38 58.90 -39.29
N GLU A 476 -40.28 60.03 -38.60
CA GLU A 476 -39.75 60.10 -37.23
C GLU A 476 -40.65 59.42 -36.21
N ILE A 477 -41.97 59.57 -36.31
CA ILE A 477 -42.94 58.87 -35.44
C ILE A 477 -42.87 57.35 -35.66
N ILE A 478 -42.77 56.90 -36.91
CA ILE A 478 -42.62 55.47 -37.24
C ILE A 478 -41.26 54.95 -36.75
N SER A 479 -40.20 55.73 -36.93
CA SER A 479 -38.86 55.41 -36.42
C SER A 479 -38.86 55.30 -34.90
N SER A 480 -39.56 56.18 -34.20
CA SER A 480 -39.71 56.16 -32.73
C SER A 480 -40.39 54.87 -32.25
N LYS A 481 -41.43 54.41 -32.97
CA LYS A 481 -42.13 53.16 -32.66
C LYS A 481 -41.26 51.92 -32.92
N ILE A 482 -40.59 51.87 -34.07
CA ILE A 482 -39.69 50.76 -34.41
C ILE A 482 -38.50 50.72 -33.45
N TYR A 483 -37.98 51.88 -33.05
CA TYR A 483 -36.91 52.01 -32.07
C TYR A 483 -37.30 51.43 -30.72
N LEU A 484 -38.46 51.80 -30.17
CA LEU A 484 -38.93 51.28 -28.88
C LEU A 484 -39.20 49.77 -28.92
N ILE A 485 -39.79 49.26 -30.01
CA ILE A 485 -40.04 47.83 -30.19
C ILE A 485 -38.72 47.06 -30.31
N ALA A 486 -37.77 47.53 -31.13
CA ALA A 486 -36.48 46.90 -31.32
C ALA A 486 -35.65 46.91 -30.02
N LEU A 487 -35.68 48.01 -29.27
CA LEU A 487 -35.01 48.13 -27.98
C LEU A 487 -35.60 47.15 -26.96
N GLY A 488 -36.94 47.11 -26.84
CA GLY A 488 -37.63 46.17 -25.95
C GLY A 488 -37.38 44.70 -26.31
N ALA A 489 -37.44 44.35 -27.60
CA ALA A 489 -37.20 42.99 -28.08
C ALA A 489 -35.75 42.54 -27.85
N CYS A 490 -34.78 43.41 -28.09
CA CYS A 490 -33.37 43.12 -27.83
C CYS A 490 -33.09 42.92 -26.33
N LEU A 491 -33.59 43.83 -25.47
CA LEU A 491 -33.41 43.69 -24.01
C LEU A 491 -34.08 42.43 -23.46
N LEU A 492 -35.28 42.08 -23.97
CA LEU A 492 -35.97 40.85 -23.60
C LEU A 492 -35.23 39.60 -24.09
N GLY A 493 -34.72 39.62 -25.32
CA GLY A 493 -33.90 38.54 -25.89
C GLY A 493 -32.62 38.30 -25.09
N PHE A 494 -31.92 39.37 -24.70
CA PHE A 494 -30.75 39.27 -23.82
C PHE A 494 -31.13 38.77 -22.42
N ALA A 495 -32.27 39.19 -21.87
CA ALA A 495 -32.74 38.71 -20.56
C ALA A 495 -33.04 37.20 -20.57
N ILE A 496 -33.66 36.70 -21.65
CA ILE A 496 -33.94 35.27 -21.84
C ILE A 496 -32.65 34.47 -22.07
N ALA A 497 -31.73 34.99 -22.88
CA ALA A 497 -30.43 34.34 -23.10
C ALA A 497 -29.59 34.26 -21.81
N LEU A 498 -29.65 35.29 -20.97
CA LEU A 498 -28.96 35.32 -19.68
C LEU A 498 -29.65 34.47 -18.60
N SER A 499 -30.97 34.20 -18.72
CA SER A 499 -31.70 33.37 -17.75
C SER A 499 -31.51 31.88 -17.99
N GLN A 500 -31.23 31.45 -19.22
CA GLN A 500 -30.97 30.05 -19.58
C GLN A 500 -29.54 29.57 -19.25
N GLY A 501 -28.67 30.46 -18.78
CA GLY A 501 -27.34 30.07 -18.28
C GLY A 501 -27.44 29.38 -16.93
N ASN A 502 -27.44 28.04 -16.92
CA ASN A 502 -27.29 27.26 -15.70
C ASN A 502 -25.87 27.44 -15.16
N GLN A 503 -25.74 28.03 -13.98
CA GLN A 503 -24.46 28.11 -13.29
C GLN A 503 -24.39 26.94 -12.31
N SER A 504 -23.40 26.07 -12.50
CA SER A 504 -23.05 25.06 -11.51
C SER A 504 -22.40 25.75 -10.33
N ARG A 505 -23.06 25.72 -9.17
CA ARG A 505 -22.47 26.18 -7.91
C ARG A 505 -22.04 24.96 -7.11
N THR A 506 -20.75 24.84 -6.85
CA THR A 506 -20.24 23.87 -5.88
C THR A 506 -20.50 24.42 -4.48
N VAL A 507 -21.20 23.65 -3.65
CA VAL A 507 -21.41 23.95 -2.24
C VAL A 507 -20.34 23.21 -1.45
N TYR A 508 -19.61 23.93 -0.60
CA TYR A 508 -18.59 23.37 0.28
C TYR A 508 -19.11 23.40 1.73
N ILE A 509 -19.00 22.27 2.41
CA ILE A 509 -19.25 22.13 3.85
C ILE A 509 -17.92 21.75 4.48
N TYR A 510 -17.30 22.69 5.17
CA TYR A 510 -16.00 22.49 5.81
C TYR A 510 -16.15 21.72 7.12
N ASN A 511 -15.23 20.79 7.38
CA ASN A 511 -15.18 19.94 8.58
C ASN A 511 -16.55 19.31 8.94
N PRO A 512 -17.19 18.55 8.02
CA PRO A 512 -18.50 17.98 8.24
C PRO A 512 -18.46 16.95 9.37
N THR A 513 -19.43 17.04 10.29
CA THR A 513 -19.66 15.97 11.26
C THR A 513 -20.13 14.70 10.55
N ARG A 514 -19.91 13.52 11.15
CA ARG A 514 -20.40 12.24 10.62
C ARG A 514 -21.86 12.30 10.19
N PHE A 515 -22.72 12.85 11.05
CA PHE A 515 -24.15 12.99 10.76
C PHE A 515 -24.43 13.89 9.55
N GLN A 516 -23.67 14.98 9.39
CA GLN A 516 -23.79 15.84 8.22
C GLN A 516 -23.37 15.11 6.95
N PHE A 517 -22.28 14.34 6.99
CA PHE A 517 -21.83 13.52 5.86
C PHE A 517 -22.89 12.48 5.45
N GLU A 518 -23.44 11.72 6.39
CA GLU A 518 -24.48 10.73 6.10
C GLU A 518 -25.76 11.36 5.54
N GLN A 519 -26.18 12.52 6.07
CA GLN A 519 -27.31 13.27 5.52
C GLN A 519 -27.06 13.78 4.10
N LEU A 520 -25.84 14.24 3.81
CA LEU A 520 -25.47 14.72 2.48
C LEU A 520 -25.47 13.57 1.48
N ASN A 521 -24.94 12.41 1.85
CA ASN A 521 -24.95 11.24 1.00
C ASN A 521 -26.37 10.80 0.66
N ASN A 522 -27.29 10.82 1.64
CA ASN A 522 -28.70 10.46 1.41
C ASN A 522 -29.47 11.49 0.57
N ARG A 523 -29.03 12.76 0.52
CA ARG A 523 -29.68 13.84 -0.25
C ARG A 523 -29.10 14.05 -1.64
N SER A 524 -27.86 13.66 -1.88
CA SER A 524 -27.14 13.95 -3.13
C SER A 524 -26.60 12.65 -3.74
N THR A 525 -27.39 12.04 -4.63
CA THR A 525 -27.02 10.79 -5.32
C THR A 525 -25.99 10.98 -6.44
N ILE A 526 -25.58 12.21 -6.75
CA ILE A 526 -24.67 12.51 -7.87
C ILE A 526 -23.65 13.57 -7.42
N ASN A 527 -22.38 13.18 -7.26
CA ASN A 527 -21.17 14.02 -7.04
C ASN A 527 -20.90 14.58 -5.62
N LEU A 528 -21.11 13.80 -4.54
CA LEU A 528 -20.57 14.16 -3.21
C LEU A 528 -19.10 13.72 -3.12
N GLN A 529 -18.18 14.67 -2.87
CA GLN A 529 -16.75 14.41 -2.63
C GLN A 529 -16.35 14.97 -1.28
N CYS A 530 -15.77 14.15 -0.41
CA CYS A 530 -15.42 14.44 0.96
C CYS A 530 -13.98 14.00 1.27
N PRO A 531 -12.95 14.70 0.78
CA PRO A 531 -11.56 14.31 0.97
C PRO A 531 -11.16 14.26 2.45
N CYS A 532 -10.53 13.16 2.85
CA CYS A 532 -9.97 12.99 4.20
C CYS A 532 -8.76 13.92 4.42
N ALA A 533 -8.59 14.45 5.64
CA ALA A 533 -7.39 15.17 6.05
C ALA A 533 -6.15 14.26 6.13
N LYS A 534 -6.35 12.98 6.48
CA LYS A 534 -5.32 11.93 6.46
C LYS A 534 -5.72 10.83 5.49
N ILE A 535 -4.87 10.55 4.52
CA ILE A 535 -5.10 9.48 3.54
C ILE A 535 -4.72 8.11 4.11
N THR A 536 -3.80 8.10 5.07
CA THR A 536 -3.30 6.88 5.74
C THR A 536 -3.67 6.94 7.22
N ILE A 537 -4.46 5.97 7.68
CA ILE A 537 -4.89 5.84 9.07
C ILE A 537 -4.38 4.50 9.59
N LYS A 538 -3.66 4.47 10.72
CA LYS A 538 -3.22 3.20 11.32
C LYS A 538 -4.42 2.33 11.71
N TYR A 539 -4.40 1.04 11.39
CA TYR A 539 -5.46 0.11 11.79
C TYR A 539 -5.66 0.10 13.31
N SER A 540 -4.57 0.21 14.08
CA SER A 540 -4.58 0.27 15.55
C SER A 540 -5.41 1.41 16.15
N LYS A 541 -5.93 2.34 15.33
CA LYS A 541 -6.79 3.44 15.79
C LYS A 541 -8.27 3.07 15.84
N PHE A 542 -8.68 2.06 15.09
CA PHE A 542 -10.08 1.73 14.93
C PHE A 542 -10.37 0.22 14.82
N LEU A 543 -9.35 -0.65 14.82
CA LEU A 543 -9.46 -2.10 14.80
C LEU A 543 -8.58 -2.68 15.91
N HIS A 544 -9.15 -3.54 16.73
CA HIS A 544 -8.44 -4.27 17.79
C HIS A 544 -8.92 -5.72 17.84
N PHE A 545 -8.03 -6.62 18.25
CA PHE A 545 -8.33 -8.04 18.46
C PHE A 545 -8.03 -8.41 19.90
N ASN A 546 -8.81 -9.32 20.49
CA ASN A 546 -8.55 -9.87 21.82
C ASN A 546 -8.82 -11.39 21.83
N PRO A 547 -7.96 -12.18 21.15
CA PRO A 547 -8.23 -13.57 20.92
C PRO A 547 -8.30 -14.36 22.24
N THR A 548 -9.33 -15.19 22.36
CA THR A 548 -9.46 -16.17 23.43
C THR A 548 -9.03 -17.53 22.94
N TYR A 549 -8.18 -18.20 23.72
CA TYR A 549 -7.58 -19.49 23.36
C TYR A 549 -8.33 -20.64 24.03
N HIS A 550 -8.25 -21.81 23.41
CA HIS A 550 -8.78 -23.05 23.94
C HIS A 550 -8.17 -23.33 25.32
N GLN A 551 -9.00 -23.78 26.26
CA GLN A 551 -8.63 -23.94 27.67
C GLN A 551 -7.41 -24.86 27.88
N ILE A 552 -7.12 -25.76 26.94
CA ILE A 552 -5.93 -26.62 26.96
C ILE A 552 -4.63 -25.83 27.03
N CYS A 553 -4.53 -24.68 26.34
CA CYS A 553 -3.30 -23.87 26.29
C CYS A 553 -3.04 -23.08 27.59
N ASN A 554 -3.97 -23.06 28.53
CA ASN A 554 -3.79 -22.49 29.87
C ASN A 554 -3.91 -23.54 30.99
N SER A 555 -3.81 -24.83 30.62
CA SER A 555 -4.01 -25.95 31.54
C SER A 555 -2.70 -26.57 32.03
N ILE A 556 -2.82 -27.49 32.98
CA ILE A 556 -1.70 -28.31 33.46
C ILE A 556 -1.03 -29.13 32.35
N PHE A 557 -1.75 -29.49 31.28
CA PHE A 557 -1.27 -30.32 30.16
C PHE A 557 -0.26 -29.61 29.25
N VAL A 558 -0.11 -28.29 29.37
CA VAL A 558 0.93 -27.52 28.65
C VAL A 558 1.93 -26.85 29.60
N SER A 559 1.88 -27.21 30.89
CA SER A 559 2.75 -26.63 31.90
C SER A 559 4.20 -27.10 31.79
N ASN A 560 5.11 -26.28 32.32
CA ASN A 560 6.52 -26.64 32.39
C ASN A 560 6.81 -27.79 33.37
N LEU A 561 5.82 -28.28 34.13
CA LEU A 561 5.99 -29.40 35.04
C LEU A 561 6.19 -30.73 34.29
N TRP A 562 5.71 -30.85 33.05
CA TRP A 562 5.92 -32.04 32.21
C TRP A 562 7.37 -32.27 31.79
N TYR A 563 8.23 -31.25 31.90
CA TYR A 563 9.65 -31.38 31.59
C TYR A 563 10.42 -32.16 32.67
N ASN A 564 9.89 -32.30 33.89
CA ASN A 564 10.57 -32.89 35.05
C ASN A 564 10.39 -34.42 35.17
N SER A 565 10.80 -35.16 34.14
CA SER A 565 10.45 -36.59 33.99
C SER A 565 10.97 -37.54 35.10
N TYR A 566 12.11 -37.25 35.76
CA TYR A 566 12.77 -38.19 36.67
C TYR A 566 12.05 -38.43 38.01
N ASP A 567 11.35 -37.42 38.52
CA ASP A 567 10.62 -37.52 39.80
C ASP A 567 9.13 -37.82 39.62
N ILE A 568 8.67 -37.99 38.38
CA ILE A 568 7.23 -38.17 38.09
C ILE A 568 6.82 -39.63 38.13
N TRP A 569 7.63 -40.58 37.65
CA TRP A 569 7.18 -41.95 37.39
C TRP A 569 7.48 -42.92 38.55
N ASP A 570 6.54 -43.82 38.85
CA ASP A 570 6.79 -44.96 39.75
C ASP A 570 7.56 -46.06 38.99
N VAL A 571 8.39 -46.88 39.67
CA VAL A 571 9.39 -47.77 39.03
C VAL A 571 8.77 -48.59 37.89
N SER A 572 9.16 -48.28 36.65
CA SER A 572 8.59 -48.84 35.43
C SER A 572 8.95 -50.30 35.27
N ILE A 573 7.94 -51.17 35.14
CA ILE A 573 8.13 -52.52 34.59
C ILE A 573 8.48 -52.34 33.10
N PRO A 574 9.53 -53.00 32.57
CA PRO A 574 9.89 -52.88 31.16
C PRO A 574 8.75 -53.39 30.25
N CYS A 575 8.25 -52.54 29.36
CA CYS A 575 7.18 -52.86 28.42
C CYS A 575 7.74 -52.94 26.99
N VAL A 576 7.13 -53.79 26.16
CA VAL A 576 7.60 -54.09 24.79
C VAL A 576 7.28 -52.95 23.80
N THR A 577 6.44 -52.00 24.20
CA THR A 577 5.97 -50.86 23.40
C THR A 577 6.16 -49.54 24.15
N PRO A 578 6.29 -48.39 23.46
CA PRO A 578 6.38 -47.08 24.11
C PRO A 578 5.19 -46.87 25.04
N SER A 579 5.45 -46.77 26.34
CA SER A 579 4.41 -46.57 27.34
C SER A 579 4.13 -45.08 27.53
N PHE A 580 2.99 -44.75 28.15
CA PHE A 580 2.67 -43.39 28.55
C PHE A 580 3.81 -42.71 29.32
N SER A 581 4.42 -43.40 30.28
CA SER A 581 5.55 -42.87 31.06
C SER A 581 6.77 -42.50 30.21
N ASP A 582 7.00 -43.19 29.09
CA ASP A 582 8.16 -42.95 28.22
C ASP A 582 7.97 -41.72 27.32
N LEU A 583 6.72 -41.46 26.94
CA LEU A 583 6.36 -40.45 25.93
C LEU A 583 5.74 -39.17 26.50
N ALA A 584 5.14 -39.22 27.69
CA ALA A 584 4.32 -38.12 28.20
C ALA A 584 5.07 -36.79 28.29
N SER A 585 6.31 -36.78 28.79
CA SER A 585 7.09 -35.52 28.89
C SER A 585 7.25 -34.84 27.54
N PHE A 586 7.48 -35.60 26.47
CA PHE A 586 7.65 -35.08 25.11
C PHE A 586 6.32 -34.71 24.46
N TYR A 587 5.31 -35.56 24.62
CA TYR A 587 3.97 -35.30 24.12
C TYR A 587 3.44 -33.95 24.63
N PHE A 588 3.50 -33.73 25.94
CA PHE A 588 2.97 -32.51 26.56
C PHE A 588 3.90 -31.30 26.37
N SER A 589 5.22 -31.50 26.31
CA SER A 589 6.15 -30.43 25.90
C SER A 589 5.92 -29.97 24.46
N PHE A 590 5.60 -30.91 23.57
CA PHE A 590 5.26 -30.61 22.18
C PHE A 590 3.91 -29.89 22.08
N LEU A 591 2.90 -30.33 22.81
CA LEU A 591 1.61 -29.62 22.89
C LEU A 591 1.80 -28.18 23.42
N SER A 592 2.61 -27.99 24.47
CA SER A 592 2.99 -26.67 25.00
C SER A 592 3.68 -25.81 23.94
N THR A 593 4.61 -26.40 23.19
CA THR A 593 5.30 -25.76 22.07
C THR A 593 4.34 -25.28 20.99
N LEU A 594 3.33 -26.08 20.63
CA LEU A 594 2.33 -25.70 19.63
C LEU A 594 1.47 -24.53 20.12
N CYS A 595 1.02 -24.54 21.38
CA CYS A 595 0.30 -23.42 21.98
C CYS A 595 1.14 -22.13 22.00
N GLN A 596 2.42 -22.22 22.40
CA GLN A 596 3.32 -21.08 22.40
C GLN A 596 3.58 -20.53 20.98
N SER A 597 3.79 -21.42 20.01
CA SER A 597 4.03 -21.03 18.63
C SER A 597 2.81 -20.36 17.99
N ALA A 598 1.61 -20.88 18.27
CA ALA A 598 0.36 -20.25 17.87
C ALA A 598 0.24 -18.83 18.47
N HIS A 599 0.52 -18.68 19.76
CA HIS A 599 0.53 -17.39 20.44
C HIS A 599 1.53 -16.40 19.82
N ASP A 600 2.77 -16.84 19.58
CA ASP A 600 3.83 -15.99 18.99
C ASP A 600 3.45 -15.51 17.58
N ILE A 601 2.86 -16.39 16.76
CA ILE A 601 2.41 -16.05 15.40
C ILE A 601 1.26 -15.06 15.44
N ILE A 602 0.28 -15.25 16.32
CA ILE A 602 -0.83 -14.31 16.50
C ILE A 602 -0.29 -12.96 16.95
N TYR A 603 0.55 -12.93 17.98
CA TYR A 603 1.09 -11.69 18.52
C TYR A 603 1.92 -10.92 17.48
N SER A 604 2.79 -11.62 16.73
CA SER A 604 3.54 -11.03 15.62
C SER A 604 2.61 -10.51 14.52
N GLY A 605 1.55 -11.25 14.18
CA GLY A 605 0.54 -10.84 13.20
C GLY A 605 -0.23 -9.60 13.62
N LEU A 606 -0.63 -9.51 14.89
CA LEU A 606 -1.32 -8.36 15.47
C LEU A 606 -0.42 -7.13 15.51
N ALA A 607 0.84 -7.29 15.94
CA ALA A 607 1.84 -6.21 15.90
C ALA A 607 2.07 -5.70 14.48
N GLN A 608 2.01 -6.59 13.48
CA GLN A 608 2.07 -6.20 12.08
C GLN A 608 0.87 -5.35 11.67
N ILE A 609 -0.36 -5.78 11.97
CA ILE A 609 -1.59 -4.99 11.71
C ILE A 609 -1.51 -3.62 12.38
N ASP A 610 -1.05 -3.55 13.63
CA ASP A 610 -0.96 -2.28 14.36
C ASP A 610 -0.04 -1.26 13.67
N SER A 611 0.92 -1.76 12.89
CA SER A 611 1.82 -0.94 12.08
C SER A 611 1.28 -0.62 10.68
N MET A 612 0.28 -1.35 10.19
CA MET A 612 -0.32 -1.14 8.86
C MET A 612 -1.22 0.10 8.83
N ASN A 613 -1.30 0.70 7.63
CA ASN A 613 -2.19 1.82 7.36
C ASN A 613 -3.37 1.37 6.50
N TYR A 614 -4.57 1.72 6.94
CA TYR A 614 -5.77 1.78 6.11
C TYR A 614 -5.71 3.03 5.23
N VAL A 615 -5.91 2.84 3.93
CA VAL A 615 -5.78 3.89 2.92
C VAL A 615 -7.15 4.33 2.46
N THR A 616 -7.44 5.62 2.60
CA THR A 616 -8.70 6.22 2.18
C THR A 616 -8.50 7.67 1.75
N SER A 617 -8.80 8.03 0.51
CA SER A 617 -8.70 9.43 0.07
C SER A 617 -9.97 10.23 0.33
N GLU A 618 -11.11 9.54 0.51
CA GLU A 618 -12.44 10.10 0.61
C GLU A 618 -13.18 9.47 1.79
N ALA A 619 -14.02 10.23 2.48
CA ALA A 619 -14.88 9.67 3.52
C ALA A 619 -15.80 8.60 2.90
N ILE A 620 -15.66 7.35 3.34
CA ILE A 620 -16.50 6.23 2.92
C ILE A 620 -17.70 6.08 3.85
N LEU A 621 -18.74 5.41 3.35
CA LEU A 621 -19.96 5.13 4.12
C LEU A 621 -19.74 4.01 5.13
N GLU A 622 -20.49 4.06 6.23
CA GLU A 622 -20.42 3.07 7.31
C GLU A 622 -20.62 1.63 6.80
N ASN A 623 -21.64 1.39 5.95
CA ASN A 623 -21.86 0.06 5.38
C ASN A 623 -20.68 -0.42 4.52
N GLN A 624 -20.06 0.49 3.75
CA GLN A 624 -18.91 0.15 2.93
C GLN A 624 -17.68 -0.14 3.81
N PHE A 625 -17.42 0.71 4.81
CA PHE A 625 -16.36 0.49 5.80
C PHE A 625 -16.53 -0.87 6.49
N ASN A 626 -17.74 -1.19 6.96
CA ASN A 626 -18.01 -2.47 7.63
C ASN A 626 -17.71 -3.67 6.71
N ASN A 627 -18.19 -3.65 5.46
CA ASN A 627 -17.91 -4.71 4.49
C ASN A 627 -16.41 -4.85 4.20
N GLU A 628 -15.68 -3.72 4.10
CA GLU A 628 -14.23 -3.73 3.89
C GLU A 628 -13.49 -4.28 5.13
N MET A 629 -13.95 -3.98 6.34
CA MET A 629 -13.37 -4.50 7.57
C MET A 629 -13.62 -5.99 7.73
N GLU A 630 -14.84 -6.48 7.52
CA GLU A 630 -15.16 -7.91 7.58
C GLU A 630 -14.31 -8.71 6.58
N ALA A 631 -14.17 -8.21 5.35
CA ALA A 631 -13.33 -8.85 4.34
C ALA A 631 -11.85 -8.86 4.75
N PHE A 632 -11.34 -7.74 5.28
CA PHE A 632 -9.96 -7.64 5.75
C PHE A 632 -9.66 -8.58 6.92
N ILE A 633 -10.54 -8.62 7.92
CA ILE A 633 -10.41 -9.46 9.12
C ILE A 633 -10.37 -10.94 8.71
N LYS A 634 -11.34 -11.39 7.90
CA LYS A 634 -11.38 -12.77 7.42
C LYS A 634 -10.11 -13.19 6.67
N LEU A 635 -9.59 -12.30 5.82
CA LEU A 635 -8.34 -12.55 5.09
C LEU A 635 -7.14 -12.61 6.03
N PHE A 636 -7.09 -11.76 7.06
CA PHE A 636 -6.03 -11.76 8.05
C PHE A 636 -6.00 -13.05 8.87
N GLU A 637 -7.15 -13.48 9.40
CA GLU A 637 -7.28 -14.72 10.17
C GLU A 637 -6.84 -15.92 9.33
N GLN A 638 -7.36 -16.02 8.10
CA GLN A 638 -7.02 -17.08 7.16
C GLN A 638 -5.51 -17.09 6.87
N ARG A 639 -4.89 -15.91 6.70
CA ARG A 639 -3.45 -15.80 6.45
C ARG A 639 -2.61 -16.35 7.61
N LEU A 640 -2.96 -16.05 8.86
CA LEU A 640 -2.21 -16.54 10.02
C LEU A 640 -2.32 -18.06 10.16
N GLN A 641 -3.54 -18.60 10.07
CA GLN A 641 -3.79 -20.03 10.14
C GLN A 641 -3.04 -20.79 9.03
N THR A 642 -3.14 -20.28 7.81
CA THR A 642 -2.50 -20.88 6.63
C THR A 642 -0.98 -20.85 6.75
N SER A 643 -0.40 -19.71 7.14
CA SER A 643 1.05 -19.58 7.34
C SER A 643 1.57 -20.59 8.37
N PHE A 644 0.86 -20.80 9.47
CA PHE A 644 1.25 -21.74 10.50
C PHE A 644 1.16 -23.19 10.02
N ARG A 645 0.06 -23.56 9.34
CA ARG A 645 -0.12 -24.89 8.73
C ARG A 645 0.98 -25.18 7.71
N GLY A 646 1.32 -24.22 6.87
CA GLY A 646 2.37 -24.36 5.86
C GLY A 646 3.75 -24.62 6.49
N GLN A 647 4.10 -23.87 7.54
CA GLN A 647 5.37 -24.07 8.27
C GLN A 647 5.41 -25.43 8.99
N LEU A 648 4.34 -25.81 9.69
CA LEU A 648 4.24 -27.09 10.38
C LEU A 648 4.31 -28.27 9.41
N ALA A 649 3.55 -28.20 8.32
CA ALA A 649 3.57 -29.19 7.26
C ALA A 649 5.01 -29.34 6.76
N LEU A 650 5.62 -28.27 6.21
CA LEU A 650 6.98 -28.30 5.68
C LEU A 650 7.96 -29.02 6.60
N MET A 651 7.95 -28.68 7.90
CA MET A 651 8.83 -29.31 8.86
C MET A 651 8.53 -30.79 9.12
N GLN A 652 7.26 -31.18 9.30
CA GLN A 652 6.86 -32.58 9.38
C GLN A 652 7.34 -33.36 8.15
N GLY A 653 7.18 -32.75 6.97
CA GLY A 653 7.64 -33.27 5.70
C GLY A 653 9.12 -33.56 5.64
N VAL A 654 9.96 -32.57 5.95
CA VAL A 654 11.41 -32.72 5.91
C VAL A 654 11.89 -33.74 6.95
N ILE A 655 11.28 -33.76 8.15
CA ILE A 655 11.60 -34.75 9.21
C ILE A 655 11.26 -36.17 8.75
N PHE A 656 10.04 -36.35 8.24
CA PHE A 656 9.51 -37.65 7.85
C PHE A 656 10.17 -38.20 6.58
N THR A 657 10.32 -37.39 5.53
CA THR A 657 10.94 -37.83 4.27
C THR A 657 12.42 -38.18 4.42
N ASN A 658 13.14 -37.53 5.34
CA ASN A 658 14.49 -37.93 5.70
C ASN A 658 14.54 -39.09 6.71
N GLN A 659 13.38 -39.51 7.23
CA GLN A 659 13.23 -40.52 8.27
C GLN A 659 14.19 -40.28 9.43
N ILE A 660 14.15 -39.06 10.00
CA ILE A 660 15.02 -38.70 11.12
C ILE A 660 14.72 -39.60 12.32
N ILE A 661 15.73 -40.06 13.05
CA ILE A 661 15.53 -40.92 14.22
C ILE A 661 14.86 -40.12 15.35
N SER A 662 13.79 -40.64 15.94
CA SER A 662 13.24 -40.17 17.22
C SER A 662 14.07 -40.73 18.38
N SER A 663 14.48 -39.90 19.33
CA SER A 663 15.21 -40.34 20.54
C SER A 663 14.35 -41.16 21.50
N LYS A 664 13.05 -41.29 21.19
CA LYS A 664 12.10 -42.18 21.87
C LYS A 664 11.82 -43.46 21.10
N ALA A 665 12.56 -43.70 20.01
CA ALA A 665 12.43 -44.89 19.18
C ALA A 665 10.97 -45.13 18.69
N THR A 666 10.21 -44.05 18.47
CA THR A 666 8.81 -44.14 18.01
C THR A 666 8.70 -44.53 16.53
N ASN A 667 9.72 -44.20 15.73
CA ASN A 667 9.80 -44.55 14.31
C ASN A 667 10.93 -45.54 13.98
N VAL A 668 11.74 -45.96 14.94
CA VAL A 668 12.89 -46.83 14.71
C VAL A 668 12.96 -47.96 15.72
N TYR A 669 13.41 -49.12 15.28
CA TYR A 669 13.94 -50.16 16.15
C TYR A 669 15.34 -50.59 15.69
N TYR A 670 16.14 -51.11 16.62
CA TYR A 670 17.54 -51.44 16.38
C TYR A 670 17.76 -52.95 16.38
N ASN A 671 18.58 -53.42 15.44
CA ASN A 671 19.13 -54.76 15.43
C ASN A 671 20.66 -54.69 15.53
N HIS A 672 21.31 -55.80 15.90
CA HIS A 672 22.75 -55.84 16.02
C HIS A 672 23.34 -57.09 15.36
N THR A 673 24.48 -56.90 14.70
CA THR A 673 25.24 -57.96 14.04
C THR A 673 26.66 -58.01 14.60
N LYS A 674 27.08 -59.20 15.07
CA LYS A 674 28.40 -59.40 15.67
C LYS A 674 29.46 -59.61 14.60
N LEU A 675 30.50 -58.77 14.59
CA LEU A 675 31.63 -58.87 13.65
C LEU A 675 32.85 -59.59 14.29
N ILE A 676 33.81 -59.95 13.45
CA ILE A 676 35.10 -60.53 13.86
C ILE A 676 35.90 -59.43 14.58
N ASN A 677 36.45 -59.73 15.78
CA ASN A 677 37.20 -58.83 16.69
C ASN A 677 36.41 -58.11 17.82
N ASN A 678 35.26 -58.63 18.27
CA ASN A 678 34.45 -58.01 19.35
C ASN A 678 33.94 -56.59 19.01
N THR A 679 33.80 -56.25 17.73
CA THR A 679 33.06 -55.08 17.28
C THR A 679 31.63 -55.48 16.90
N ILE A 680 30.66 -54.61 17.15
CA ILE A 680 29.26 -54.82 16.77
C ILE A 680 28.82 -53.67 15.87
N THR A 681 28.16 -54.01 14.76
CA THR A 681 27.41 -53.06 13.94
C THR A 681 25.97 -53.05 14.40
N VAL A 682 25.40 -51.85 14.51
CA VAL A 682 24.00 -51.63 14.87
C VAL A 682 23.30 -51.11 13.63
N ASP A 683 22.28 -51.85 13.22
CA ASP A 683 21.43 -51.54 12.06
C ASP A 683 20.09 -51.01 12.58
N SER A 684 19.55 -49.99 11.91
CA SER A 684 18.27 -49.38 12.26
C SER A 684 17.20 -49.68 11.21
N TYR A 685 16.00 -49.96 11.67
CA TYR A 685 14.85 -50.33 10.86
C TYR A 685 13.65 -49.49 11.24
N LEU A 686 12.79 -49.20 10.26
CA LEU A 686 11.60 -48.39 10.46
C LEU A 686 10.52 -49.19 11.20
N THR A 687 9.89 -48.57 12.19
CA THR A 687 8.81 -49.19 12.95
C THR A 687 7.54 -49.34 12.10
N THR A 688 6.83 -50.44 12.32
CA THR A 688 5.49 -50.68 11.77
C THR A 688 4.49 -50.68 12.91
N HIS A 689 3.49 -49.81 12.83
CA HIS A 689 2.38 -49.72 13.76
C HIS A 689 1.18 -50.44 13.14
N GLU A 690 0.77 -51.56 13.75
CA GLU A 690 -0.26 -52.45 13.20
C GLU A 690 0.08 -52.94 11.77
N ASN A 691 -0.67 -52.48 10.75
CA ASN A 691 -0.44 -52.78 9.33
C ASN A 691 0.10 -51.56 8.54
N CYS A 692 0.55 -50.52 9.25
CA CYS A 692 1.01 -49.27 8.67
C CYS A 692 2.49 -49.06 9.01
N THR A 693 3.34 -48.87 7.99
CA THR A 693 4.78 -48.65 8.20
C THR A 693 5.14 -47.16 8.19
N CYS A 694 5.92 -46.74 9.19
CA CYS A 694 6.48 -45.38 9.24
C CYS A 694 7.42 -45.08 8.07
N GLY A 695 7.84 -46.09 7.31
CA GLY A 695 8.66 -45.90 6.11
C GLY A 695 7.94 -45.30 4.91
N THR A 696 6.62 -45.44 4.82
CA THR A 696 5.84 -45.02 3.64
C THR A 696 4.63 -44.17 3.98
N ASN A 697 4.19 -44.13 5.24
CA ASN A 697 3.02 -43.35 5.64
C ASN A 697 3.27 -42.62 6.98
N PRO A 698 3.23 -41.27 7.01
CA PRO A 698 3.45 -40.51 8.24
C PRO A 698 2.27 -40.59 9.21
N LYS A 699 1.11 -41.04 8.73
CA LYS A 699 -0.13 -41.15 9.52
C LYS A 699 -0.27 -42.51 10.20
N CYS A 700 0.79 -43.32 10.26
CA CYS A 700 0.76 -44.55 11.03
C CYS A 700 0.73 -44.26 12.52
N TYR A 701 -0.16 -44.94 13.24
CA TYR A 701 -0.28 -44.79 14.67
C TYR A 701 -0.84 -46.04 15.35
N THR A 702 -0.70 -46.07 16.67
CA THR A 702 -1.34 -47.04 17.56
C THR A 702 -1.79 -46.35 18.84
N ASP A 703 -2.63 -47.00 19.66
CA ASP A 703 -3.15 -46.44 20.91
C ASP A 703 -2.04 -46.27 21.96
N LEU A 704 -1.99 -45.10 22.62
CA LEU A 704 -1.11 -44.87 23.75
C LEU A 704 -1.65 -45.60 24.98
N ALA A 705 -0.80 -46.28 25.74
CA ALA A 705 -1.25 -47.06 26.90
C ALA A 705 -0.39 -46.84 28.15
N VAL A 706 -1.03 -47.01 29.30
CA VAL A 706 -0.36 -47.20 30.59
C VAL A 706 -0.12 -48.69 30.81
N CYS A 707 1.11 -49.04 31.16
CA CYS A 707 1.52 -50.42 31.39
C CYS A 707 1.48 -50.74 32.89
N SER A 708 0.66 -51.73 33.30
CA SER A 708 0.59 -52.19 34.70
C SER A 708 0.57 -53.71 34.75
N SER A 709 1.56 -54.32 35.42
CA SER A 709 1.63 -55.77 35.67
C SER A 709 1.39 -56.65 34.42
N ASN A 710 2.05 -56.32 33.29
CA ASN A 710 1.90 -56.96 31.97
C ASN A 710 0.53 -56.77 31.27
N ARG A 711 -0.30 -55.81 31.69
CA ARG A 711 -1.51 -55.40 30.95
C ARG A 711 -1.36 -53.98 30.41
N MET A 712 -1.80 -53.79 29.17
CA MET A 712 -1.88 -52.50 28.49
C MET A 712 -3.27 -51.91 28.70
N ASN A 713 -3.36 -50.74 29.33
CA ASN A 713 -4.60 -49.98 29.47
C ASN A 713 -4.52 -48.74 28.59
N TYR A 714 -5.29 -48.71 27.51
CA TYR A 714 -5.24 -47.64 26.52
C TYR A 714 -5.86 -46.34 27.06
N ILE A 715 -5.19 -45.23 26.77
CA ILE A 715 -5.63 -43.88 27.11
C ILE A 715 -6.52 -43.39 25.96
N LYS A 716 -7.80 -43.22 26.25
CA LYS A 716 -8.79 -42.86 25.24
C LYS A 716 -8.42 -41.55 24.53
N GLY A 717 -8.37 -41.57 23.20
CA GLY A 717 -8.11 -40.39 22.39
C GLY A 717 -6.64 -39.96 22.33
N MET A 718 -5.70 -40.73 22.88
CA MET A 718 -4.26 -40.47 22.77
C MET A 718 -3.56 -41.58 22.00
N TYR A 719 -2.69 -41.20 21.07
CA TYR A 719 -2.02 -42.13 20.16
C TYR A 719 -0.50 -41.94 20.12
N VAL A 720 0.19 -42.97 19.65
CA VAL A 720 1.62 -42.97 19.31
C VAL A 720 1.74 -43.03 17.80
N GLY A 721 2.23 -41.95 17.19
CA GLY A 721 2.58 -41.89 15.77
C GLY A 721 4.05 -42.20 15.51
N CYS A 722 4.49 -42.00 14.28
CA CYS A 722 5.90 -42.13 13.90
C CYS A 722 6.79 -41.12 14.65
N PHE A 723 6.36 -39.86 14.71
CA PHE A 723 7.02 -38.82 15.47
C PHE A 723 6.11 -38.26 16.58
N VAL A 724 6.69 -37.59 17.57
CA VAL A 724 5.95 -36.96 18.66
C VAL A 724 4.94 -35.94 18.13
N VAL A 725 5.30 -35.17 17.11
CA VAL A 725 4.38 -34.26 16.41
C VAL A 725 3.14 -34.99 15.89
N ASP A 726 3.33 -36.15 15.25
CA ASP A 726 2.22 -36.91 14.69
C ASP A 726 1.35 -37.48 15.81
N SER A 727 1.96 -38.01 16.88
CA SER A 727 1.27 -38.46 18.09
C SER A 727 0.33 -37.38 18.64
N VAL A 728 0.80 -36.13 18.74
CA VAL A 728 -0.02 -35.02 19.25
C VAL A 728 -1.12 -34.66 18.27
N LEU A 729 -0.81 -34.49 16.98
CA LEU A 729 -1.78 -33.97 16.00
C LEU A 729 -2.94 -34.95 15.71
N ILE A 730 -2.69 -36.25 15.77
CA ILE A 730 -3.72 -37.28 15.53
C ILE A 730 -4.54 -37.63 16.79
N SER A 731 -4.10 -37.16 17.97
CA SER A 731 -4.82 -37.35 19.22
C SER A 731 -5.98 -36.37 19.36
N THR A 732 -6.94 -36.68 20.23
CA THR A 732 -8.12 -35.84 20.56
C THR A 732 -7.98 -35.27 21.97
N THR A 733 -8.95 -34.44 22.37
CA THR A 733 -8.97 -33.89 23.74
C THR A 733 -9.79 -34.73 24.74
N GLU A 734 -10.32 -35.88 24.31
CA GLU A 734 -11.27 -36.69 25.09
C GLU A 734 -10.78 -37.01 26.50
N CYS A 735 -9.54 -37.46 26.65
CA CYS A 735 -8.98 -37.81 27.96
C CYS A 735 -8.95 -36.61 28.93
N PHE A 736 -8.74 -35.40 28.41
CA PHE A 736 -8.60 -34.20 29.24
C PHE A 736 -9.91 -33.78 29.92
N PHE A 737 -11.05 -34.29 29.46
CA PHE A 737 -12.38 -34.03 30.03
C PHE A 737 -12.96 -35.23 30.81
N ASP A 738 -12.26 -36.36 30.85
CA ASP A 738 -12.72 -37.60 31.48
C ASP A 738 -11.92 -37.91 32.74
N GLU A 739 -12.58 -37.83 33.90
CA GLU A 739 -11.96 -38.09 35.21
C GLU A 739 -11.36 -39.50 35.30
N THR A 740 -12.02 -40.51 34.71
CA THR A 740 -11.51 -41.89 34.71
C THR A 740 -10.23 -42.02 33.88
N CYS A 741 -10.12 -41.23 32.80
CA CYS A 741 -8.93 -41.20 31.96
C CYS A 741 -7.75 -40.50 32.66
N ILE A 742 -8.01 -39.39 33.36
CA ILE A 742 -7.00 -38.70 34.16
C ILE A 742 -6.47 -39.59 35.29
N GLU A 743 -7.35 -40.33 35.98
CA GLU A 743 -6.92 -41.29 37.01
C GLU A 743 -6.10 -42.46 36.42
N LEU A 744 -6.41 -42.89 35.19
CA LEU A 744 -5.57 -43.86 34.48
C LEU A 744 -4.16 -43.32 34.24
N MET A 745 -4.01 -42.07 33.77
CA MET A 745 -2.69 -41.44 33.56
C MET A 745 -1.92 -41.34 34.89
N LYS A 746 -2.59 -40.88 35.94
CA LYS A 746 -2.04 -40.76 37.30
C LYS A 746 -1.54 -42.08 37.88
N SER A 747 -2.11 -43.21 37.48
CA SER A 747 -1.72 -44.53 38.00
C SER A 747 -0.27 -44.91 37.74
N SER A 748 0.39 -44.26 36.78
CA SER A 748 1.82 -44.43 36.48
C SER A 748 2.74 -43.42 37.17
N MET A 749 2.16 -42.45 37.88
CA MET A 749 2.87 -41.30 38.44
C MET A 749 3.02 -41.45 39.97
N LYS A 750 4.11 -40.92 40.53
CA LYS A 750 4.31 -40.79 41.97
C LYS A 750 3.32 -39.77 42.52
N ASN A 751 2.54 -40.19 43.52
CA ASN A 751 1.59 -39.32 44.22
C ASN A 751 2.24 -38.09 44.88
N SER A 752 3.55 -38.15 45.18
CA SER A 752 4.32 -37.03 45.73
C SER A 752 4.73 -35.98 44.70
N SER A 753 4.57 -36.24 43.40
CA SER A 753 4.92 -35.28 42.35
C SER A 753 3.94 -34.10 42.33
N GLU A 754 4.47 -32.89 42.09
CA GLU A 754 3.64 -31.67 41.95
C GLU A 754 2.64 -31.80 40.81
N LEU A 755 3.04 -32.43 39.71
CA LEU A 755 2.21 -32.66 38.54
C LEU A 755 0.99 -33.54 38.88
N TYR A 756 1.18 -34.64 39.63
CA TYR A 756 0.07 -35.48 40.08
C TYR A 756 -0.98 -34.69 40.87
N GLN A 757 -0.54 -33.79 41.75
CA GLN A 757 -1.42 -33.00 42.62
C GLN A 757 -2.21 -31.93 41.87
N GLN A 758 -1.70 -31.42 40.74
CA GLN A 758 -2.32 -30.36 39.95
C GLN A 758 -3.11 -30.88 38.74
N MET A 759 -3.05 -32.18 38.48
CA MET A 759 -3.67 -32.80 37.31
C MET A 759 -5.17 -33.07 37.55
N TYR A 760 -6.01 -32.23 36.96
CA TYR A 760 -7.48 -32.33 37.00
C TYR A 760 -8.07 -32.23 35.58
N THR A 761 -9.32 -32.62 35.44
CA THR A 761 -10.06 -32.50 34.19
C THR A 761 -10.28 -31.04 33.80
N LEU A 762 -10.34 -30.80 32.49
CA LEU A 762 -10.75 -29.54 31.89
C LEU A 762 -12.26 -29.32 32.09
N ASN A 763 -12.69 -28.06 32.02
CA ASN A 763 -14.09 -27.70 32.25
C ASN A 763 -14.93 -27.99 31.00
N SER A 764 -15.69 -29.09 31.03
CA SER A 764 -16.60 -29.49 29.95
C SER A 764 -17.81 -28.56 29.77
N SER A 765 -18.08 -27.68 30.74
CA SER A 765 -19.16 -26.68 30.65
C SER A 765 -18.69 -25.33 30.07
N ALA A 766 -17.40 -25.17 29.78
CA ALA A 766 -16.90 -23.99 29.08
C ALA A 766 -17.39 -23.99 27.63
N VAL A 767 -17.76 -22.82 27.10
CA VAL A 767 -18.12 -22.68 25.69
C VAL A 767 -16.87 -22.88 24.85
N SER A 768 -16.92 -23.81 23.90
CA SER A 768 -15.84 -24.09 22.95
C SER A 768 -16.41 -24.18 21.53
N GLU A 769 -15.65 -23.69 20.55
CA GLU A 769 -15.92 -23.86 19.12
C GLU A 769 -15.71 -25.33 18.69
N TYR A 770 -14.90 -26.07 19.45
CA TYR A 770 -14.46 -27.42 19.10
C TYR A 770 -15.28 -28.50 19.82
N GLN A 771 -15.43 -29.65 19.16
CA GLN A 771 -15.95 -30.85 19.80
C GLN A 771 -14.83 -31.55 20.58
N ILE A 772 -15.16 -32.22 21.69
CA ILE A 772 -14.17 -32.90 22.56
C ILE A 772 -13.37 -33.98 21.79
N ASN A 773 -14.01 -34.62 20.80
CA ASN A 773 -13.41 -35.64 19.95
C ASN A 773 -12.76 -35.08 18.68
N ASP A 774 -12.68 -33.76 18.51
CA ASP A 774 -11.89 -33.17 17.44
C ASP A 774 -10.40 -33.48 17.65
N LEU A 775 -9.69 -33.66 16.54
CA LEU A 775 -8.24 -33.85 16.56
C LEU A 775 -7.57 -32.58 17.07
N ILE A 776 -6.54 -32.73 17.91
CA ILE A 776 -5.67 -31.63 18.32
C ILE A 776 -5.06 -30.95 17.09
N GLY A 777 -4.78 -31.70 16.02
CA GLY A 777 -4.36 -31.14 14.73
C GLY A 777 -5.34 -30.11 14.14
N THR A 778 -6.65 -30.26 14.37
CA THR A 778 -7.67 -29.27 13.98
C THR A 778 -7.53 -27.99 14.81
N LEU A 779 -7.37 -28.12 16.13
CA LEU A 779 -7.15 -26.97 17.02
C LEU A 779 -5.85 -26.24 16.64
N VAL A 780 -4.76 -26.98 16.42
CA VAL A 780 -3.46 -26.45 15.97
C VAL A 780 -3.62 -25.72 14.64
N GLY A 781 -4.33 -26.31 13.68
CA GLY A 781 -4.60 -25.69 12.38
C GLY A 781 -5.38 -24.37 12.49
N ASN A 782 -6.10 -24.14 13.59
CA ASN A 782 -6.84 -22.91 13.88
C ASN A 782 -6.17 -22.07 14.99
N LEU A 783 -4.87 -22.30 15.26
CA LEU A 783 -4.06 -21.58 16.25
C LEU A 783 -4.61 -21.67 17.69
N PHE A 784 -5.36 -22.73 17.99
CA PHE A 784 -6.07 -22.94 19.26
C PHE A 784 -7.04 -21.80 19.63
N ILE A 785 -7.51 -21.01 18.66
CA ILE A 785 -8.41 -19.89 18.92
C ILE A 785 -9.84 -20.41 19.07
N GLU A 786 -10.52 -19.94 20.11
CA GLU A 786 -11.97 -20.12 20.31
C GLU A 786 -12.75 -18.96 19.67
N GLN A 787 -12.26 -17.73 19.85
CA GLN A 787 -12.84 -16.50 19.28
C GLN A 787 -11.75 -15.43 19.12
N TRP A 788 -11.77 -14.68 18.02
CA TRP A 788 -10.83 -13.59 17.79
C TRP A 788 -11.18 -12.30 18.54
N ASN A 789 -12.45 -12.11 18.91
CA ASN A 789 -13.01 -10.95 19.61
C ASN A 789 -12.56 -9.62 18.98
N GLU A 790 -12.77 -9.51 17.68
CA GLU A 790 -12.51 -8.34 16.88
C GLU A 790 -13.48 -7.20 17.21
N VAL A 791 -12.93 -6.00 17.44
CA VAL A 791 -13.71 -4.79 17.67
C VAL A 791 -13.22 -3.71 16.72
N TYR A 792 -14.11 -3.22 15.86
CA TYR A 792 -13.83 -2.08 15.01
C TYR A 792 -14.87 -0.96 15.11
N SER A 793 -14.44 0.28 14.89
CA SER A 793 -15.25 1.48 15.10
C SER A 793 -15.20 2.44 13.91
N TYR A 794 -16.32 2.52 13.18
CA TYR A 794 -16.50 3.51 12.13
C TYR A 794 -16.37 4.95 12.65
N ASN A 795 -16.81 5.21 13.89
CA ASN A 795 -16.63 6.52 14.53
C ASN A 795 -15.15 6.88 14.74
N ALA A 796 -14.34 5.93 15.20
CA ALA A 796 -12.90 6.15 15.37
C ALA A 796 -12.23 6.39 14.01
N TYR A 797 -12.58 5.60 13.00
CA TYR A 797 -12.15 5.81 11.61
C TYR A 797 -12.51 7.21 11.10
N TYR A 798 -13.78 7.62 11.20
CA TYR A 798 -14.25 8.90 10.66
C TYR A 798 -13.55 10.09 11.36
N ASN A 799 -13.29 9.97 12.65
CA ASN A 799 -12.55 10.98 13.42
C ASN A 799 -11.08 11.10 13.01
N GLU A 800 -10.44 10.01 12.58
CA GLU A 800 -9.06 10.03 12.05
C GLU A 800 -9.01 10.50 10.58
N CYS A 801 -9.99 10.10 9.74
CA CYS A 801 -10.12 10.60 8.37
C CYS A 801 -10.35 12.12 8.37
N GLN A 802 -11.21 12.61 9.26
CA GLN A 802 -11.48 14.04 9.48
C GLN A 802 -11.66 14.80 8.14
N PRO A 803 -12.80 14.64 7.44
CA PRO A 803 -12.94 15.22 6.11
C PRO A 803 -12.73 16.74 6.13
N ILE A 804 -11.87 17.25 5.24
CA ILE A 804 -11.49 18.67 5.23
C ILE A 804 -12.70 19.51 4.81
N TYR A 805 -13.37 19.05 3.77
CA TYR A 805 -14.63 19.59 3.28
C TYR A 805 -15.40 18.49 2.56
N CYS A 806 -16.72 18.58 2.54
CA CYS A 806 -17.55 17.90 1.55
C CYS A 806 -17.99 18.90 0.49
N SER A 807 -17.91 18.52 -0.78
CA SER A 807 -18.35 19.31 -1.91
C SER A 807 -19.36 18.55 -2.75
N TYR A 808 -20.42 19.25 -3.16
CA TYR A 808 -21.38 18.73 -4.12
C TYR A 808 -21.85 19.86 -5.04
N THR A 809 -22.18 19.52 -6.29
CA THR A 809 -22.57 20.50 -7.30
C THR A 809 -24.09 20.58 -7.42
N VAL A 810 -24.63 21.78 -7.25
CA VAL A 810 -26.04 22.09 -7.50
C VAL A 810 -26.16 23.05 -8.67
N GLN A 811 -27.08 22.78 -9.59
CA GLN A 811 -27.39 23.71 -10.67
C GLN A 811 -28.35 24.78 -10.15
N GLN A 812 -27.94 26.04 -10.25
CA GLN A 812 -28.76 27.17 -9.84
C GLN A 812 -28.95 28.15 -11.01
N THR A 813 -30.14 28.74 -11.10
CA THR A 813 -30.45 29.78 -12.07
C THR A 813 -29.67 31.05 -11.76
N SER A 814 -29.23 31.75 -12.82
CA SER A 814 -28.51 33.04 -12.70
C SER A 814 -29.27 34.05 -11.82
N SER A 815 -28.56 34.78 -10.95
CA SER A 815 -29.20 35.70 -10.00
C SER A 815 -29.84 36.89 -10.72
N VAL A 816 -30.99 37.33 -10.23
CA VAL A 816 -31.74 38.46 -10.80
C VAL A 816 -30.88 39.74 -10.82
N ILE A 817 -30.05 39.95 -9.80
CA ILE A 817 -29.15 41.11 -9.70
C ILE A 817 -28.06 41.05 -10.80
N TYR A 818 -27.50 39.87 -11.07
CA TYR A 818 -26.52 39.67 -12.14
C TYR A 818 -27.14 39.95 -13.53
N ILE A 819 -28.37 39.48 -13.76
CA ILE A 819 -29.11 39.72 -15.00
C ILE A 819 -29.40 41.23 -15.15
N LEU A 820 -29.90 41.89 -14.10
CA LEU A 820 -30.24 43.32 -14.12
C LEU A 820 -29.02 44.22 -14.37
N THR A 821 -27.89 43.94 -13.71
CA THR A 821 -26.66 44.75 -13.88
C THR A 821 -26.09 44.65 -15.30
N ARG A 822 -26.14 43.47 -15.93
CA ARG A 822 -25.73 43.29 -17.34
C ARG A 822 -26.69 43.95 -18.32
N LEU A 823 -28.01 43.87 -18.08
CA LEU A 823 -29.01 44.54 -18.90
C LEU A 823 -28.90 46.07 -18.83
N ILE A 824 -28.64 46.63 -17.65
CA ILE A 824 -28.40 48.07 -17.46
C ILE A 824 -27.13 48.51 -18.22
N GLY A 825 -26.05 47.73 -18.17
CA GLY A 825 -24.82 48.02 -18.91
C GLY A 825 -24.99 47.98 -20.44
N LEU A 826 -25.85 47.09 -20.96
CA LEU A 826 -26.14 46.99 -22.39
C LEU A 826 -27.12 48.07 -22.90
N TYR A 827 -28.00 48.55 -22.03
CA TYR A 827 -29.03 49.54 -22.36
C TYR A 827 -28.46 50.80 -23.03
N GLY A 828 -27.33 51.33 -22.51
CA GLY A 828 -26.69 52.54 -23.04
C GLY A 828 -26.17 52.39 -24.48
N GLY A 829 -25.42 51.33 -24.76
CA GLY A 829 -24.90 51.09 -26.12
C GLY A 829 -26.00 50.77 -27.13
N LEU A 830 -27.02 50.02 -26.69
CA LEU A 830 -28.13 49.58 -27.54
C LEU A 830 -29.07 50.74 -27.93
N THR A 831 -29.33 51.67 -27.00
CA THR A 831 -30.14 52.88 -27.28
C THR A 831 -29.48 53.78 -28.30
N PHE A 832 -28.16 53.99 -28.23
CA PHE A 832 -27.44 54.77 -29.23
C PHE A 832 -27.46 54.12 -30.63
N LEU A 833 -27.12 52.83 -30.71
CA LEU A 833 -27.06 52.09 -31.97
C LEU A 833 -28.40 52.05 -32.69
N LEU A 834 -29.47 51.72 -31.95
CA LEU A 834 -30.83 51.73 -32.50
C LEU A 834 -31.28 53.15 -32.86
N GLY A 835 -30.88 54.15 -32.08
CA GLY A 835 -31.21 55.56 -32.34
C GLY A 835 -30.61 56.08 -33.65
N TYR A 836 -29.43 55.59 -34.03
CA TYR A 836 -28.80 55.93 -35.30
C TYR A 836 -29.33 55.07 -36.47
N LEU A 837 -29.50 53.77 -36.26
CA LEU A 837 -29.85 52.84 -37.33
C LEU A 837 -31.32 52.94 -37.75
N VAL A 838 -32.25 53.06 -36.79
CA VAL A 838 -33.68 52.98 -37.07
C VAL A 838 -34.18 54.11 -37.99
N PRO A 839 -33.84 55.40 -37.79
CA PRO A 839 -34.27 56.47 -38.69
C PRO A 839 -33.76 56.29 -40.12
N ASN A 840 -32.52 55.83 -40.27
CA ASN A 840 -31.88 55.56 -41.56
C ASN A 840 -32.51 54.34 -42.26
N ILE A 841 -32.83 53.27 -41.53
CA ILE A 841 -33.50 52.09 -42.06
C ILE A 841 -34.93 52.44 -42.52
N VAL A 842 -35.68 53.22 -41.73
CA VAL A 842 -37.04 53.65 -42.07
C VAL A 842 -37.07 54.54 -43.32
N THR A 843 -36.11 55.45 -43.46
CA THR A 843 -35.98 56.28 -44.67
C THR A 843 -35.60 55.47 -45.90
N VAL A 844 -34.74 54.45 -45.78
CA VAL A 844 -34.37 53.54 -46.88
C VAL A 844 -35.55 52.65 -47.30
N ILE A 845 -36.27 52.06 -46.33
CA ILE A 845 -37.42 51.17 -46.60
C ILE A 845 -38.56 51.95 -47.27
N ARG A 846 -38.85 53.17 -46.83
CA ARG A 846 -39.92 53.98 -47.46
C ARG A 846 -39.51 54.57 -48.81
N ARG A 847 -38.24 54.89 -49.06
CA ARG A 847 -37.77 55.31 -50.40
C ARG A 847 -37.91 54.22 -51.46
N LYS A 848 -37.83 52.93 -51.09
CA LYS A 848 -38.11 51.81 -52.00
C LYS A 848 -39.57 51.73 -52.46
N ARG A 849 -40.51 52.35 -51.75
CA ARG A 849 -41.95 52.29 -52.07
C ARG A 849 -42.42 53.38 -53.05
N HIS A 850 -41.57 54.36 -53.39
CA HIS A 850 -41.94 55.53 -54.20
C HIS A 850 -41.13 55.75 -55.50
N GLN A 851 -40.38 54.78 -56.04
CA GLN A 851 -39.70 54.95 -57.32
C GLN A 851 -40.05 53.89 -58.37
N ARG A 852 -40.52 54.36 -59.54
CA ARG A 852 -40.70 53.61 -60.79
C ARG A 852 -39.34 53.08 -61.31
N ALA A 853 -39.40 51.97 -62.02
CA ALA A 853 -38.27 51.19 -62.55
C ALA A 853 -37.32 52.00 -63.44
N GLY A 854 -36.00 51.73 -63.33
CA GLY A 854 -35.03 52.04 -64.40
C GLY A 854 -33.79 52.90 -64.05
N VAL A 855 -33.13 52.75 -62.89
CA VAL A 855 -31.82 53.42 -62.64
C VAL A 855 -30.81 52.43 -62.05
N SER A 856 -29.58 52.41 -62.57
CA SER A 856 -28.51 51.49 -62.16
C SER A 856 -28.07 51.69 -60.69
N ILE A 857 -27.74 50.58 -60.03
CA ILE A 857 -27.33 50.54 -58.62
C ILE A 857 -26.07 51.38 -58.36
N TRP A 858 -25.16 51.47 -59.33
CA TRP A 858 -23.89 52.20 -59.20
C TRP A 858 -24.07 53.72 -59.17
N ASN A 859 -24.98 54.29 -59.97
CA ASN A 859 -25.29 55.72 -59.88
C ASN A 859 -26.04 56.09 -58.59
N ARG A 860 -26.83 55.15 -58.03
CA ARG A 860 -27.44 55.32 -56.71
C ARG A 860 -26.40 55.31 -55.59
N PHE A 861 -25.37 54.48 -55.71
CA PHE A 861 -24.24 54.48 -54.78
C PHE A 861 -23.39 55.74 -54.91
N GLY A 862 -23.15 56.25 -56.13
CA GLY A 862 -22.39 57.48 -56.37
C GLY A 862 -23.06 58.73 -55.79
N ILE A 863 -24.37 58.88 -55.98
CA ILE A 863 -25.15 59.99 -55.38
C ILE A 863 -25.20 59.83 -53.86
N TYR A 864 -25.46 58.62 -53.34
CA TYR A 864 -25.47 58.37 -51.90
C TYR A 864 -24.11 58.68 -51.26
N TYR A 865 -23.01 58.25 -51.88
CA TYR A 865 -21.64 58.52 -51.44
C TYR A 865 -21.32 60.01 -51.44
N GLN A 866 -21.70 60.75 -52.48
CA GLN A 866 -21.50 62.20 -52.50
C GLN A 866 -22.32 62.93 -51.44
N THR A 867 -23.60 62.58 -51.27
CA THR A 867 -24.47 63.21 -50.25
C THR A 867 -24.07 62.84 -48.81
N THR A 868 -23.59 61.61 -48.58
CA THR A 868 -23.07 61.21 -47.27
C THR A 868 -21.70 61.82 -47.01
N LYS A 869 -20.83 61.95 -48.03
CA LYS A 869 -19.52 62.60 -47.92
C LYS A 869 -19.65 64.08 -47.55
N THR A 870 -20.54 64.84 -48.17
CA THR A 870 -20.78 66.25 -47.79
C THR A 870 -21.35 66.38 -46.38
N LYS A 871 -22.35 65.54 -46.02
CA LYS A 871 -22.88 65.50 -44.64
C LYS A 871 -21.86 65.05 -43.59
N LEU A 872 -20.87 64.23 -43.95
CA LEU A 872 -19.76 63.82 -43.07
C LEU A 872 -18.69 64.90 -42.92
N ILE A 873 -18.43 65.68 -43.97
CA ILE A 873 -17.41 66.74 -43.97
C ILE A 873 -17.87 67.98 -43.16
N GLU A 874 -19.17 68.27 -43.18
CA GLU A 874 -19.84 69.36 -42.46
C GLU A 874 -20.36 68.93 -41.08
N LEU A 875 -20.07 67.69 -40.64
CA LEU A 875 -20.57 67.14 -39.39
C LEU A 875 -19.99 67.91 -38.19
N ASN A 876 -20.85 68.62 -37.47
CA ASN A 876 -20.53 69.29 -36.22
C ASN A 876 -21.39 68.71 -35.08
N TRP A 877 -20.80 67.89 -34.23
CA TRP A 877 -21.48 67.31 -33.06
C TRP A 877 -21.42 68.19 -31.80
N PHE A 878 -20.70 69.31 -31.86
CA PHE A 878 -20.52 70.24 -30.75
C PHE A 878 -21.01 71.65 -31.12
N GLU A 879 -22.20 71.75 -31.71
CA GLU A 879 -22.79 73.00 -32.20
C GLU A 879 -23.10 74.00 -31.06
N SER A 880 -22.71 75.27 -31.20
CA SER A 880 -23.14 76.37 -30.33
C SER A 880 -23.91 77.44 -31.11
N ASN A 881 -24.86 78.12 -30.45
CA ASN A 881 -25.72 79.16 -31.07
C ASN A 881 -24.97 80.48 -31.36
N THR A 882 -23.68 80.46 -31.69
CA THR A 882 -22.90 81.67 -32.00
C THR A 882 -22.56 81.74 -33.49
N ASN A 883 -22.89 82.86 -34.15
CA ASN A 883 -22.58 83.11 -35.57
C ASN A 883 -21.10 83.49 -35.81
N ASP A 884 -20.20 83.05 -34.94
CA ASP A 884 -18.79 83.39 -34.98
C ASP A 884 -18.02 82.33 -35.78
N GLU A 885 -17.45 82.73 -36.92
CA GLU A 885 -16.71 81.85 -37.84
C GLU A 885 -15.54 81.13 -37.14
N GLU A 886 -14.95 81.75 -36.12
CA GLU A 886 -13.86 81.16 -35.34
C GLU A 886 -14.36 80.02 -34.43
N ASN A 887 -15.57 80.16 -33.86
CA ASN A 887 -16.17 79.14 -33.01
C ASN A 887 -16.68 77.95 -33.83
N LEU A 888 -17.33 78.20 -34.97
CA LEU A 888 -17.77 77.14 -35.88
C LEU A 888 -16.60 76.25 -36.31
N ARG A 889 -15.43 76.85 -36.59
CA ARG A 889 -14.22 76.11 -36.95
C ARG A 889 -13.66 75.27 -35.79
N LYS A 890 -13.71 75.78 -34.56
CA LYS A 890 -13.31 75.04 -33.34
C LYS A 890 -14.21 73.84 -33.09
N GLU A 891 -15.52 74.00 -33.29
CA GLU A 891 -16.51 72.93 -33.08
C GLU A 891 -16.37 71.78 -34.09
N ILE A 892 -16.15 72.11 -35.37
CA ILE A 892 -15.88 71.11 -36.42
C ILE A 892 -14.57 70.36 -36.13
N ILE A 893 -13.51 71.06 -35.70
CA ILE A 893 -12.24 70.42 -35.32
C ILE A 893 -12.44 69.51 -34.10
N THR A 894 -13.21 69.95 -33.11
CA THR A 894 -13.54 69.17 -31.91
C THR A 894 -14.29 67.89 -32.27
N THR A 895 -15.23 67.97 -33.22
CA THR A 895 -15.97 66.81 -33.75
C THR A 895 -15.05 65.80 -34.43
N ARG A 896 -14.07 66.27 -35.22
CA ARG A 896 -13.11 65.40 -35.92
C ARG A 896 -12.15 64.71 -34.96
N VAL A 897 -11.59 65.45 -33.99
CA VAL A 897 -10.69 64.89 -32.98
C VAL A 897 -11.43 63.85 -32.12
N TYR A 898 -12.67 64.15 -31.74
CA TYR A 898 -13.53 63.20 -31.05
C TYR A 898 -13.69 61.89 -31.82
N LEU A 899 -14.02 61.95 -33.12
CA LEU A 899 -14.21 60.78 -33.98
C LEU A 899 -12.92 59.96 -34.15
N ILE A 900 -11.76 60.61 -34.30
CA ILE A 900 -10.46 59.94 -34.43
C ILE A 900 -10.09 59.24 -33.12
N VAL A 901 -10.19 59.92 -31.99
CA VAL A 901 -9.86 59.33 -30.68
C VAL A 901 -10.80 58.18 -30.37
N PHE A 902 -12.10 58.32 -30.67
CA PHE A 902 -13.08 57.26 -30.47
C PHE A 902 -12.78 56.01 -31.30
N THR A 903 -12.46 56.18 -32.59
CA THR A 903 -12.11 55.06 -33.47
C THR A 903 -10.82 54.36 -33.06
N LEU A 904 -9.80 55.10 -32.62
CA LEU A 904 -8.56 54.52 -32.08
C LEU A 904 -8.80 53.72 -30.79
N VAL A 905 -9.63 54.23 -29.88
CA VAL A 905 -10.00 53.51 -28.65
C VAL A 905 -10.73 52.20 -28.96
N LEU A 906 -11.66 52.22 -29.92
CA LEU A 906 -12.38 51.01 -30.35
C LEU A 906 -11.45 49.98 -31.00
N LEU A 907 -10.55 50.40 -31.90
CA LEU A 907 -9.57 49.52 -32.53
C LEU A 907 -8.63 48.88 -31.50
N THR A 908 -8.20 49.66 -30.51
CA THR A 908 -7.33 49.18 -29.42
C THR A 908 -8.05 48.14 -28.56
N LEU A 909 -9.33 48.35 -28.24
CA LEU A 909 -10.14 47.40 -27.47
C LEU A 909 -10.38 46.09 -28.23
N VAL A 910 -10.63 46.16 -29.54
CA VAL A 910 -10.78 44.96 -30.39
C VAL A 910 -9.47 44.18 -30.45
N PHE A 911 -8.35 44.87 -30.70
CA PHE A 911 -7.03 44.26 -30.77
C PHE A 911 -6.62 43.61 -29.43
N TYR A 912 -6.79 44.33 -28.32
CA TYR A 912 -6.55 43.80 -26.98
C TYR A 912 -7.40 42.56 -26.69
N SER A 913 -8.70 42.58 -27.06
CA SER A 913 -9.60 41.45 -26.85
C SER A 913 -9.25 40.23 -27.71
N SER A 914 -8.61 40.45 -28.87
CA SER A 914 -8.17 39.36 -29.76
C SER A 914 -6.86 38.68 -29.33
N LEU A 915 -6.12 39.27 -28.39
CA LEU A 915 -4.85 38.74 -27.90
C LEU A 915 -4.96 37.98 -26.56
N ILE A 916 -6.17 37.89 -25.99
CA ILE A 916 -6.38 37.20 -24.71
C ILE A 916 -6.71 35.73 -24.99
N ASP A 917 -5.74 34.87 -24.69
CA ASP A 917 -5.94 33.41 -24.74
C ASP A 917 -6.89 32.97 -23.64
N LYS A 918 -7.93 32.22 -24.02
CA LYS A 918 -8.84 31.59 -23.07
C LYS A 918 -8.66 30.09 -23.11
N THR A 919 -8.26 29.52 -21.97
CA THR A 919 -8.27 28.07 -21.79
C THR A 919 -9.70 27.62 -21.49
N ILE A 920 -10.22 26.68 -22.28
CA ILE A 920 -11.53 26.07 -22.08
C ILE A 920 -11.35 24.68 -21.51
N ASN A 921 -11.96 24.43 -20.35
CA ASN A 921 -12.05 23.11 -19.74
C ASN A 921 -13.38 22.47 -20.17
N VAL A 922 -13.31 21.34 -20.86
CA VAL A 922 -14.48 20.57 -21.28
C VAL A 922 -14.64 19.34 -20.38
N LYS A 923 -15.86 19.14 -19.86
CA LYS A 923 -16.27 17.89 -19.21
C LYS A 923 -16.99 17.00 -20.22
N VAL A 924 -16.57 15.75 -20.35
CA VAL A 924 -17.20 14.73 -21.20
C VAL A 924 -17.55 13.51 -20.36
N SER A 925 -18.77 13.00 -20.47
CA SER A 925 -19.18 11.72 -19.90
C SER A 925 -18.76 10.61 -20.87
N LEU A 926 -17.95 9.65 -20.43
CA LEU A 926 -17.57 8.50 -21.23
C LEU A 926 -18.51 7.33 -20.91
N SER A 927 -18.93 6.61 -21.94
CA SER A 927 -19.81 5.43 -21.81
C SER A 927 -19.16 4.12 -22.23
N SER A 928 -17.97 4.17 -22.85
CA SER A 928 -17.22 2.98 -23.24
C SER A 928 -15.71 3.22 -23.31
N LEU A 929 -14.93 2.14 -23.22
CA LEU A 929 -13.47 2.16 -23.38
C LEU A 929 -13.03 2.71 -24.74
N SER A 930 -13.78 2.43 -25.81
CA SER A 930 -13.46 2.93 -27.15
C SER A 930 -13.51 4.47 -27.24
N GLN A 931 -14.48 5.09 -26.57
CA GLN A 931 -14.59 6.55 -26.49
C GLN A 931 -13.43 7.16 -25.69
N TYR A 932 -13.03 6.51 -24.59
CA TYR A 932 -11.84 6.91 -23.83
C TYR A 932 -10.60 6.96 -24.73
N GLN A 933 -10.31 5.86 -25.43
CA GLN A 933 -9.11 5.73 -26.27
C GLN A 933 -9.07 6.80 -27.38
N GLN A 934 -10.21 7.08 -28.02
CA GLN A 934 -10.29 8.12 -29.05
C GLN A 934 -9.96 9.52 -28.52
N VAL A 935 -10.46 9.87 -27.34
CA VAL A 935 -10.23 11.20 -26.75
C VAL A 935 -8.80 11.31 -26.18
N GLN A 936 -8.30 10.24 -25.55
CA GLN A 936 -6.92 10.17 -25.05
C GLN A 936 -5.90 10.34 -26.19
N MET A 937 -6.14 9.75 -27.36
CA MET A 937 -5.28 9.95 -28.53
C MET A 937 -5.27 11.41 -29.03
N LYS A 938 -6.40 12.12 -28.90
CA LYS A 938 -6.53 13.50 -29.38
C LYS A 938 -5.95 14.53 -28.41
N TYR A 939 -6.04 14.30 -27.10
CA TYR A 939 -5.61 15.24 -26.06
C TYR A 939 -4.72 14.59 -24.98
N PRO A 940 -3.59 13.95 -25.35
CA PRO A 940 -2.82 13.10 -24.44
C PRO A 940 -2.23 13.82 -23.22
N ASN A 941 -2.01 15.14 -23.32
CA ASN A 941 -1.35 15.93 -22.27
C ASN A 941 -2.30 16.61 -21.28
N THR A 942 -3.59 16.72 -21.63
CA THR A 942 -4.58 17.45 -20.83
C THR A 942 -5.83 16.64 -20.51
N PHE A 943 -5.98 15.44 -21.08
CA PHE A 943 -7.09 14.55 -20.79
C PHE A 943 -6.86 13.81 -19.48
N ASN A 944 -7.84 13.90 -18.58
CA ASN A 944 -7.84 13.20 -17.31
C ASN A 944 -9.23 12.64 -16.99
N CYS A 945 -9.27 11.46 -16.40
CA CYS A 945 -10.51 10.72 -16.11
C CYS A 945 -10.46 10.19 -14.67
N PRO A 946 -11.02 10.89 -13.67
CA PRO A 946 -11.10 10.36 -12.31
C PRO A 946 -11.87 9.04 -12.25
N CYS A 947 -11.33 8.06 -11.53
CA CYS A 947 -12.03 6.82 -11.19
C CYS A 947 -13.06 7.07 -10.09
N ASN A 948 -14.21 6.41 -10.19
CA ASN A 948 -15.19 6.33 -9.11
C ASN A 948 -14.73 5.33 -8.04
N GLU A 949 -14.15 4.19 -8.48
CA GLU A 949 -13.49 3.23 -7.60
C GLU A 949 -11.97 3.32 -7.78
N ILE A 950 -11.28 3.94 -6.81
CA ILE A 950 -9.83 4.19 -6.87
C ILE A 950 -8.98 2.95 -6.55
N SER A 951 -9.61 1.85 -6.14
CA SER A 951 -8.94 0.70 -5.54
C SER A 951 -9.60 -0.59 -5.98
N VAL A 952 -9.13 -1.18 -7.07
CA VAL A 952 -9.75 -2.34 -7.73
C VAL A 952 -9.01 -3.63 -7.35
N PRO A 953 -9.67 -4.67 -6.80
CA PRO A 953 -9.03 -5.96 -6.52
C PRO A 953 -8.42 -6.60 -7.77
N TYR A 954 -7.24 -7.23 -7.65
CA TYR A 954 -6.56 -7.87 -8.79
C TYR A 954 -7.40 -8.95 -9.45
N LYS A 955 -8.19 -9.72 -8.68
CA LYS A 955 -9.09 -10.76 -9.20
C LYS A 955 -10.07 -10.28 -10.26
N ASP A 956 -10.40 -8.98 -10.29
CA ASP A 956 -11.39 -8.44 -11.20
C ASP A 956 -10.83 -8.23 -12.61
N PHE A 957 -9.51 -8.14 -12.77
CA PHE A 957 -8.88 -7.83 -14.06
C PHE A 957 -7.59 -8.61 -14.36
N LEU A 958 -7.05 -9.39 -13.43
CA LEU A 958 -5.91 -10.28 -13.61
C LEU A 958 -6.31 -11.73 -13.36
N VAL A 959 -5.85 -12.62 -14.24
CA VAL A 959 -5.88 -14.06 -14.05
C VAL A 959 -4.47 -14.60 -14.26
N VAL A 960 -3.93 -15.24 -13.23
CA VAL A 960 -2.62 -15.89 -13.17
C VAL A 960 -2.87 -17.38 -12.88
N SER A 961 -2.37 -18.26 -13.76
CA SER A 961 -2.56 -19.70 -13.60
C SER A 961 -1.28 -20.46 -13.92
N PRO A 962 -0.83 -21.38 -13.05
CA PRO A 962 0.36 -22.18 -13.29
C PRO A 962 0.05 -23.36 -14.22
N ILE A 963 1.02 -23.72 -15.07
CA ILE A 963 1.12 -25.02 -15.72
C ILE A 963 2.23 -25.78 -15.01
N TYR A 964 1.86 -26.82 -14.27
CA TYR A 964 2.80 -27.65 -13.52
C TYR A 964 3.59 -28.60 -14.43
N HIS A 965 4.76 -29.01 -13.93
CA HIS A 965 5.54 -30.08 -14.49
C HIS A 965 4.77 -31.40 -14.41
N GLU A 966 4.82 -32.21 -15.49
CA GLU A 966 4.04 -33.46 -15.62
C GLU A 966 4.26 -34.42 -14.44
N VAL A 967 5.46 -34.41 -13.86
CA VAL A 967 5.84 -35.26 -12.71
C VAL A 967 4.86 -35.13 -11.54
N CYS A 968 4.35 -33.92 -11.27
CA CYS A 968 3.41 -33.67 -10.17
C CYS A 968 1.98 -34.16 -10.44
N SER A 969 1.75 -34.77 -11.62
CA SER A 969 0.51 -35.46 -11.98
C SER A 969 0.75 -36.91 -12.44
N SER A 970 1.99 -37.39 -12.33
CA SER A 970 2.41 -38.70 -12.84
C SER A 970 2.22 -39.83 -11.81
N ASP A 971 2.44 -41.07 -12.25
CA ASP A 971 2.39 -42.23 -11.35
C ASP A 971 3.54 -42.24 -10.33
N PHE A 972 4.64 -41.52 -10.58
CA PHE A 972 5.85 -41.52 -9.74
C PHE A 972 5.69 -40.76 -8.41
N ILE A 973 4.58 -40.05 -8.21
CA ILE A 973 4.26 -39.40 -6.93
C ILE A 973 3.13 -40.10 -6.16
N GLN A 974 2.56 -41.17 -6.72
CA GLN A 974 1.45 -41.89 -6.10
C GLN A 974 1.94 -42.81 -4.97
N GLN A 975 1.09 -43.00 -3.96
CA GLN A 975 1.39 -43.86 -2.81
C GLN A 975 1.69 -45.30 -3.23
N SER A 976 1.01 -45.83 -4.24
CA SER A 976 1.25 -47.18 -4.79
C SER A 976 2.67 -47.37 -5.33
N TRP A 977 3.27 -46.33 -5.90
CA TRP A 977 4.66 -46.35 -6.36
C TRP A 977 5.64 -46.34 -5.19
N ILE A 978 5.39 -45.48 -4.20
CA ILE A 978 6.21 -45.39 -2.99
C ILE A 978 6.20 -46.72 -2.22
N GLU A 979 5.03 -47.34 -2.08
CA GLU A 979 4.88 -48.66 -1.44
C GLU A 979 5.56 -49.78 -2.22
N TYR A 980 5.52 -49.76 -3.56
CA TYR A 980 6.25 -50.72 -4.39
C TYR A 980 7.77 -50.62 -4.21
N LEU A 981 8.29 -49.40 -4.06
CA LEU A 981 9.72 -49.16 -3.83
C LEU A 981 10.18 -49.50 -2.41
N TYR A 982 9.26 -49.63 -1.46
CA TYR A 982 9.60 -49.88 -0.06
C TYR A 982 10.07 -51.33 0.14
N ASN A 983 11.26 -51.49 0.71
CA ASN A 983 11.82 -52.80 1.02
C ASN A 983 12.33 -52.85 2.47
N GLU A 984 11.55 -53.49 3.34
CA GLU A 984 11.80 -53.65 4.77
C GLU A 984 13.06 -54.48 5.10
N GLN A 985 13.55 -55.31 4.16
CA GLN A 985 14.60 -56.30 4.42
C GLN A 985 16.01 -55.90 3.93
N THR A 986 16.18 -54.70 3.35
CA THR A 986 17.48 -54.30 2.76
C THR A 986 18.35 -53.51 3.74
N ILE A 987 19.56 -54.03 4.01
CA ILE A 987 20.58 -53.43 4.89
C ILE A 987 21.17 -52.13 4.28
N THR A 988 21.58 -51.22 5.16
CA THR A 988 22.02 -49.82 5.01
C THR A 988 23.40 -49.60 4.32
N ASP A 989 23.84 -50.49 3.41
CA ASP A 989 25.13 -50.35 2.72
C ASP A 989 25.00 -49.68 1.34
N GLN A 990 24.64 -48.39 1.32
CA GLN A 990 24.53 -47.56 0.08
C GLN A 990 23.65 -48.20 -1.02
N ASN A 991 22.70 -49.06 -0.63
CA ASN A 991 21.81 -49.74 -1.56
C ASN A 991 20.63 -48.83 -1.90
N TYR A 992 20.41 -48.60 -3.21
CA TYR A 992 19.30 -47.77 -3.67
C TYR A 992 17.91 -48.25 -3.17
N ARG A 993 17.71 -49.57 -2.97
CA ARG A 993 16.44 -50.11 -2.45
C ARG A 993 16.09 -49.61 -1.06
N ALA A 994 17.09 -49.26 -0.25
CA ALA A 994 16.86 -48.78 1.11
C ALA A 994 16.28 -47.36 1.13
N VAL A 995 16.56 -46.54 0.11
CA VAL A 995 16.24 -45.10 0.11
C VAL A 995 15.28 -44.66 -0.99
N ALA A 996 15.03 -45.48 -2.01
CA ALA A 996 14.21 -45.11 -3.16
C ALA A 996 12.79 -44.68 -2.76
N ALA A 997 12.12 -45.44 -1.87
CA ALA A 997 10.80 -45.07 -1.38
C ALA A 997 10.80 -43.67 -0.74
N ALA A 998 11.80 -43.38 0.11
CA ALA A 998 11.95 -42.07 0.73
C ALA A 998 12.20 -40.95 -0.29
N GLN A 999 13.00 -41.17 -1.33
CA GLN A 999 13.24 -40.17 -2.38
C GLN A 999 11.98 -39.84 -3.19
N PHE A 1000 11.20 -40.84 -3.59
CA PHE A 1000 9.94 -40.59 -4.30
C PHE A 1000 8.86 -40.01 -3.38
N GLN A 1001 8.96 -40.28 -2.08
CA GLN A 1001 8.17 -39.61 -1.08
C GLN A 1001 8.54 -38.14 -0.93
N VAL A 1002 9.84 -37.78 -0.98
CA VAL A 1002 10.29 -36.38 -1.10
C VAL A 1002 9.66 -35.72 -2.31
N LEU A 1003 9.75 -36.33 -3.49
CA LEU A 1003 9.21 -35.76 -4.73
C LEU A 1003 7.69 -35.53 -4.66
N SER A 1004 6.94 -36.54 -4.20
CA SER A 1004 5.49 -36.44 -3.98
C SER A 1004 5.15 -35.30 -3.03
N TYR A 1005 5.89 -35.21 -1.92
CA TYR A 1005 5.70 -34.21 -0.90
C TYR A 1005 5.97 -32.78 -1.39
N LEU A 1006 7.07 -32.59 -2.13
CA LEU A 1006 7.43 -31.29 -2.71
C LEU A 1006 6.37 -30.80 -3.71
N CYS A 1007 5.80 -31.70 -4.53
CA CYS A 1007 4.69 -31.35 -5.43
C CYS A 1007 3.45 -30.89 -4.65
N ILE A 1008 3.09 -31.60 -3.56
CA ILE A 1008 1.90 -31.27 -2.74
C ILE A 1008 2.06 -29.90 -2.07
N ILE A 1009 3.21 -29.63 -1.43
CA ILE A 1009 3.41 -28.31 -0.80
C ILE A 1009 3.51 -27.21 -1.86
N ALA A 1010 4.17 -27.47 -2.99
CA ALA A 1010 4.30 -26.46 -4.04
C ALA A 1010 2.93 -25.98 -4.53
N ASP A 1011 2.01 -26.92 -4.83
CA ASP A 1011 0.65 -26.55 -5.23
C ASP A 1011 -0.09 -25.81 -4.11
N GLY A 1012 -0.06 -26.32 -2.87
CA GLY A 1012 -0.67 -25.65 -1.73
C GLY A 1012 -0.19 -24.20 -1.56
N THR A 1013 1.13 -23.99 -1.61
CA THR A 1013 1.77 -22.68 -1.50
C THR A 1013 1.33 -21.74 -2.62
N ILE A 1014 1.22 -22.25 -3.86
CA ILE A 1014 0.76 -21.46 -5.01
C ILE A 1014 -0.70 -21.08 -4.86
N GLN A 1015 -1.59 -22.02 -4.53
CA GLN A 1015 -3.03 -21.72 -4.39
C GLN A 1015 -3.28 -20.68 -3.29
N GLU A 1016 -2.59 -20.81 -2.16
CA GLU A 1016 -2.70 -19.87 -1.03
C GLU A 1016 -2.18 -18.49 -1.40
N SER A 1017 -1.01 -18.42 -2.05
CA SER A 1017 -0.43 -17.16 -2.49
C SER A 1017 -1.25 -16.48 -3.58
N LEU A 1018 -1.86 -17.25 -4.49
CA LEU A 1018 -2.80 -16.73 -5.48
C LEU A 1018 -4.05 -16.16 -4.83
N ALA A 1019 -4.64 -16.86 -3.85
CA ALA A 1019 -5.79 -16.36 -3.11
C ALA A 1019 -5.49 -15.02 -2.42
N GLN A 1020 -4.29 -14.89 -1.85
CA GLN A 1020 -3.82 -13.62 -1.27
C GLN A 1020 -3.60 -12.56 -2.35
N PHE A 1021 -2.87 -12.87 -3.42
CA PHE A 1021 -2.61 -11.95 -4.54
C PHE A 1021 -3.90 -11.38 -5.13
N TYR A 1022 -4.88 -12.22 -5.37
CA TYR A 1022 -6.20 -11.84 -5.88
C TYR A 1022 -7.02 -10.95 -4.95
N SER A 1023 -6.75 -10.99 -3.65
CA SER A 1023 -7.38 -10.12 -2.67
C SER A 1023 -6.75 -8.71 -2.60
N THR A 1024 -5.51 -8.56 -3.08
CA THR A 1024 -4.82 -7.26 -3.08
C THR A 1024 -5.42 -6.31 -4.12
N LYS A 1025 -5.29 -4.99 -3.89
CA LYS A 1025 -5.98 -3.96 -4.67
C LYS A 1025 -4.98 -3.11 -5.48
N PHE A 1026 -5.40 -2.74 -6.68
CA PHE A 1026 -4.73 -1.82 -7.59
C PHE A 1026 -5.22 -0.39 -7.37
N ILE A 1027 -4.33 0.52 -6.98
CA ILE A 1027 -4.71 1.86 -6.49
C ILE A 1027 -4.37 2.94 -7.53
N THR A 1028 -5.39 3.62 -8.04
CA THR A 1028 -5.28 4.72 -9.02
C THR A 1028 -6.41 5.73 -8.86
N ASN A 1029 -6.09 7.03 -8.75
CA ASN A 1029 -7.12 8.09 -8.71
C ASN A 1029 -7.78 8.35 -10.07
N ASP A 1030 -7.01 8.18 -11.14
CA ASP A 1030 -7.45 8.43 -12.51
C ASP A 1030 -7.32 7.14 -13.32
N PHE A 1031 -8.20 6.96 -14.28
CA PHE A 1031 -8.14 5.87 -15.24
C PHE A 1031 -6.88 6.04 -16.12
N ILE A 1032 -5.90 5.19 -15.87
CA ILE A 1032 -4.58 5.28 -16.51
C ILE A 1032 -4.60 4.74 -17.95
N PRO A 1033 -3.72 5.25 -18.83
CA PRO A 1033 -3.58 4.73 -20.20
C PRO A 1033 -3.13 3.27 -20.23
N PHE A 1034 -3.52 2.53 -21.26
CA PHE A 1034 -3.19 1.11 -21.44
C PHE A 1034 -1.69 0.79 -21.29
N SER A 1035 -0.81 1.62 -21.85
CA SER A 1035 0.64 1.41 -21.74
C SER A 1035 1.13 1.48 -20.30
N LEU A 1036 0.54 2.34 -19.47
CA LEU A 1036 0.90 2.46 -18.06
C LEU A 1036 0.28 1.34 -17.23
N PHE A 1037 -0.97 0.97 -17.55
CA PHE A 1037 -1.64 -0.19 -16.96
C PHE A 1037 -0.79 -1.45 -17.16
N GLN A 1038 -0.40 -1.76 -18.41
CA GLN A 1038 0.39 -2.93 -18.74
C GLN A 1038 1.73 -2.98 -18.00
N ILE A 1039 2.48 -1.86 -17.97
CA ILE A 1039 3.76 -1.79 -17.23
C ILE A 1039 3.56 -2.08 -15.75
N GLN A 1040 2.50 -1.54 -15.14
CA GLN A 1040 2.22 -1.73 -13.72
C GLN A 1040 1.76 -3.15 -13.42
N THR A 1041 0.90 -3.74 -14.23
CA THR A 1041 0.40 -5.11 -14.05
C THR A 1041 1.49 -6.15 -14.30
N ASP A 1042 2.31 -5.99 -15.34
CA ASP A 1042 3.47 -6.85 -15.61
C ASP A 1042 4.43 -6.82 -14.41
N SER A 1043 4.77 -5.62 -13.92
CA SER A 1043 5.63 -5.47 -12.74
C SER A 1043 5.03 -6.11 -11.49
N ILE A 1044 3.73 -6.00 -11.26
CA ILE A 1044 3.04 -6.62 -10.12
C ILE A 1044 3.12 -8.15 -10.20
N VAL A 1045 2.91 -8.73 -11.39
CA VAL A 1045 2.96 -10.18 -11.60
C VAL A 1045 4.39 -10.71 -11.45
N ASP A 1046 5.40 -10.02 -11.99
CA ASP A 1046 6.81 -10.38 -11.83
C ASP A 1046 7.21 -10.43 -10.34
N ILE A 1047 6.75 -9.44 -9.56
CA ILE A 1047 7.02 -9.37 -8.13
C ILE A 1047 6.30 -10.48 -7.37
N PHE A 1048 5.06 -10.79 -7.75
CA PHE A 1048 4.33 -11.92 -7.20
C PHE A 1048 5.08 -13.23 -7.43
N GLN A 1049 5.49 -13.53 -8.67
CA GLN A 1049 6.23 -14.74 -9.02
C GLN A 1049 7.55 -14.86 -8.24
N LYS A 1050 8.34 -13.78 -8.16
CA LYS A 1050 9.59 -13.74 -7.40
C LYS A 1050 9.35 -13.97 -5.90
N THR A 1051 8.34 -13.32 -5.34
CA THR A 1051 7.98 -13.44 -3.92
C THR A 1051 7.48 -14.84 -3.57
N LEU A 1052 6.75 -15.46 -4.49
CA LEU A 1052 6.18 -16.79 -4.33
C LEU A 1052 7.26 -17.86 -4.14
N SER A 1053 8.24 -17.92 -5.05
CA SER A 1053 9.40 -18.83 -4.92
C SER A 1053 10.13 -18.63 -3.58
N GLN A 1054 10.37 -17.37 -3.18
CA GLN A 1054 11.06 -17.05 -1.93
C GLN A 1054 10.29 -17.51 -0.69
N THR A 1055 8.95 -17.43 -0.73
CA THR A 1055 8.10 -17.78 0.42
C THR A 1055 8.18 -19.27 0.75
N PHE A 1056 8.46 -20.12 -0.25
CA PHE A 1056 8.69 -21.55 -0.06
C PHE A 1056 10.17 -21.88 0.19
N ASN A 1057 11.08 -21.36 -0.63
CA ASN A 1057 12.49 -21.75 -0.58
C ASN A 1057 13.16 -21.35 0.75
N ARG A 1058 12.84 -20.19 1.33
CA ARG A 1058 13.52 -19.72 2.56
C ARG A 1058 13.26 -20.61 3.78
N PRO A 1059 12.01 -20.92 4.14
CA PRO A 1059 11.76 -21.87 5.23
C PRO A 1059 12.33 -23.27 4.92
N PHE A 1060 12.32 -23.70 3.66
CA PHE A 1060 12.83 -25.01 3.25
C PHE A 1060 14.35 -25.11 3.41
N GLU A 1061 15.12 -24.19 2.83
CA GLU A 1061 16.58 -24.09 2.95
C GLU A 1061 17.01 -23.99 4.42
N MET A 1062 16.36 -23.07 5.18
CA MET A 1062 16.66 -22.90 6.60
C MET A 1062 16.38 -24.19 7.39
N THR A 1063 15.31 -24.91 7.09
CA THR A 1063 15.03 -26.20 7.74
C THR A 1063 16.16 -27.19 7.45
N GLN A 1064 16.56 -27.37 6.19
CA GLN A 1064 17.64 -28.29 5.81
C GLN A 1064 18.97 -27.95 6.49
N ASP A 1065 19.36 -26.68 6.46
CA ASP A 1065 20.59 -26.19 7.10
C ASP A 1065 20.60 -26.49 8.61
N LEU A 1066 19.45 -26.33 9.27
CA LEU A 1066 19.33 -26.58 10.71
C LEU A 1066 19.26 -28.07 11.06
N LEU A 1067 18.71 -28.93 10.20
CA LEU A 1067 18.80 -30.38 10.41
C LEU A 1067 20.27 -30.85 10.31
N GLN A 1068 21.00 -30.38 9.29
CA GLN A 1068 22.43 -30.69 9.11
C GLN A 1068 23.27 -30.15 10.26
N GLY A 1069 23.07 -28.88 10.65
CA GLY A 1069 23.81 -28.24 11.72
C GLY A 1069 23.58 -28.88 13.09
N ASN A 1070 22.40 -29.46 13.34
CA ASN A 1070 22.15 -30.28 14.53
C ASN A 1070 22.60 -31.74 14.38
N SER A 1071 23.18 -32.09 13.22
CA SER A 1071 23.68 -33.42 12.86
C SER A 1071 22.60 -34.50 13.01
N LEU A 1072 21.36 -34.21 12.66
CA LEU A 1072 20.24 -35.13 12.90
C LEU A 1072 20.35 -36.39 12.04
N MET A 1073 20.24 -37.56 12.66
CA MET A 1073 20.54 -38.83 12.00
C MET A 1073 19.31 -39.42 11.30
N SER A 1074 19.50 -39.95 10.09
CA SER A 1074 18.46 -40.71 9.38
C SER A 1074 18.45 -42.18 9.83
N VAL A 1075 17.27 -42.80 9.89
CA VAL A 1075 17.09 -44.24 10.13
C VAL A 1075 17.82 -45.10 9.10
N PHE A 1076 18.03 -44.59 7.88
CA PHE A 1076 18.77 -45.29 6.83
C PHE A 1076 20.29 -45.32 7.05
N GLN A 1077 20.80 -44.63 8.08
CA GLN A 1077 22.25 -44.50 8.34
C GLN A 1077 23.07 -43.96 7.15
N THR A 1078 22.42 -43.19 6.27
CA THR A 1078 23.03 -42.66 5.04
C THR A 1078 23.89 -41.42 5.30
N ASN A 1079 23.67 -40.74 6.42
CA ASN A 1079 24.45 -39.58 6.85
C ASN A 1079 25.41 -39.86 8.01
N TRP A 1080 25.00 -40.68 8.98
CA TRP A 1080 25.84 -41.17 10.08
C TRP A 1080 25.60 -42.67 10.25
N LYS A 1081 26.60 -43.41 10.75
CA LYS A 1081 26.53 -44.86 10.98
C LYS A 1081 26.88 -45.19 12.43
N PHE A 1082 26.14 -46.13 13.04
CA PHE A 1082 26.41 -46.63 14.39
C PHE A 1082 27.57 -47.64 14.39
N THR A 1083 28.42 -47.60 15.41
CA THR A 1083 29.53 -48.54 15.60
C THR A 1083 29.83 -48.76 17.08
N VAL A 1084 29.98 -50.02 17.50
CA VAL A 1084 30.42 -50.39 18.86
C VAL A 1084 31.86 -50.90 18.81
N LEU A 1085 32.76 -50.23 19.54
CA LEU A 1085 34.18 -50.62 19.59
C LEU A 1085 34.48 -51.76 20.56
N LYS A 1086 33.70 -51.91 21.64
CA LYS A 1086 33.92 -52.92 22.69
C LYS A 1086 32.58 -53.44 23.20
N THR A 1087 32.51 -54.75 23.46
CA THR A 1087 31.30 -55.43 23.93
C THR A 1087 31.39 -55.75 25.43
N SER A 1088 31.21 -54.75 26.27
CA SER A 1088 30.86 -54.88 27.69
C SER A 1088 29.36 -54.60 27.91
N SER A 1089 28.80 -54.98 29.07
CA SER A 1089 27.48 -54.47 29.47
C SER A 1089 27.52 -52.94 29.51
N TRP A 1090 26.49 -52.27 28.97
CA TRP A 1090 26.37 -50.81 28.88
C TRP A 1090 27.47 -50.12 28.07
N SER A 1091 27.93 -50.77 27.00
CA SER A 1091 28.93 -50.13 26.12
C SER A 1091 28.30 -49.00 25.33
N PRO A 1092 28.91 -47.80 25.27
CA PRO A 1092 28.40 -46.73 24.42
C PRO A 1092 28.49 -47.15 22.95
N ILE A 1093 27.46 -46.79 22.20
CA ILE A 1093 27.47 -46.85 20.74
C ILE A 1093 28.03 -45.52 20.26
N TYR A 1094 28.96 -45.56 19.31
CA TYR A 1094 29.49 -44.37 18.66
C TYR A 1094 28.81 -44.16 17.32
N THR A 1095 28.82 -42.92 16.85
CA THR A 1095 28.46 -42.59 15.47
C THR A 1095 29.67 -42.05 14.72
N ASN A 1096 29.71 -42.36 13.43
CA ASN A 1096 30.67 -41.75 12.50
C ASN A 1096 29.91 -41.23 11.29
N PRO A 1097 30.31 -40.10 10.71
CA PRO A 1097 29.65 -39.58 9.52
C PRO A 1097 29.99 -40.44 8.30
N MET A 1098 29.05 -40.49 7.36
CA MET A 1098 29.19 -41.24 6.12
C MET A 1098 29.97 -40.45 5.07
N PHE A 1099 30.71 -41.19 4.23
CA PHE A 1099 31.48 -40.65 3.12
C PHE A 1099 30.91 -41.10 1.78
N TYR A 1100 30.82 -40.17 0.83
CA TYR A 1100 30.44 -40.42 -0.56
C TYR A 1100 31.59 -40.02 -1.48
N ASN A 1101 31.87 -40.85 -2.50
CA ASN A 1101 33.02 -40.70 -3.40
C ASN A 1101 34.39 -40.57 -2.69
N GLN A 1102 34.54 -41.06 -1.46
CA GLN A 1102 35.74 -40.98 -0.62
C GLN A 1102 36.24 -39.56 -0.28
N ILE A 1103 35.56 -38.51 -0.73
CA ILE A 1103 35.97 -37.11 -0.59
C ILE A 1103 34.93 -36.30 0.17
N CYS A 1104 33.64 -36.55 -0.07
CA CYS A 1104 32.57 -35.76 0.53
C CYS A 1104 32.06 -36.42 1.81
N ASN A 1105 32.09 -35.68 2.91
CA ASN A 1105 31.72 -36.13 4.25
C ASN A 1105 30.41 -35.50 4.75
N CYS A 1106 29.47 -36.33 5.17
CA CYS A 1106 28.16 -35.90 5.67
C CYS A 1106 28.23 -35.13 6.99
N GLY A 1107 29.31 -35.24 7.77
CA GLY A 1107 29.49 -34.44 8.99
C GLY A 1107 29.73 -32.96 8.73
N THR A 1108 30.19 -32.59 7.52
CA THR A 1108 30.54 -31.22 7.12
C THR A 1108 29.66 -30.64 6.02
N SER A 1109 28.92 -31.47 5.29
CA SER A 1109 28.03 -31.07 4.20
C SER A 1109 26.89 -32.07 4.04
N SER A 1110 25.65 -31.59 4.01
CA SER A 1110 24.47 -32.42 3.69
C SER A 1110 24.39 -32.79 2.21
N LYS A 1111 25.10 -32.07 1.35
CA LYS A 1111 25.02 -32.18 -0.11
C LYS A 1111 25.87 -33.31 -0.69
N CYS A 1112 26.49 -34.16 0.13
CA CYS A 1112 27.31 -35.25 -0.38
C CYS A 1112 26.45 -36.32 -1.05
N THR A 1113 26.77 -36.61 -2.32
CA THR A 1113 26.05 -37.57 -3.15
C THR A 1113 27.00 -38.40 -4.01
N GLN A 1114 26.51 -39.54 -4.50
CA GLN A 1114 27.13 -40.35 -5.55
C GLN A 1114 26.05 -40.93 -6.48
N PRO A 1115 26.37 -41.21 -7.76
CA PRO A 1115 25.39 -41.76 -8.69
C PRO A 1115 24.90 -43.16 -8.30
N VAL A 1116 23.67 -43.49 -8.67
CA VAL A 1116 23.09 -44.82 -8.47
C VAL A 1116 23.63 -45.79 -9.52
N PHE A 1117 24.07 -46.97 -9.07
CA PHE A 1117 24.43 -48.09 -9.93
C PHE A 1117 23.54 -49.30 -9.65
N ILE A 1118 22.90 -49.84 -10.70
CA ILE A 1118 22.13 -51.09 -10.66
C ILE A 1118 22.89 -52.12 -11.50
N ASN A 1119 23.33 -53.23 -10.88
CA ASN A 1119 24.12 -54.27 -11.55
C ASN A 1119 25.34 -53.70 -12.33
N ASN A 1120 26.10 -52.79 -11.70
CA ASN A 1120 27.21 -52.03 -12.30
C ASN A 1120 26.84 -51.12 -13.48
N THR A 1121 25.55 -50.90 -13.76
CA THR A 1121 25.07 -49.97 -14.78
C THR A 1121 24.65 -48.67 -14.10
N LEU A 1122 25.15 -47.54 -14.61
CA LEU A 1122 24.74 -46.21 -14.14
C LEU A 1122 23.26 -45.98 -14.43
N VAL A 1123 22.52 -45.49 -13.44
CA VAL A 1123 21.14 -45.04 -13.61
C VAL A 1123 21.15 -43.53 -13.80
N ASP A 1124 20.88 -43.10 -15.04
CA ASP A 1124 20.96 -41.70 -15.42
C ASP A 1124 20.06 -40.81 -14.56
N GLY A 1125 20.65 -39.76 -13.98
CA GLY A 1125 19.92 -38.75 -13.23
C GLY A 1125 19.59 -39.10 -11.78
N LEU A 1126 19.90 -40.30 -11.27
CA LEU A 1126 19.59 -40.67 -9.88
C LEU A 1126 20.83 -40.75 -8.98
N TYR A 1127 20.70 -40.22 -7.77
CA TYR A 1127 21.78 -40.16 -6.76
C TYR A 1127 21.37 -40.76 -5.41
N ILE A 1128 22.36 -41.16 -4.62
CA ILE A 1128 22.26 -41.45 -3.18
C ILE A 1128 23.28 -40.63 -2.42
N GLY A 1129 23.10 -40.43 -1.11
CA GLY A 1129 23.81 -39.39 -0.37
C GLY A 1129 23.31 -39.25 1.06
N CYS A 1130 23.71 -38.18 1.75
CA CYS A 1130 23.47 -38.02 3.20
C CYS A 1130 21.99 -38.12 3.57
N TYR A 1131 21.12 -37.37 2.90
CA TYR A 1131 19.70 -37.29 3.20
C TYR A 1131 18.86 -37.55 1.93
N PRO A 1132 17.75 -38.31 2.03
CA PRO A 1132 16.82 -38.49 0.92
C PRO A 1132 16.41 -37.18 0.24
N VAL A 1133 16.11 -36.13 1.01
CA VAL A 1133 15.75 -34.80 0.46
C VAL A 1133 16.87 -34.24 -0.42
N GLU A 1134 18.09 -34.13 0.11
CA GLU A 1134 19.24 -33.58 -0.63
C GLU A 1134 19.56 -34.39 -1.89
N THR A 1135 19.45 -35.72 -1.80
CA THR A 1135 19.72 -36.60 -2.94
C THR A 1135 18.68 -36.46 -4.03
N MET A 1136 17.40 -36.29 -3.66
CA MET A 1136 16.34 -36.11 -4.63
C MET A 1136 16.46 -34.76 -5.31
N LEU A 1137 16.78 -33.68 -4.56
CA LEU A 1137 17.01 -32.34 -5.10
C LEU A 1137 18.16 -32.31 -6.13
N GLN A 1138 19.23 -33.06 -5.89
CA GLN A 1138 20.37 -33.18 -6.83
C GLN A 1138 20.12 -34.16 -7.99
N SER A 1139 19.07 -34.99 -7.89
CA SER A 1139 18.68 -35.91 -8.96
C SER A 1139 17.93 -35.17 -10.07
N SER A 1140 17.84 -35.77 -11.26
CA SER A 1140 17.01 -35.36 -12.38
C SER A 1140 16.05 -36.49 -12.79
N LEU A 1141 15.07 -36.16 -13.63
CA LEU A 1141 14.08 -37.13 -14.10
C LEU A 1141 14.52 -37.89 -15.36
N GLN A 1142 15.80 -37.82 -15.74
CA GLN A 1142 16.33 -38.35 -17.00
C GLN A 1142 15.95 -39.82 -17.25
N CYS A 1143 16.08 -40.69 -16.24
CA CYS A 1143 15.69 -42.11 -16.35
C CYS A 1143 14.18 -42.28 -16.63
N PHE A 1144 13.33 -41.41 -16.11
CA PHE A 1144 11.86 -41.50 -16.18
C PHE A 1144 11.27 -41.06 -17.52
N TYR A 1145 12.08 -40.44 -18.38
CA TYR A 1145 11.76 -40.21 -19.79
C TYR A 1145 12.17 -41.39 -20.69
N ASN A 1146 12.98 -42.34 -20.19
CA ASN A 1146 13.54 -43.44 -20.96
C ASN A 1146 12.96 -44.79 -20.53
N GLN A 1147 12.17 -45.41 -21.42
CA GLN A 1147 11.52 -46.68 -21.15
C GLN A 1147 12.48 -47.81 -20.77
N THR A 1148 13.69 -47.82 -21.36
CA THR A 1148 14.72 -48.83 -21.07
C THR A 1148 15.28 -48.64 -19.66
N CYS A 1149 15.51 -47.39 -19.26
CA CYS A 1149 16.01 -47.07 -17.92
C CYS A 1149 14.95 -47.39 -16.86
N LEU A 1150 13.69 -47.00 -17.09
CA LEU A 1150 12.58 -47.35 -16.19
C LEU A 1150 12.44 -48.87 -16.02
N GLN A 1151 12.51 -49.65 -17.10
CA GLN A 1151 12.48 -51.12 -17.04
C GLN A 1151 13.63 -51.71 -16.20
N MET A 1152 14.82 -51.08 -16.24
CA MET A 1152 15.94 -51.47 -15.39
C MET A 1152 15.60 -51.31 -13.90
N ILE A 1153 15.02 -50.17 -13.51
CA ILE A 1153 14.55 -49.94 -12.13
C ILE A 1153 13.49 -50.98 -11.74
N LEU A 1154 12.50 -51.22 -12.59
CA LEU A 1154 11.44 -52.21 -12.30
C LEU A 1154 12.01 -53.62 -12.10
N SER A 1155 12.95 -54.05 -12.96
CA SER A 1155 13.61 -55.35 -12.80
C SER A 1155 14.43 -55.44 -11.50
N TYR A 1156 14.91 -54.31 -11.00
CA TYR A 1156 15.69 -54.24 -9.77
C TYR A 1156 14.84 -54.40 -8.51
N PHE A 1157 13.58 -53.93 -8.51
CA PHE A 1157 12.67 -54.03 -7.36
C PHE A 1157 11.76 -55.27 -7.40
N GLY A 1158 11.52 -55.85 -8.58
CA GLY A 1158 10.74 -57.09 -8.76
C GLY A 1158 9.47 -56.87 -9.60
N GLU A 1159 8.58 -57.86 -9.64
CA GLU A 1159 7.35 -57.77 -10.43
C GLU A 1159 6.40 -56.70 -9.88
N LEU A 1160 5.87 -55.87 -10.78
CA LEU A 1160 4.86 -54.88 -10.43
C LEU A 1160 3.55 -55.54 -9.96
N PRO A 1161 2.83 -54.92 -9.00
CA PRO A 1161 1.49 -55.36 -8.65
C PRO A 1161 0.57 -55.38 -9.88
N LYS A 1162 -0.29 -56.40 -10.01
CA LYS A 1162 -1.18 -56.59 -11.19
C LYS A 1162 -2.09 -55.39 -11.53
N ASN A 1163 -2.32 -54.51 -10.57
CA ASN A 1163 -3.19 -53.34 -10.71
C ASN A 1163 -2.41 -52.04 -11.03
N MET A 1164 -1.08 -52.09 -11.17
CA MET A 1164 -0.24 -50.93 -11.42
C MET A 1164 0.25 -50.90 -12.86
N THR A 1165 0.03 -49.79 -13.56
CA THR A 1165 0.59 -49.53 -14.88
C THR A 1165 1.38 -48.24 -14.85
N LEU A 1166 2.68 -48.28 -15.12
CA LEU A 1166 3.55 -47.12 -15.13
C LEU A 1166 3.84 -46.66 -16.55
N ARG A 1167 3.84 -45.35 -16.78
CA ARG A 1167 4.23 -44.72 -18.05
C ARG A 1167 5.43 -43.81 -17.85
N VAL A 1168 6.32 -43.77 -18.84
CA VAL A 1168 7.37 -42.75 -18.89
C VAL A 1168 6.77 -41.36 -19.04
N LEU A 1169 7.47 -40.35 -18.53
CA LEU A 1169 7.11 -38.95 -18.68
C LEU A 1169 7.24 -38.50 -20.15
N SER A 1170 6.52 -37.46 -20.54
CA SER A 1170 6.61 -36.84 -21.86
C SER A 1170 7.61 -35.68 -21.90
N VAL A 1171 8.46 -35.63 -22.94
CA VAL A 1171 9.47 -34.57 -23.06
C VAL A 1171 8.79 -33.22 -23.28
N SER A 1172 8.95 -32.31 -22.31
CA SER A 1172 8.54 -30.91 -22.44
C SER A 1172 9.52 -30.17 -23.35
N SER A 1173 9.03 -29.26 -24.21
CA SER A 1173 9.89 -28.47 -25.11
C SER A 1173 10.61 -27.31 -24.42
N GLN A 1174 10.27 -26.99 -23.16
CA GLN A 1174 10.70 -25.75 -22.50
C GLN A 1174 11.92 -25.93 -21.57
N TYR A 1175 12.13 -27.12 -21.01
CA TYR A 1175 13.19 -27.39 -20.04
C TYR A 1175 13.98 -28.66 -20.41
N GLY A 1176 15.24 -28.72 -19.97
CA GLY A 1176 16.14 -29.85 -20.24
C GLY A 1176 15.70 -31.12 -19.51
N ILE A 1177 15.97 -32.27 -20.12
CA ILE A 1177 15.73 -33.60 -19.51
C ILE A 1177 16.68 -33.85 -18.33
N ASP A 1178 17.83 -33.16 -18.34
CA ASP A 1178 18.89 -33.17 -17.33
C ASP A 1178 18.67 -32.15 -16.20
N GLU A 1179 17.59 -31.37 -16.23
CA GLU A 1179 17.22 -30.44 -15.16
C GLU A 1179 17.05 -31.17 -13.82
N THR A 1180 17.65 -30.61 -12.77
CA THR A 1180 17.59 -31.16 -11.42
C THR A 1180 16.25 -30.87 -10.76
N ILE A 1181 15.86 -31.71 -9.80
CA ILE A 1181 14.64 -31.47 -9.02
C ILE A 1181 14.76 -30.17 -8.21
N GLN A 1182 15.94 -29.78 -7.74
CA GLN A 1182 16.15 -28.47 -7.09
C GLN A 1182 15.74 -27.32 -8.01
N GLU A 1183 16.17 -27.33 -9.26
CA GLU A 1183 15.81 -26.29 -10.23
C GLU A 1183 14.30 -26.27 -10.49
N MET A 1184 13.63 -27.43 -10.47
CA MET A 1184 12.16 -27.51 -10.52
C MET A 1184 11.52 -26.94 -9.25
N VAL A 1185 12.06 -27.26 -8.07
CA VAL A 1185 11.56 -26.78 -6.76
C VAL A 1185 11.70 -25.27 -6.62
N ASP A 1186 12.80 -24.67 -7.11
CA ASP A 1186 13.04 -23.22 -7.07
C ASP A 1186 11.97 -22.41 -7.80
N ARG A 1187 11.26 -23.07 -8.73
CA ARG A 1187 10.11 -22.54 -9.46
C ARG A 1187 8.79 -23.28 -9.13
N LEU A 1188 8.75 -23.99 -8.00
CA LEU A 1188 7.57 -24.69 -7.48
C LEU A 1188 6.92 -25.66 -8.47
N PHE A 1189 7.76 -26.35 -9.24
CA PHE A 1189 7.38 -27.22 -10.36
C PHE A 1189 6.52 -26.52 -11.42
N VAL A 1190 6.53 -25.19 -11.50
CA VAL A 1190 5.79 -24.46 -12.54
C VAL A 1190 6.64 -24.38 -13.80
N ASN A 1191 6.16 -24.97 -14.89
CA ASN A 1191 6.81 -24.86 -16.20
C ASN A 1191 6.52 -23.50 -16.83
N GLN A 1192 5.28 -23.05 -16.73
CA GLN A 1192 4.82 -21.83 -17.37
C GLN A 1192 3.70 -21.18 -16.57
N TRP A 1193 3.68 -19.85 -16.53
CA TRP A 1193 2.56 -19.07 -16.04
C TRP A 1193 1.71 -18.56 -17.20
N ILE A 1194 0.40 -18.78 -17.15
CA ILE A 1194 -0.57 -18.14 -18.02
C ILE A 1194 -1.04 -16.87 -17.32
N ILE A 1195 -0.79 -15.71 -17.95
CA ILE A 1195 -1.16 -14.39 -17.42
C ILE A 1195 -2.12 -13.73 -18.40
N ASN A 1196 -3.36 -13.52 -17.96
CA ASN A 1196 -4.38 -12.81 -18.73
C ASN A 1196 -4.77 -11.51 -18.02
N GLN A 1197 -4.66 -10.38 -18.73
CA GLN A 1197 -4.95 -9.05 -18.22
C GLN A 1197 -6.13 -8.44 -18.97
N SER A 1198 -7.14 -7.95 -18.26
CA SER A 1198 -8.34 -7.33 -18.86
C SER A 1198 -8.42 -5.83 -18.56
N TYR A 1199 -7.92 -5.02 -19.49
CA TYR A 1199 -8.04 -3.56 -19.39
C TYR A 1199 -9.50 -3.09 -19.46
N GLU A 1200 -10.37 -3.85 -20.13
CA GLU A 1200 -11.81 -3.59 -20.18
C GLU A 1200 -12.49 -3.80 -18.83
N ASN A 1201 -12.19 -4.90 -18.12
CA ASN A 1201 -12.73 -5.10 -16.78
C ASN A 1201 -12.22 -4.04 -15.81
N TYR A 1202 -10.94 -3.65 -15.91
CA TYR A 1202 -10.39 -2.55 -15.13
C TYR A 1202 -11.14 -1.23 -15.39
N PHE A 1203 -11.46 -0.91 -16.65
CA PHE A 1203 -12.30 0.25 -17.01
C PHE A 1203 -13.70 0.18 -16.39
N LEU A 1204 -14.35 -1.00 -16.47
CA LEU A 1204 -15.69 -1.22 -15.93
C LEU A 1204 -15.77 -1.14 -14.40
N LYS A 1205 -14.67 -1.42 -13.69
CA LYS A 1205 -14.56 -1.28 -12.24
C LYS A 1205 -14.21 0.15 -11.82
N CYS A 1206 -13.20 0.76 -12.46
CA CYS A 1206 -12.86 2.17 -12.22
C CYS A 1206 -14.05 3.12 -12.45
N GLN A 1207 -14.93 2.82 -13.43
CA GLN A 1207 -16.14 3.61 -13.75
C GLN A 1207 -15.90 5.14 -13.82
N PRO A 1208 -15.10 5.63 -14.78
CA PRO A 1208 -14.85 7.06 -14.89
C PRO A 1208 -16.13 7.81 -15.28
N THR A 1209 -16.76 8.49 -14.32
CA THR A 1209 -18.08 9.14 -14.49
C THR A 1209 -18.02 10.39 -15.37
N TYR A 1210 -16.91 11.13 -15.32
CA TYR A 1210 -16.63 12.25 -16.20
C TYR A 1210 -15.13 12.38 -16.42
N CYS A 1211 -14.74 12.83 -17.60
CA CYS A 1211 -13.37 13.18 -17.92
C CYS A 1211 -13.26 14.65 -18.30
N THR A 1212 -12.08 15.21 -18.07
CA THR A 1212 -11.77 16.60 -18.37
C THR A 1212 -10.63 16.69 -19.35
N TYR A 1213 -10.75 17.54 -20.36
CA TYR A 1213 -9.61 18.01 -21.15
C TYR A 1213 -9.67 19.52 -21.32
N SER A 1214 -8.50 20.12 -21.55
CA SER A 1214 -8.37 21.54 -21.81
C SER A 1214 -7.76 21.80 -23.19
N TYR A 1215 -8.29 22.82 -23.87
CA TYR A 1215 -7.75 23.35 -25.12
C TYR A 1215 -7.82 24.89 -25.12
N THR A 1216 -6.97 25.52 -25.93
CA THR A 1216 -6.93 26.97 -26.08
C THR A 1216 -7.84 27.42 -27.23
N GLU A 1217 -8.76 28.35 -26.95
CA GLU A 1217 -9.61 28.99 -27.96
C GLU A 1217 -9.12 30.43 -28.17
N TYR A 1218 -8.90 30.81 -29.43
CA TYR A 1218 -8.19 32.05 -29.79
C TYR A 1218 -9.10 33.27 -30.01
N PHE A 1219 -10.44 33.14 -30.05
CA PHE A 1219 -11.33 34.30 -30.28
C PHE A 1219 -12.82 34.00 -30.02
N ASN A 1220 -13.47 34.73 -29.10
CA ASN A 1220 -14.94 34.69 -28.94
C ASN A 1220 -15.61 36.01 -29.37
N ILE A 1221 -16.24 35.99 -30.53
CA ILE A 1221 -16.86 37.17 -31.15
C ILE A 1221 -18.03 37.74 -30.32
N PHE A 1222 -18.82 36.89 -29.67
CA PHE A 1222 -19.96 37.32 -28.86
C PHE A 1222 -19.55 38.02 -27.56
N TYR A 1223 -18.49 37.52 -26.92
CA TYR A 1223 -17.90 38.17 -25.75
C TYR A 1223 -17.33 39.55 -26.11
N THR A 1224 -16.68 39.66 -27.27
CA THR A 1224 -16.10 40.91 -27.78
C THR A 1224 -17.20 41.93 -28.09
N ILE A 1225 -18.25 41.53 -28.79
CA ILE A 1225 -19.38 42.40 -29.14
C ILE A 1225 -20.10 42.92 -27.88
N THR A 1226 -20.41 42.05 -26.92
CA THR A 1226 -21.14 42.45 -25.70
C THR A 1226 -20.31 43.37 -24.80
N THR A 1227 -18.99 43.18 -24.75
CA THR A 1227 -18.06 44.05 -24.02
C THR A 1227 -17.94 45.43 -24.66
N ILE A 1228 -17.85 45.50 -26.00
CA ILE A 1228 -17.81 46.76 -26.74
C ILE A 1228 -19.12 47.53 -26.54
N LEU A 1229 -20.28 46.87 -26.67
CA LEU A 1229 -21.59 47.50 -26.47
C LEU A 1229 -21.76 48.04 -25.04
N GLY A 1230 -21.26 47.35 -24.04
CA GLY A 1230 -21.30 47.80 -22.64
C GLY A 1230 -20.39 48.99 -22.33
N LEU A 1231 -19.25 49.12 -23.01
CA LEU A 1231 -18.30 50.22 -22.83
C LEU A 1231 -18.60 51.43 -23.72
N PHE A 1232 -19.33 51.23 -24.81
CA PHE A 1232 -19.57 52.22 -25.86
C PHE A 1232 -20.11 53.55 -25.31
N ASP A 1233 -21.14 53.51 -24.48
CA ASP A 1233 -21.81 54.71 -23.96
C ASP A 1233 -20.92 55.47 -22.97
N GLY A 1234 -20.31 54.76 -22.00
CA GLY A 1234 -19.41 55.36 -21.02
C GLY A 1234 -18.19 56.06 -21.66
N VAL A 1235 -17.58 55.43 -22.66
CA VAL A 1235 -16.47 56.02 -23.44
C VAL A 1235 -16.94 57.23 -24.25
N THR A 1236 -18.14 57.17 -24.84
CA THR A 1236 -18.73 58.27 -25.61
C THR A 1236 -18.93 59.52 -24.75
N VAL A 1237 -19.47 59.38 -23.54
CA VAL A 1237 -19.69 60.53 -22.63
C VAL A 1237 -18.36 61.12 -22.16
N LEU A 1238 -17.43 60.28 -21.74
CA LEU A 1238 -16.12 60.70 -21.25
C LEU A 1238 -15.38 61.53 -22.32
N LEU A 1239 -15.36 61.04 -23.56
CA LEU A 1239 -14.72 61.74 -24.67
C LEU A 1239 -15.46 63.04 -25.04
N ARG A 1240 -16.80 63.08 -24.97
CA ARG A 1240 -17.57 64.33 -25.20
C ARG A 1240 -17.29 65.40 -24.15
N LEU A 1241 -16.84 65.02 -22.95
CA LEU A 1241 -16.49 65.96 -21.88
C LEU A 1241 -15.02 66.39 -21.97
N ILE A 1242 -14.11 65.45 -22.24
CA ILE A 1242 -12.66 65.70 -22.25
C ILE A 1242 -12.19 66.38 -23.54
N VAL A 1243 -12.69 65.97 -24.70
CA VAL A 1243 -12.19 66.47 -26.00
C VAL A 1243 -12.37 67.99 -26.16
N PRO A 1244 -13.53 68.60 -25.81
CA PRO A 1244 -13.67 70.06 -25.87
C PRO A 1244 -12.73 70.79 -24.90
N LEU A 1245 -12.51 70.24 -23.69
CA LEU A 1245 -11.59 70.81 -22.70
C LEU A 1245 -10.13 70.76 -23.18
N VAL A 1246 -9.71 69.65 -23.77
CA VAL A 1246 -8.36 69.48 -24.32
C VAL A 1246 -8.15 70.41 -25.51
N ILE A 1247 -9.13 70.52 -26.41
CA ILE A 1247 -9.05 71.41 -27.57
C ILE A 1247 -9.03 72.89 -27.12
N TYR A 1248 -9.87 73.26 -26.16
CA TYR A 1248 -9.84 74.59 -25.54
C TYR A 1248 -8.47 74.92 -24.92
N PHE A 1249 -7.88 73.95 -24.22
CA PHE A 1249 -6.54 74.10 -23.62
C PHE A 1249 -5.43 74.22 -24.67
N ILE A 1250 -5.48 73.39 -25.73
CA ILE A 1250 -4.54 73.43 -26.86
C ILE A 1250 -4.62 74.78 -27.58
N PHE A 1251 -5.82 75.26 -27.93
CA PHE A 1251 -5.98 76.57 -28.57
C PHE A 1251 -5.50 77.72 -27.68
N ARG A 1252 -5.64 77.61 -26.35
CA ARG A 1252 -5.14 78.62 -25.40
C ARG A 1252 -3.61 78.64 -25.31
N ILE A 1253 -2.93 77.49 -25.43
CA ILE A 1253 -1.46 77.41 -25.50
C ILE A 1253 -0.94 78.02 -26.80
N PHE A 1254 -1.60 77.75 -27.93
CA PHE A 1254 -1.25 78.33 -29.23
C PHE A 1254 -1.55 79.84 -29.33
N TYR A 1255 -2.55 80.36 -28.60
CA TYR A 1255 -2.82 81.80 -28.55
C TYR A 1255 -1.80 82.58 -27.70
N LYS A 1256 -1.19 81.94 -26.69
CA LYS A 1256 -0.16 82.56 -25.85
C LYS A 1256 1.20 82.70 -26.54
N THR A 1257 1.46 81.91 -27.59
CA THR A 1257 2.71 81.96 -28.39
C THR A 1257 2.64 82.97 -29.55
N LYS A 1258 1.46 83.51 -29.88
CA LYS A 1258 1.28 84.50 -30.97
C LYS A 1258 1.30 85.97 -30.52
N ILE A 1259 1.36 86.23 -29.20
CA ILE A 1259 1.39 87.60 -28.61
C ILE A 1259 2.82 88.06 -28.23
N SER A 1260 3.85 87.24 -28.45
CA SER A 1260 5.24 87.59 -28.12
C SER A 1260 6.16 87.84 -29.33
N ASN A 1261 5.66 88.39 -30.45
CA ASN A 1261 6.52 88.90 -31.54
C ASN A 1261 5.81 89.98 -32.38
N CYS A 1262 5.94 91.24 -31.95
CA CYS A 1262 6.01 92.41 -32.83
C CYS A 1262 6.78 93.53 -32.11
N PRO A 1263 7.97 93.94 -32.59
CA PRO A 1263 8.67 95.12 -32.09
C PRO A 1263 8.14 96.39 -32.75
N LEU A 1264 8.19 97.49 -31.99
CA LEU A 1264 7.88 98.85 -32.43
C LEU A 1264 9.09 99.50 -33.10
N THR A 1265 8.79 100.35 -34.09
CA THR A 1265 9.54 101.48 -34.71
C THR A 1265 10.38 101.27 -35.98
N GLN A 1266 9.97 102.10 -36.98
CA GLN A 1266 10.50 102.47 -38.31
C GLN A 1266 10.40 101.47 -39.45
#